data_AF-A0A2E9SL03-F1
#
_entry.id   AF-A0A2E9SL03-F1
#
_cell.length_a   1.000
_cell.length_b   1.000
_cell.length_c   1.000
_cell.angle_alpha   90.00
_cell.angle_beta   90.00
_cell.angle_gamma   90.00
#
_symmetry.space_group_name_H-M   'P 1'
#
loop_
_entity.id
_entity.type
_entity.pdbx_description
1 polymer ?
#
loop_
_entity_poly.entity_id
_entity_poly.type
_entity_poly.pdbx_seq_one_letter_code
_entity_poly.pdbx_strand_id
1 'polypeptide(L)'
;MKTLKSLLGLSLMLLAMQGPVQAEDIDLFAGITPGGANPPTVLLGWHSTANSNANVTHGCVYGDTGNAPALGDTVGGMEQCALVNTMLSLLDPQYAYLNGAIRIGLMVFNEQGFSSFNNGTGLGNGNNNCGFLLAPPALMDSTGINNFITRLKQIDKNKLANQSRLGDLIAESWAMLNGLSTSCSGVNYSGLAEVATECRDAVLVYIGNATKETSSVADGTGNPDTLLKNQLSSVFGYAAGSTQYNFYATPRAVTQLNNSGSANNKYWGDEWTRFMNLVDVGDSTQADRNVTTYSIAVYDPALENKLAGEINFLADMAVEGGGKAFKVTAENHAGLAEILLQIFNEVQDINSAFSSATLPVSANTQGTFLNQVYIASFRPDSTASPRWTGNVKQYQLGFDAGGNIVLTDSTQDISGTVTSVTNPITGAITDDAVSFWTTNTPTRADGSSVSDWPLDGFWRNSPEGAGFGLDSPDGELVEKGGAGQLLRIDNLLNSDSRVVYTCNSAGGCPTGTEMPSFASSNSTLVASLNTLLGAAQQGGGASISVGRIDTGEAISTSCSGGGNNTVCTITHDGTGGTNLDANTDQVVLLNAWNEVQNKQVCTFAAPCSISNVQDTSFDIASKDIPDGASYSNATIVEVSRAATVTQAGHGLNIGDQVKLENCTVGNESNTYNIDALKGTVLGAVRSKIDDDSYVLQLSQYVLAENNNVSCGASTVTLTAENLIDWVRGEDINGNEARRGPCPPEVRDANCPITARGSIHADVLHSRPAVINYGGNTGVVVFYGSNDGHFHAINGNQDSNISSVQPGGELWSFVAPEFFGKLKRQFNNDPLVKYPNVVDPRALKRDYFFDGSTTILQDKRTGTATSGKAFIYLSARRGGRLIYAMDVSNPLAPRFMWRLTEQQVPELGQTWSQAQVGMLKHHDNPVLILGAGYDPAEDQEPAPASNSQGRGVLILDAISGEVVWAALANCSGVALASGGHCETVTGMNKSFPADITLLDKDFDGYIDRLYATDVGGNIWRVDLEADDPQTTDFDEVEITKLASLGGTGNNNRKFLFGADVVPTNRYDAVVAVSGDREHPLYSASTTPGIAYNVENKFFMVMDKNLGKSVSDSFTTYTLNDLVNQTTLQCSDDTGAVVACETTGATSLYFGGLEDSFAGYYIDLLAGEKGVNAPLAVAGKVYFGTNQPDVPDAQSCSANLGNAGAYIVNLVTGERQRNEFSGGGLPPSPIAGLVTIDGKTVPFIIGGAGPSPFDPTTPTLDLSGGRKRSYWYYE
;
A
#
# COMPACT_ATOMS: atom_id res chain seq x y z
N MET A 1 0.35 53.67 -17.17
CA MET A 1 1.27 53.11 -16.15
C MET A 1 0.59 52.35 -15.00
N LYS A 2 -0.74 52.40 -14.81
CA LYS A 2 -1.44 51.54 -13.81
C LYS A 2 -2.08 50.27 -14.38
N THR A 3 -2.21 50.15 -15.70
CA THR A 3 -2.83 49.01 -16.39
C THR A 3 -1.85 47.94 -16.90
N LEU A 4 -0.54 48.21 -16.85
CA LEU A 4 0.51 47.24 -17.25
C LEU A 4 1.02 46.37 -16.10
N LYS A 5 0.64 46.67 -14.85
CA LYS A 5 1.05 45.91 -13.65
C LYS A 5 0.06 44.79 -13.27
N SER A 6 -1.19 44.81 -13.71
CA SER A 6 -2.15 43.73 -13.41
C SER A 6 -2.07 42.56 -14.39
N LEU A 7 -1.68 42.82 -15.64
CA LEU A 7 -1.55 41.76 -16.67
C LEU A 7 -0.29 40.90 -16.52
N LEU A 8 0.78 41.39 -15.88
CA LEU A 8 1.93 40.53 -15.51
C LEU A 8 1.73 39.74 -14.21
N GLY A 9 0.76 40.13 -13.37
CA GLY A 9 0.42 39.41 -12.14
C GLY A 9 -0.46 38.17 -12.38
N LEU A 10 -1.32 38.20 -13.40
CA LEU A 10 -2.25 37.11 -13.70
C LEU A 10 -1.60 35.97 -14.52
N SER A 11 -0.66 36.30 -15.41
CA SER A 11 0.04 35.29 -16.23
C SER A 11 1.11 34.52 -15.46
N LEU A 12 1.60 35.05 -14.33
CA LEU A 12 2.52 34.33 -13.43
C LEU A 12 1.78 33.43 -12.42
N MET A 13 0.48 33.62 -12.20
CA MET A 13 -0.33 32.78 -11.31
C MET A 13 -0.87 31.52 -12.00
N LEU A 14 -1.06 31.52 -13.33
CA LEU A 14 -1.53 30.33 -14.07
C LEU A 14 -0.43 29.35 -14.50
N LEU A 15 0.87 29.69 -14.35
CA LEU A 15 1.98 28.76 -14.57
C LEU A 15 2.53 28.11 -13.29
N ALA A 16 1.88 28.32 -12.14
CA ALA A 16 2.35 27.84 -10.83
C ALA A 16 1.44 26.77 -10.18
N MET A 17 0.49 26.19 -10.91
CA MET A 17 -0.45 25.16 -10.37
C MET A 17 -0.20 23.74 -10.88
N GLN A 18 1.04 23.41 -11.22
CA GLN A 18 1.53 22.04 -11.08
C GLN A 18 2.67 22.11 -10.06
N GLY A 19 2.33 21.93 -8.78
CA GLY A 19 3.36 21.76 -7.75
C GLY A 19 4.25 20.57 -8.12
N PRO A 20 5.55 20.60 -7.76
CA PRO A 20 6.44 19.47 -8.02
C PRO A 20 5.81 18.18 -7.46
N VAL A 21 5.83 17.11 -8.26
CA VAL A 21 5.50 15.77 -7.78
C VAL A 21 6.50 15.46 -6.67
N GLN A 22 6.01 15.11 -5.49
CA GLN A 22 6.82 14.69 -4.35
C GLN A 22 6.76 13.17 -4.30
N ALA A 23 7.90 12.49 -4.41
CA ALA A 23 7.94 11.04 -4.39
C ALA A 23 7.97 10.48 -2.96
N GLU A 24 7.57 9.23 -2.82
CA GLU A 24 7.75 8.41 -1.61
C GLU A 24 8.25 7.00 -2.01
N ASP A 25 8.96 6.32 -1.11
CA ASP A 25 9.38 4.93 -1.37
C ASP A 25 8.21 3.97 -1.62
N ILE A 26 7.02 4.30 -1.10
CA ILE A 26 5.78 3.60 -1.37
C ILE A 26 5.30 3.71 -2.83
N ASP A 27 5.82 4.65 -3.63
CA ASP A 27 5.47 4.77 -5.04
C ASP A 27 5.86 3.52 -5.83
N LEU A 28 6.79 2.71 -5.31
CA LEU A 28 7.12 1.38 -5.84
C LEU A 28 5.90 0.45 -5.94
N PHE A 29 4.88 0.68 -5.10
CA PHE A 29 3.66 -0.12 -5.04
C PHE A 29 2.54 0.40 -5.94
N ALA A 30 2.77 1.51 -6.65
CA ALA A 30 1.81 2.11 -7.57
C ALA A 30 1.64 1.30 -8.88
N GLY A 31 2.13 0.06 -8.95
CA GLY A 31 2.12 -0.75 -10.18
C GLY A 31 2.98 -0.13 -11.29
N ILE A 32 4.31 -0.23 -11.18
CA ILE A 32 5.17 0.17 -12.31
C ILE A 32 4.87 -0.75 -13.48
N THR A 33 4.46 -0.17 -14.60
CA THR A 33 4.32 -0.89 -15.87
C THR A 33 5.73 -1.38 -16.29
N PRO A 34 5.98 -2.70 -16.43
CA PRO A 34 7.15 -3.17 -17.16
C PRO A 34 7.08 -2.61 -18.59
N GLY A 35 8.22 -2.29 -19.16
CA GLY A 35 8.27 -1.28 -20.22
C GLY A 35 8.18 -1.83 -21.56
N GLY A 36 7.04 -1.56 -22.12
CA GLY A 36 6.55 -2.34 -23.22
C GLY A 36 5.53 -3.27 -22.61
N ALA A 37 4.32 -2.76 -22.61
CA ALA A 37 3.15 -3.47 -23.11
C ALA A 37 3.18 -4.99 -22.90
N ASN A 38 3.23 -5.45 -21.64
CA ASN A 38 2.57 -6.68 -21.26
C ASN A 38 1.15 -6.32 -20.82
N PRO A 39 0.22 -6.14 -21.76
CA PRO A 39 -1.17 -5.79 -21.45
C PRO A 39 -1.85 -6.85 -20.56
N PRO A 40 -2.75 -6.50 -19.61
CA PRO A 40 -3.60 -7.51 -19.00
C PRO A 40 -4.47 -8.12 -20.08
N THR A 41 -4.87 -9.36 -19.86
CA THR A 41 -5.82 -10.01 -20.75
C THR A 41 -7.20 -9.96 -20.14
N VAL A 42 -8.03 -9.10 -20.74
CA VAL A 42 -9.42 -8.93 -20.40
C VAL A 42 -10.26 -9.77 -21.36
N LEU A 43 -10.93 -10.78 -20.83
CA LEU A 43 -11.97 -11.49 -21.55
C LEU A 43 -13.33 -10.90 -21.19
N LEU A 44 -14.05 -10.40 -22.19
CA LEU A 44 -15.45 -10.03 -22.04
C LEU A 44 -16.31 -11.29 -22.18
N GLY A 45 -17.08 -11.63 -21.15
CA GLY A 45 -18.12 -12.64 -21.23
C GLY A 45 -19.45 -11.97 -21.49
N TRP A 46 -20.09 -12.23 -22.63
CA TRP A 46 -21.34 -11.55 -22.99
C TRP A 46 -22.53 -12.51 -22.96
N HIS A 47 -23.56 -12.14 -22.19
CA HIS A 47 -24.83 -12.84 -22.12
C HIS A 47 -25.58 -12.71 -23.46
N SER A 48 -25.29 -13.60 -24.41
CA SER A 48 -25.78 -13.57 -25.79
C SER A 48 -26.98 -14.52 -26.04
N THR A 49 -28.06 -14.37 -25.25
CA THR A 49 -29.27 -15.21 -25.40
C THR A 49 -30.38 -14.50 -26.18
N ALA A 50 -31.50 -15.19 -26.42
CA ALA A 50 -32.73 -14.60 -26.93
C ALA A 50 -33.31 -13.52 -26.00
N ASN A 51 -32.83 -13.40 -24.75
CA ASN A 51 -33.12 -12.27 -23.87
C ASN A 51 -32.45 -10.99 -24.37
N SER A 52 -31.28 -11.09 -25.00
CA SER A 52 -30.64 -9.97 -25.72
C SER A 52 -31.47 -9.50 -26.92
N ASN A 53 -32.45 -10.27 -27.39
CA ASN A 53 -33.46 -9.82 -28.37
C ASN A 53 -34.69 -9.18 -27.70
N ALA A 54 -34.62 -8.79 -26.41
CA ALA A 54 -35.60 -7.88 -25.82
C ALA A 54 -35.58 -6.57 -26.60
N ASN A 55 -36.75 -6.08 -27.02
CA ASN A 55 -36.83 -4.82 -27.73
C ASN A 55 -36.46 -3.69 -26.76
N VAL A 56 -35.45 -2.90 -27.11
CA VAL A 56 -35.09 -1.70 -26.35
C VAL A 56 -34.68 -0.62 -27.32
N THR A 57 -35.22 0.59 -27.14
CA THR A 57 -34.85 1.73 -27.96
C THR A 57 -33.64 2.42 -27.33
N HIS A 58 -32.46 1.90 -27.63
CA HIS A 58 -31.17 2.47 -27.19
C HIS A 58 -30.59 3.44 -28.24
N GLY A 59 -31.04 3.31 -29.51
CA GLY A 59 -30.66 4.07 -30.71
C GLY A 59 -29.17 4.39 -30.84
N CYS A 60 -28.35 3.40 -30.51
CA CYS A 60 -26.90 3.43 -30.66
C CYS A 60 -26.50 3.17 -32.08
N VAL A 61 -25.48 3.90 -32.51
CA VAL A 61 -24.85 3.73 -33.81
C VAL A 61 -23.35 3.56 -33.58
N TYR A 62 -22.73 2.77 -34.44
CA TYR A 62 -21.29 2.57 -34.38
C TYR A 62 -20.56 3.88 -34.69
N GLY A 63 -19.62 4.29 -33.84
CA GLY A 63 -18.91 5.57 -33.97
C GLY A 63 -18.05 5.70 -35.22
N ASP A 64 -17.67 4.59 -35.85
CA ASP A 64 -16.84 4.54 -37.06
C ASP A 64 -17.65 4.62 -38.37
N THR A 65 -18.87 4.08 -38.42
CA THR A 65 -19.69 4.02 -39.64
C THR A 65 -21.02 4.75 -39.56
N GLY A 66 -21.49 5.12 -38.37
CA GLY A 66 -22.81 5.69 -38.13
C GLY A 66 -23.97 4.72 -38.39
N ASN A 67 -23.69 3.45 -38.66
CA ASN A 67 -24.72 2.43 -38.90
C ASN A 67 -25.31 1.92 -37.58
N ALA A 68 -26.58 1.51 -37.61
CA ALA A 68 -27.22 0.80 -36.52
C ALA A 68 -26.58 -0.57 -36.27
N PRO A 69 -26.61 -1.09 -35.03
CA PRO A 69 -26.12 -2.42 -34.72
C PRO A 69 -26.88 -3.50 -35.47
N ALA A 70 -26.20 -4.60 -35.78
CA ALA A 70 -26.77 -5.70 -36.56
C ALA A 70 -27.87 -6.45 -35.79
N LEU A 71 -27.84 -6.38 -34.46
CA LEU A 71 -28.91 -6.87 -33.58
C LEU A 71 -30.14 -5.93 -33.52
N GLY A 72 -30.08 -4.75 -34.15
CA GLY A 72 -31.17 -3.76 -34.18
C GLY A 72 -31.50 -3.19 -32.80
N ASP A 73 -32.67 -2.56 -32.65
CA ASP A 73 -33.16 -1.99 -31.37
C ASP A 73 -33.53 -3.08 -30.36
N THR A 74 -32.49 -3.71 -29.84
CA THR A 74 -32.59 -4.77 -28.85
C THR A 74 -31.51 -4.58 -27.81
N VAL A 75 -31.64 -5.20 -26.64
CA VAL A 75 -30.63 -5.12 -25.57
C VAL A 75 -29.26 -5.57 -26.08
N GLY A 76 -29.24 -6.64 -26.88
CA GLY A 76 -28.03 -7.08 -27.55
C GLY A 76 -27.50 -6.08 -28.58
N GLY A 77 -28.37 -5.30 -29.23
CA GLY A 77 -27.96 -4.18 -30.07
C GLY A 77 -27.36 -3.01 -29.30
N MET A 78 -27.90 -2.72 -28.11
CA MET A 78 -27.34 -1.75 -27.17
C MET A 78 -25.93 -2.17 -26.76
N GLU A 79 -25.78 -3.40 -26.27
CA GLU A 79 -24.50 -3.96 -25.81
C GLU A 79 -23.49 -4.07 -26.97
N GLN A 80 -23.92 -4.56 -28.15
CA GLN A 80 -23.07 -4.66 -29.35
C GLN A 80 -22.51 -3.30 -29.74
N CYS A 81 -23.33 -2.25 -29.66
CA CYS A 81 -22.91 -0.91 -30.01
C CYS A 81 -22.02 -0.27 -28.93
N ALA A 82 -22.35 -0.45 -27.65
CA ALA A 82 -21.53 0.00 -26.53
C ALA A 82 -20.12 -0.60 -26.60
N LEU A 83 -20.03 -1.92 -26.82
CA LEU A 83 -18.76 -2.63 -26.96
C LEU A 83 -17.94 -2.10 -28.16
N VAL A 84 -18.57 -1.87 -29.33
CA VAL A 84 -17.87 -1.26 -30.48
C VAL A 84 -17.36 0.14 -30.14
N ASN A 85 -18.18 0.99 -29.52
CA ASN A 85 -17.82 2.37 -29.24
C ASN A 85 -16.79 2.49 -28.12
N THR A 86 -16.81 1.56 -27.15
CA THR A 86 -15.75 1.42 -26.14
C THR A 86 -14.41 1.13 -26.82
N MET A 87 -14.37 0.16 -27.75
CA MET A 87 -13.14 -0.18 -28.48
C MET A 87 -12.65 0.99 -29.35
N LEU A 88 -13.56 1.74 -29.96
CA LEU A 88 -13.21 2.94 -30.72
C LEU A 88 -12.67 4.06 -29.82
N SER A 89 -13.16 4.18 -28.58
CA SER A 89 -12.71 5.19 -27.62
C SER A 89 -11.25 4.98 -27.22
N LEU A 90 -10.75 3.74 -27.25
CA LEU A 90 -9.33 3.45 -27.03
C LEU A 90 -8.41 4.08 -28.09
N LEU A 91 -8.94 4.51 -29.25
CA LEU A 91 -8.19 5.24 -30.28
C LEU A 91 -8.18 6.76 -30.06
N ASP A 92 -8.94 7.26 -29.09
CA ASP A 92 -9.03 8.69 -28.78
C ASP A 92 -7.79 9.17 -28.00
N PRO A 93 -7.21 10.35 -28.31
CA PRO A 93 -6.18 10.98 -27.50
C PRO A 93 -6.45 11.03 -26.00
N GLN A 94 -7.71 11.15 -25.57
CA GLN A 94 -8.08 11.15 -24.15
C GLN A 94 -7.75 9.82 -23.45
N TYR A 95 -7.79 8.70 -24.17
CA TYR A 95 -7.53 7.35 -23.66
C TYR A 95 -6.26 6.74 -24.28
N ALA A 96 -5.36 7.60 -24.76
CA ALA A 96 -4.12 7.17 -25.41
C ALA A 96 -3.23 6.28 -24.52
N TYR A 97 -3.41 6.36 -23.19
CA TYR A 97 -2.73 5.51 -22.22
C TYR A 97 -3.27 4.07 -22.18
N LEU A 98 -4.50 3.82 -22.67
CA LEU A 98 -5.09 2.47 -22.83
C LEU A 98 -4.82 1.84 -24.20
N ASN A 99 -4.45 2.66 -25.20
CA ASN A 99 -4.20 2.20 -26.56
C ASN A 99 -2.94 1.32 -26.62
N GLY A 100 -3.11 0.05 -27.02
CA GLY A 100 -2.04 -0.94 -26.99
C GLY A 100 -1.57 -1.30 -25.57
N ALA A 101 -2.35 -0.97 -24.53
CA ALA A 101 -2.01 -1.24 -23.14
C ALA A 101 -2.80 -2.41 -22.54
N ILE A 102 -3.82 -2.92 -23.23
CA ILE A 102 -4.69 -4.03 -22.81
C ILE A 102 -4.94 -5.02 -23.95
N ARG A 103 -5.16 -6.30 -23.63
CA ARG A 103 -5.61 -7.35 -24.55
C ARG A 103 -7.08 -7.59 -24.29
N ILE A 104 -7.91 -7.57 -25.33
CA ILE A 104 -9.35 -7.80 -25.17
C ILE A 104 -9.81 -8.96 -26.05
N GLY A 105 -10.46 -9.94 -25.41
CA GLY A 105 -11.18 -11.04 -26.06
C GLY A 105 -12.69 -10.96 -25.78
N LEU A 106 -13.48 -11.77 -26.50
CA LEU A 106 -14.92 -11.87 -26.30
C LEU A 106 -15.41 -13.31 -26.39
N MET A 107 -16.05 -13.77 -25.32
CA MET A 107 -16.71 -15.06 -25.16
C MET A 107 -18.23 -14.87 -25.16
N VAL A 108 -18.94 -15.71 -25.91
CA VAL A 108 -20.42 -15.69 -26.04
C VAL A 108 -20.98 -17.10 -25.87
N PHE A 109 -22.30 -17.27 -25.74
CA PHE A 109 -22.92 -18.60 -25.65
C PHE A 109 -22.95 -19.34 -27.00
N ASN A 110 -22.67 -20.65 -27.03
CA ASN A 110 -22.67 -21.46 -28.25
C ASN A 110 -23.88 -22.38 -28.39
N GLU A 111 -24.79 -22.09 -29.33
CA GLU A 111 -25.95 -22.95 -29.64
C GLU A 111 -26.12 -23.14 -31.16
N GLN A 112 -25.10 -23.69 -31.83
CA GLN A 112 -25.04 -24.01 -33.28
C GLN A 112 -24.96 -22.79 -34.24
N GLY A 113 -25.28 -21.58 -33.77
CA GLY A 113 -25.22 -20.32 -34.56
C GLY A 113 -23.82 -19.93 -35.07
N PHE A 114 -22.77 -20.54 -34.52
CA PHE A 114 -21.37 -20.27 -34.89
C PHE A 114 -20.67 -21.46 -35.57
N SER A 115 -21.40 -22.52 -35.94
CA SER A 115 -20.81 -23.75 -36.52
C SER A 115 -19.92 -23.51 -37.77
N SER A 116 -20.20 -22.47 -38.56
CA SER A 116 -19.39 -22.05 -39.72
C SER A 116 -18.68 -20.70 -39.53
N PHE A 117 -18.64 -20.16 -38.31
CA PHE A 117 -18.00 -18.87 -38.03
C PHE A 117 -16.48 -19.03 -38.03
N ASN A 118 -15.74 -18.05 -38.55
CA ASN A 118 -14.28 -18.02 -38.48
C ASN A 118 -13.86 -17.00 -37.42
N ASN A 119 -13.52 -17.47 -36.22
CA ASN A 119 -13.00 -16.62 -35.15
C ASN A 119 -11.52 -16.22 -35.35
N GLY A 120 -10.89 -16.67 -36.44
CA GLY A 120 -9.51 -16.34 -36.82
C GLY A 120 -8.43 -17.11 -36.07
N THR A 121 -8.80 -18.06 -35.20
CA THR A 121 -7.84 -18.85 -34.40
C THR A 121 -7.45 -20.17 -35.08
N GLY A 122 -8.31 -20.72 -35.94
CA GLY A 122 -8.12 -22.06 -36.52
C GLY A 122 -8.34 -23.22 -35.55
N LEU A 123 -8.73 -22.96 -34.29
CA LEU A 123 -8.88 -23.95 -33.22
C LEU A 123 -10.22 -24.71 -33.25
N GLY A 124 -11.10 -24.36 -34.19
CA GLY A 124 -12.46 -24.88 -34.28
C GLY A 124 -13.47 -24.08 -33.43
N ASN A 125 -14.76 -24.40 -33.58
CA ASN A 125 -15.86 -23.63 -32.98
C ASN A 125 -16.48 -24.32 -31.76
N GLY A 126 -15.86 -25.38 -31.26
CA GLY A 126 -16.33 -26.15 -30.12
C GLY A 126 -17.69 -26.83 -30.34
N ASN A 127 -18.14 -27.54 -29.31
CA ASN A 127 -19.48 -28.10 -29.25
C ASN A 127 -20.52 -27.01 -28.92
N ASN A 128 -21.79 -27.36 -29.05
CA ASN A 128 -22.92 -26.48 -28.76
C ASN A 128 -23.38 -26.53 -27.30
N ASN A 129 -22.49 -26.82 -26.35
CA ASN A 129 -22.81 -26.93 -24.92
C ASN A 129 -22.12 -25.87 -24.05
N CYS A 130 -20.99 -25.30 -24.48
CA CYS A 130 -20.21 -24.33 -23.70
C CYS A 130 -20.09 -22.94 -24.34
N GLY A 131 -19.21 -22.08 -23.82
CA GLY A 131 -18.86 -20.81 -24.43
C GLY A 131 -18.26 -20.96 -25.84
N PHE A 132 -18.40 -19.92 -26.66
CA PHE A 132 -17.77 -19.76 -27.95
C PHE A 132 -16.87 -18.52 -27.93
N LEU A 133 -15.58 -18.72 -28.22
CA LEU A 133 -14.62 -17.63 -28.36
C LEU A 133 -14.87 -16.92 -29.69
N LEU A 134 -15.67 -15.84 -29.65
CA LEU A 134 -15.99 -15.03 -30.83
C LEU A 134 -14.77 -14.25 -31.31
N ALA A 135 -14.06 -13.63 -30.37
CA ALA A 135 -12.83 -12.90 -30.63
C ALA A 135 -11.75 -13.39 -29.65
N PRO A 136 -10.64 -14.00 -30.12
CA PRO A 136 -9.49 -14.25 -29.27
C PRO A 136 -8.96 -12.95 -28.67
N PRO A 137 -8.42 -12.99 -27.43
CA PRO A 137 -7.66 -11.88 -26.89
C PRO A 137 -6.61 -11.40 -27.88
N ALA A 138 -6.64 -10.10 -28.17
CA ALA A 138 -5.67 -9.43 -29.02
C ALA A 138 -5.27 -8.12 -28.37
N LEU A 139 -4.02 -7.69 -28.57
CA LEU A 139 -3.57 -6.36 -28.15
C LEU A 139 -4.48 -5.29 -28.75
N MET A 140 -5.02 -4.40 -27.92
CA MET A 140 -5.92 -3.32 -28.37
C MET A 140 -5.13 -2.14 -28.94
N ASP A 141 -4.27 -2.43 -29.92
CA ASP A 141 -3.76 -1.43 -30.84
C ASP A 141 -4.78 -1.17 -31.97
N SER A 142 -4.48 -0.24 -32.88
CA SER A 142 -5.37 0.07 -34.02
C SER A 142 -5.76 -1.16 -34.84
N THR A 143 -4.90 -2.19 -34.95
CA THR A 143 -5.21 -3.40 -35.70
C THR A 143 -6.13 -4.33 -34.91
N GLY A 144 -5.82 -4.55 -33.63
CA GLY A 144 -6.62 -5.36 -32.72
C GLY A 144 -8.02 -4.80 -32.53
N ILE A 145 -8.14 -3.48 -32.31
CA ILE A 145 -9.41 -2.76 -32.18
C ILE A 145 -10.28 -2.96 -33.42
N ASN A 146 -9.73 -2.74 -34.61
CA ASN A 146 -10.47 -2.90 -35.86
C ASN A 146 -10.90 -4.36 -36.12
N ASN A 147 -10.05 -5.33 -35.80
CA ASN A 147 -10.37 -6.75 -35.92
C ASN A 147 -11.47 -7.18 -34.94
N PHE A 148 -11.40 -6.70 -33.69
CA PHE A 148 -12.41 -6.96 -32.67
C PHE A 148 -13.77 -6.39 -33.07
N ILE A 149 -13.81 -5.11 -33.48
CA ILE A 149 -15.01 -4.44 -33.98
C ILE A 149 -15.61 -5.19 -35.17
N THR A 150 -14.78 -5.61 -36.13
CA THR A 150 -15.24 -6.33 -37.33
C THR A 150 -15.94 -7.64 -36.95
N ARG A 151 -15.41 -8.40 -36.00
CA ARG A 151 -16.03 -9.65 -35.52
C ARG A 151 -17.31 -9.39 -34.75
N LEU A 152 -17.30 -8.41 -33.85
CA LEU A 152 -18.45 -8.04 -33.04
C LEU A 152 -19.66 -7.61 -33.90
N LYS A 153 -19.40 -6.83 -34.96
CA LYS A 153 -20.44 -6.37 -35.92
C LYS A 153 -21.07 -7.49 -36.74
N GLN A 154 -20.47 -8.68 -36.80
CA GLN A 154 -21.04 -9.83 -37.51
C GLN A 154 -22.08 -10.59 -36.69
N ILE A 155 -22.26 -10.27 -35.40
CA ILE A 155 -23.31 -10.88 -34.60
C ILE A 155 -24.67 -10.31 -35.02
N ASP A 156 -25.60 -11.18 -35.36
CA ASP A 156 -26.99 -10.85 -35.67
C ASP A 156 -27.94 -11.76 -34.88
N LYS A 157 -29.25 -11.55 -35.03
CA LYS A 157 -30.27 -12.26 -34.25
C LYS A 157 -30.25 -13.78 -34.43
N ASN A 158 -29.70 -14.31 -35.52
CA ASN A 158 -29.61 -15.75 -35.77
C ASN A 158 -28.45 -16.42 -35.00
N LYS A 159 -27.61 -15.62 -34.34
CA LYS A 159 -26.43 -16.07 -33.59
C LYS A 159 -26.62 -16.00 -32.07
N LEU A 160 -27.82 -15.62 -31.61
CA LEU A 160 -28.18 -15.62 -30.19
C LEU A 160 -28.59 -17.04 -29.75
N ALA A 161 -28.13 -17.46 -28.56
CA ALA A 161 -28.53 -18.72 -27.95
C ALA A 161 -29.97 -18.66 -27.42
N ASN A 162 -30.68 -19.78 -27.32
CA ASN A 162 -32.03 -19.84 -26.77
C ASN A 162 -32.06 -19.91 -25.24
N GLN A 163 -30.97 -20.34 -24.59
CA GLN A 163 -30.90 -20.49 -23.13
C GLN A 163 -29.61 -19.89 -22.56
N SER A 164 -29.66 -19.41 -21.31
CA SER A 164 -28.46 -18.98 -20.58
C SER A 164 -27.57 -20.17 -20.26
N ARG A 165 -26.25 -19.93 -20.29
CA ARG A 165 -25.18 -20.89 -20.00
C ARG A 165 -24.00 -20.18 -19.34
N LEU A 166 -24.32 -19.38 -18.34
CA LEU A 166 -23.38 -18.55 -17.62
C LEU A 166 -22.26 -19.38 -16.99
N GLY A 167 -22.61 -20.41 -16.22
CA GLY A 167 -21.62 -21.26 -15.56
C GLY A 167 -20.71 -21.96 -16.58
N ASP A 168 -21.28 -22.54 -17.64
CA ASP A 168 -20.49 -23.16 -18.71
C ASP A 168 -19.61 -22.16 -19.48
N LEU A 169 -20.07 -20.90 -19.66
CA LEU A 169 -19.27 -19.85 -20.29
C LEU A 169 -18.10 -19.45 -19.41
N ILE A 170 -18.29 -19.34 -18.10
CA ILE A 170 -17.21 -19.03 -17.16
C ILE A 170 -16.20 -20.19 -17.12
N ALA A 171 -16.67 -21.44 -17.13
CA ALA A 171 -15.80 -22.62 -17.23
C ALA A 171 -14.96 -22.63 -18.52
N GLU A 172 -15.56 -22.26 -19.66
CA GLU A 172 -14.83 -22.12 -20.92
C GLU A 172 -13.88 -20.91 -20.91
N SER A 173 -14.25 -19.84 -20.20
CA SER A 173 -13.43 -18.64 -20.02
C SER A 173 -12.17 -18.95 -19.22
N TRP A 174 -12.26 -19.74 -18.15
CA TRP A 174 -11.11 -20.29 -17.43
C TRP A 174 -10.18 -21.07 -18.36
N ALA A 175 -10.73 -21.99 -19.15
CA ALA A 175 -9.94 -22.79 -20.09
C ALA A 175 -9.23 -21.93 -21.14
N MET A 176 -9.86 -20.87 -21.61
CA MET A 176 -9.28 -19.96 -22.60
C MET A 176 -8.22 -19.05 -21.99
N LEU A 177 -8.51 -18.41 -20.85
CA LEU A 177 -7.59 -17.50 -20.16
C LEU A 177 -6.31 -18.23 -19.69
N ASN A 178 -6.39 -19.52 -19.38
CA ASN A 178 -5.23 -20.35 -19.02
C ASN A 178 -4.65 -21.15 -20.20
N GLY A 179 -5.17 -20.98 -21.42
CA GLY A 179 -4.63 -21.67 -22.60
C GLY A 179 -4.70 -23.19 -22.53
N LEU A 180 -5.75 -23.75 -21.93
CA LEU A 180 -5.84 -25.18 -21.63
C LEU A 180 -6.02 -26.04 -22.88
N SER A 181 -5.39 -27.21 -22.88
CA SER A 181 -5.50 -28.17 -23.98
C SER A 181 -6.86 -28.89 -24.06
N THR A 182 -7.62 -28.82 -22.96
CA THR A 182 -8.96 -29.39 -22.82
C THR A 182 -9.91 -28.33 -22.27
N SER A 183 -11.02 -28.11 -22.96
CA SER A 183 -12.12 -27.23 -22.52
C SER A 183 -13.45 -27.98 -22.52
N CYS A 184 -14.50 -27.37 -21.95
CA CYS A 184 -15.81 -28.01 -21.93
C CYS A 184 -16.49 -27.98 -23.31
N SER A 185 -16.12 -27.03 -24.18
CA SER A 185 -16.50 -27.04 -25.60
C SER A 185 -15.72 -28.06 -26.44
N GLY A 186 -14.61 -28.59 -25.92
CA GLY A 186 -13.70 -29.48 -26.63
C GLY A 186 -12.72 -28.74 -27.57
N VAL A 187 -12.65 -27.41 -27.48
CA VAL A 187 -11.62 -26.60 -28.14
C VAL A 187 -10.31 -26.73 -27.37
N ASN A 188 -9.22 -26.85 -28.11
CA ASN A 188 -7.87 -26.85 -27.53
C ASN A 188 -7.33 -25.41 -27.61
N TYR A 189 -7.21 -24.74 -26.46
CA TYR A 189 -6.71 -23.36 -26.35
C TYR A 189 -5.19 -23.28 -26.16
N SER A 190 -4.43 -24.38 -26.23
CA SER A 190 -2.98 -24.34 -26.04
C SER A 190 -2.24 -23.49 -27.07
N GLY A 191 -2.86 -23.22 -28.23
CA GLY A 191 -2.34 -22.28 -29.23
C GLY A 191 -2.57 -20.79 -28.90
N LEU A 192 -3.41 -20.49 -27.90
CA LEU A 192 -3.63 -19.16 -27.32
C LEU A 192 -3.04 -19.07 -25.90
N ALA A 193 -2.29 -20.08 -25.46
CA ALA A 193 -1.58 -20.01 -24.19
C ALA A 193 -0.63 -18.83 -24.22
N GLU A 194 -0.78 -17.95 -23.24
CA GLU A 194 -0.01 -16.74 -23.16
C GLU A 194 1.46 -17.06 -22.91
N VAL A 195 2.33 -16.44 -23.71
CA VAL A 195 3.78 -16.53 -23.51
C VAL A 195 4.23 -15.51 -22.47
N ALA A 196 5.52 -15.54 -22.12
CA ALA A 196 6.08 -14.64 -21.10
C ALA A 196 6.00 -13.12 -21.43
N THR A 197 5.48 -12.74 -22.59
CA THR A 197 5.23 -11.35 -23.02
C THR A 197 3.73 -10.98 -23.01
N GLU A 198 2.86 -11.84 -22.47
CA GLU A 198 1.39 -11.69 -22.54
C GLU A 198 0.71 -11.92 -21.19
N CYS A 199 1.51 -12.28 -20.19
CA CYS A 199 1.21 -12.97 -18.93
C CYS A 199 0.80 -12.07 -17.74
N ARG A 200 0.33 -10.84 -17.97
CA ARG A 200 -0.23 -9.99 -16.89
C ARG A 200 -1.60 -10.54 -16.43
N ASP A 201 -2.21 -9.92 -15.41
CA ASP A 201 -3.50 -10.33 -14.81
C ASP A 201 -4.54 -10.75 -15.85
N ALA A 202 -5.13 -11.92 -15.62
CA ALA A 202 -6.26 -12.40 -16.37
C ALA A 202 -7.54 -11.86 -15.73
N VAL A 203 -8.39 -11.21 -16.52
CA VAL A 203 -9.63 -10.60 -16.03
C VAL A 203 -10.80 -11.06 -16.86
N LEU A 204 -11.88 -11.46 -16.17
CA LEU A 204 -13.17 -11.71 -16.78
C LEU A 204 -14.09 -10.53 -16.48
N VAL A 205 -14.69 -9.92 -17.51
CA VAL A 205 -15.77 -8.95 -17.33
C VAL A 205 -17.05 -9.56 -17.87
N TYR A 206 -17.95 -9.97 -16.99
CA TYR A 206 -19.20 -10.60 -17.40
C TYR A 206 -20.34 -9.58 -17.54
N ILE A 207 -20.89 -9.45 -18.74
CA ILE A 207 -22.02 -8.59 -19.07
C ILE A 207 -23.29 -9.45 -19.08
N GLY A 208 -24.09 -9.35 -18.01
CA GLY A 208 -25.28 -10.16 -17.75
C GLY A 208 -26.59 -9.43 -18.03
N ASN A 209 -27.54 -10.10 -18.69
CA ASN A 209 -28.82 -9.51 -19.12
C ASN A 209 -30.03 -9.90 -18.22
N ALA A 210 -30.53 -8.95 -17.44
CA ALA A 210 -31.75 -9.03 -16.63
C ALA A 210 -32.86 -8.11 -17.21
N THR A 211 -33.32 -8.40 -18.42
CA THR A 211 -34.13 -7.47 -19.24
C THR A 211 -35.49 -8.03 -19.70
N LYS A 212 -35.88 -9.24 -19.28
CA LYS A 212 -37.22 -9.81 -19.48
C LYS A 212 -37.70 -10.48 -18.19
N GLU A 213 -39.01 -10.59 -17.96
CA GLU A 213 -39.53 -11.31 -16.78
C GLU A 213 -39.09 -12.79 -16.74
N THR A 214 -38.77 -13.36 -17.90
CA THR A 214 -38.20 -14.69 -18.05
C THR A 214 -36.66 -14.70 -18.13
N SER A 215 -36.00 -13.57 -17.86
CA SER A 215 -34.54 -13.52 -17.74
C SER A 215 -34.11 -14.45 -16.62
N SER A 216 -33.07 -15.21 -16.91
CA SER A 216 -32.49 -16.18 -16.01
C SER A 216 -31.02 -16.26 -16.34
N VAL A 217 -30.18 -16.04 -15.34
CA VAL A 217 -28.73 -16.28 -15.43
C VAL A 217 -28.40 -17.75 -15.16
N ALA A 218 -29.36 -18.55 -14.65
CA ALA A 218 -29.22 -20.00 -14.47
C ALA A 218 -28.99 -20.74 -15.79
N ASP A 219 -28.16 -21.77 -15.72
CA ASP A 219 -27.81 -22.61 -16.86
C ASP A 219 -28.98 -23.51 -17.30
N GLY A 220 -29.30 -23.44 -18.59
CA GLY A 220 -30.43 -24.16 -19.18
C GLY A 220 -30.22 -25.68 -19.24
N THR A 221 -29.35 -26.12 -20.14
CA THR A 221 -28.97 -27.54 -20.37
C THR A 221 -27.49 -27.82 -20.04
N GLY A 222 -26.84 -26.89 -19.34
CA GLY A 222 -25.44 -26.94 -18.94
C GLY A 222 -25.15 -27.89 -17.80
N ASN A 223 -23.86 -28.17 -17.56
CA ASN A 223 -23.41 -28.94 -16.39
C ASN A 223 -22.25 -28.23 -15.67
N PRO A 224 -22.38 -26.93 -15.34
CA PRO A 224 -21.28 -26.13 -14.79
C PRO A 224 -20.78 -26.69 -13.45
N ASP A 225 -21.68 -27.29 -12.66
CA ASP A 225 -21.36 -27.94 -11.41
C ASP A 225 -20.42 -29.14 -11.61
N THR A 226 -20.72 -29.97 -12.60
CA THR A 226 -19.97 -31.17 -12.93
C THR A 226 -18.61 -30.78 -13.48
N LEU A 227 -18.55 -29.71 -14.29
CA LEU A 227 -17.29 -29.16 -14.79
C LEU A 227 -16.40 -28.65 -13.65
N LEU A 228 -16.94 -27.86 -12.71
CA LEU A 228 -16.18 -27.35 -11.57
C LEU A 228 -15.70 -28.49 -10.68
N LYS A 229 -16.61 -29.40 -10.31
CA LYS A 229 -16.29 -30.58 -9.49
C LYS A 229 -15.23 -31.47 -10.14
N ASN A 230 -15.24 -31.58 -11.46
CA ASN A 230 -14.21 -32.30 -12.20
C ASN A 230 -12.88 -31.53 -12.18
N GLN A 231 -12.85 -30.21 -12.34
CA GLN A 231 -11.63 -29.42 -12.17
C GLN A 231 -11.01 -29.65 -10.79
N LEU A 232 -11.81 -29.43 -9.73
CA LEU A 232 -11.37 -29.60 -8.35
C LEU A 232 -10.77 -30.99 -8.10
N SER A 233 -11.42 -32.06 -8.58
CA SER A 233 -10.98 -33.43 -8.30
C SER A 233 -9.90 -33.96 -9.24
N SER A 234 -9.99 -33.67 -10.54
CA SER A 234 -9.13 -34.30 -11.55
C SER A 234 -7.90 -33.46 -11.92
N VAL A 235 -7.96 -32.14 -11.70
CA VAL A 235 -6.87 -31.21 -12.05
C VAL A 235 -6.14 -30.71 -10.82
N PHE A 236 -6.89 -30.32 -9.78
CA PHE A 236 -6.38 -29.80 -8.50
C PHE A 236 -6.28 -30.86 -7.40
N GLY A 237 -6.75 -32.09 -7.66
CA GLY A 237 -6.59 -33.21 -6.73
C GLY A 237 -7.43 -33.14 -5.44
N TYR A 238 -8.38 -32.21 -5.32
CA TYR A 238 -9.24 -32.08 -4.15
C TYR A 238 -10.24 -33.24 -4.06
N ALA A 239 -10.08 -34.07 -3.02
CA ALA A 239 -10.95 -35.22 -2.78
C ALA A 239 -12.42 -34.79 -2.60
N ALA A 240 -13.35 -35.45 -3.30
CA ALA A 240 -14.77 -35.14 -3.19
C ALA A 240 -15.25 -35.22 -1.73
N GLY A 241 -15.85 -34.12 -1.26
CA GLY A 241 -16.30 -33.98 0.13
C GLY A 241 -15.25 -33.43 1.11
N SER A 242 -14.01 -33.15 0.67
CA SER A 242 -13.03 -32.41 1.48
C SER A 242 -13.48 -30.97 1.72
N THR A 243 -12.86 -30.30 2.69
CA THR A 243 -13.14 -28.88 2.98
C THR A 243 -12.86 -28.00 1.77
N GLN A 244 -11.71 -28.18 1.09
CA GLN A 244 -11.37 -27.44 -0.13
C GLN A 244 -12.35 -27.73 -1.28
N TYR A 245 -12.71 -29.00 -1.47
CA TYR A 245 -13.68 -29.37 -2.49
C TYR A 245 -15.04 -28.71 -2.22
N ASN A 246 -15.56 -28.82 -0.99
CA ASN A 246 -16.86 -28.26 -0.64
C ASN A 246 -16.83 -26.73 -0.64
N PHE A 247 -15.70 -26.10 -0.33
CA PHE A 247 -15.56 -24.65 -0.39
C PHE A 247 -15.95 -24.14 -1.77
N TYR A 248 -15.42 -24.71 -2.85
CA TYR A 248 -15.77 -24.31 -4.21
C TYR A 248 -17.04 -25.00 -4.75
N ALA A 249 -17.29 -26.26 -4.36
CA ALA A 249 -18.35 -27.09 -4.94
C ALA A 249 -19.70 -27.03 -4.20
N THR A 250 -19.86 -26.16 -3.20
CA THR A 250 -21.13 -25.94 -2.49
C THR A 250 -21.84 -24.70 -3.02
N PRO A 251 -23.09 -24.82 -3.51
CA PRO A 251 -23.88 -23.70 -3.99
C PRO A 251 -24.16 -22.64 -2.92
N ARG A 252 -24.03 -21.36 -3.28
CA ARG A 252 -24.29 -20.22 -2.40
C ARG A 252 -25.72 -19.70 -2.57
N ALA A 253 -26.28 -19.25 -1.44
CA ALA A 253 -27.61 -18.66 -1.41
C ALA A 253 -27.51 -17.17 -1.75
N VAL A 254 -28.24 -16.72 -2.78
CA VAL A 254 -28.29 -15.34 -3.22
C VAL A 254 -29.64 -14.74 -2.87
N THR A 255 -29.60 -13.54 -2.29
CA THR A 255 -30.79 -12.82 -1.83
C THR A 255 -31.78 -12.62 -2.98
N GLN A 256 -33.05 -12.97 -2.73
CA GLN A 256 -34.18 -12.87 -3.68
C GLN A 256 -34.06 -13.75 -4.94
N LEU A 257 -33.17 -14.74 -4.95
CA LEU A 257 -33.07 -15.75 -6.00
C LEU A 257 -33.49 -17.14 -5.50
N ASN A 258 -34.47 -17.76 -6.17
CA ASN A 258 -35.04 -19.03 -5.70
C ASN A 258 -34.13 -20.22 -5.99
N ASN A 259 -33.90 -21.07 -4.98
CA ASN A 259 -33.14 -22.32 -5.04
C ASN A 259 -31.65 -22.20 -5.41
N SER A 260 -31.03 -21.02 -5.36
CA SER A 260 -29.59 -20.86 -5.65
C SER A 260 -28.70 -21.60 -4.63
N GLY A 261 -29.12 -21.73 -3.37
CA GLY A 261 -28.37 -22.53 -2.38
C GLY A 261 -28.64 -24.04 -2.40
N SER A 262 -29.19 -24.63 -3.47
CA SER A 262 -29.66 -26.04 -3.47
C SER A 262 -28.72 -27.02 -4.19
N ALA A 263 -28.69 -28.29 -3.76
CA ALA A 263 -27.78 -29.32 -4.31
C ALA A 263 -27.99 -29.69 -5.80
N ASN A 264 -29.06 -29.21 -6.42
CA ASN A 264 -29.36 -29.37 -7.86
C ASN A 264 -29.58 -27.99 -8.52
N ASN A 265 -28.87 -26.98 -8.02
CA ASN A 265 -28.91 -25.61 -8.51
C ASN A 265 -28.30 -25.50 -9.92
N LYS A 266 -28.80 -24.55 -10.72
CA LYS A 266 -28.33 -24.17 -12.06
C LYS A 266 -27.55 -22.84 -12.08
N TYR A 267 -27.42 -22.16 -10.94
CA TYR A 267 -26.70 -20.89 -10.76
C TYR A 267 -25.31 -21.17 -10.17
N TRP A 268 -24.30 -21.46 -11.00
CA TRP A 268 -22.94 -21.83 -10.56
C TRP A 268 -21.85 -20.83 -10.95
N GLY A 269 -22.25 -19.68 -11.49
CA GLY A 269 -21.31 -18.66 -11.96
C GLY A 269 -20.47 -18.05 -10.85
N ASP A 270 -21.05 -17.77 -9.70
CA ASP A 270 -20.40 -17.28 -8.47
C ASP A 270 -19.46 -18.32 -7.86
N GLU A 271 -19.84 -19.60 -7.84
CA GLU A 271 -18.91 -20.68 -7.46
C GLU A 271 -17.69 -20.75 -8.39
N TRP A 272 -17.91 -20.60 -9.69
CA TRP A 272 -16.83 -20.58 -10.66
C TRP A 272 -15.95 -19.34 -10.51
N THR A 273 -16.51 -18.14 -10.37
CA THR A 273 -15.68 -16.93 -10.21
C THR A 273 -14.91 -16.93 -8.90
N ARG A 274 -15.50 -17.45 -7.82
CA ARG A 274 -14.80 -17.73 -6.55
C ARG A 274 -13.63 -18.68 -6.74
N PHE A 275 -13.84 -19.78 -7.47
CA PHE A 275 -12.78 -20.72 -7.80
C PHE A 275 -11.68 -20.05 -8.62
N MET A 276 -12.04 -19.33 -9.68
CA MET A 276 -11.07 -18.69 -10.56
C MET A 276 -10.25 -17.61 -9.84
N ASN A 277 -10.83 -16.94 -8.85
CA ASN A 277 -10.15 -15.90 -8.06
C ASN A 277 -9.28 -16.50 -6.95
N LEU A 278 -9.79 -17.48 -6.21
CA LEU A 278 -9.20 -17.89 -4.93
C LEU A 278 -8.49 -19.26 -4.95
N VAL A 279 -8.53 -20.00 -6.07
CA VAL A 279 -7.86 -21.31 -6.13
C VAL A 279 -6.35 -21.14 -6.04
N ASP A 280 -5.69 -22.00 -5.29
CA ASP A 280 -4.25 -22.13 -5.34
C ASP A 280 -3.87 -22.75 -6.69
N VAL A 281 -3.38 -21.92 -7.61
CA VAL A 281 -2.97 -22.38 -8.94
C VAL A 281 -1.72 -23.27 -8.90
N GLY A 282 -0.97 -23.26 -7.81
CA GLY A 282 0.16 -24.16 -7.58
C GLY A 282 -0.25 -25.62 -7.38
N ASP A 283 -1.48 -25.87 -6.88
CA ASP A 283 -2.07 -27.20 -6.77
C ASP A 283 -2.48 -27.78 -8.14
N SER A 284 -2.55 -26.94 -9.16
CA SER A 284 -2.96 -27.38 -10.49
C SER A 284 -1.89 -28.24 -11.15
N THR A 285 -2.33 -29.33 -11.76
CA THR A 285 -1.51 -30.11 -12.70
C THR A 285 -1.32 -29.39 -14.06
N GLN A 286 -1.90 -28.19 -14.20
CA GLN A 286 -1.85 -27.32 -15.37
C GLN A 286 -1.23 -25.97 -14.94
N ALA A 287 -0.56 -25.26 -15.85
CA ALA A 287 0.08 -23.98 -15.53
C ALA A 287 -0.97 -22.84 -15.49
N ASP A 288 -1.86 -22.90 -14.50
CA ASP A 288 -3.01 -21.99 -14.35
C ASP A 288 -2.63 -20.63 -13.75
N ARG A 289 -3.51 -19.65 -13.95
CA ARG A 289 -3.47 -18.30 -13.34
C ARG A 289 -4.83 -17.95 -12.77
N ASN A 290 -4.83 -17.24 -11.65
CA ASN A 290 -6.04 -16.69 -11.06
C ASN A 290 -6.66 -15.65 -11.99
N VAL A 291 -7.98 -15.54 -11.95
CA VAL A 291 -8.76 -14.61 -12.78
C VAL A 291 -9.63 -13.74 -11.88
N THR A 292 -9.41 -12.43 -11.94
CA THR A 292 -10.31 -11.47 -11.29
C THR A 292 -11.58 -11.31 -12.13
N THR A 293 -12.76 -11.36 -11.51
CA THR A 293 -14.03 -11.21 -12.22
C THR A 293 -14.78 -9.94 -11.84
N TYR A 294 -15.04 -9.11 -12.83
CA TYR A 294 -16.01 -8.02 -12.78
C TYR A 294 -17.35 -8.47 -13.36
N SER A 295 -18.43 -7.86 -12.90
CA SER A 295 -19.76 -8.11 -13.44
C SER A 295 -20.45 -6.80 -13.80
N ILE A 296 -21.26 -6.83 -14.86
CA ILE A 296 -22.09 -5.72 -15.29
C ILE A 296 -23.50 -6.27 -15.51
N ALA A 297 -24.44 -5.90 -14.65
CA ALA A 297 -25.84 -6.25 -14.84
C ALA A 297 -26.52 -5.22 -15.74
N VAL A 298 -26.79 -5.62 -16.98
CA VAL A 298 -27.64 -4.91 -17.93
C VAL A 298 -29.08 -5.25 -17.61
N TYR A 299 -29.87 -4.30 -17.14
CA TYR A 299 -31.21 -4.59 -16.62
C TYR A 299 -32.29 -3.65 -17.18
N ASP A 300 -33.52 -4.15 -17.29
CA ASP A 300 -34.68 -3.32 -17.60
C ASP A 300 -35.19 -2.70 -16.28
N PRO A 301 -35.18 -1.36 -16.13
CA PRO A 301 -35.67 -0.70 -14.92
C PRO A 301 -37.11 -1.08 -14.55
N ALA A 302 -37.96 -1.37 -15.53
CA ALA A 302 -39.34 -1.79 -15.28
C ALA A 302 -39.45 -3.18 -14.63
N LEU A 303 -38.39 -3.97 -14.72
CA LEU A 303 -38.32 -5.34 -14.23
C LEU A 303 -37.33 -5.52 -13.09
N GLU A 304 -36.60 -4.48 -12.70
CA GLU A 304 -35.53 -4.52 -11.69
C GLU A 304 -35.97 -5.20 -10.39
N ASN A 305 -37.09 -4.78 -9.79
CA ASN A 305 -37.62 -5.42 -8.57
C ASN A 305 -38.04 -6.88 -8.77
N LYS A 306 -38.49 -7.24 -9.97
CA LYS A 306 -38.87 -8.62 -10.31
C LYS A 306 -37.66 -9.51 -10.58
N LEU A 307 -36.56 -8.91 -11.04
CA LEU A 307 -35.31 -9.58 -11.42
C LEU A 307 -34.18 -9.29 -10.42
N ALA A 308 -34.50 -8.77 -9.24
CA ALA A 308 -33.52 -8.40 -8.23
C ALA A 308 -32.64 -9.59 -7.81
N GLY A 309 -33.18 -10.81 -7.78
CA GLY A 309 -32.40 -12.02 -7.57
C GLY A 309 -31.34 -12.28 -8.65
N GLU A 310 -31.67 -12.04 -9.92
CA GLU A 310 -30.76 -12.21 -11.05
C GLU A 310 -29.65 -11.14 -11.05
N ILE A 311 -30.00 -9.90 -10.67
CA ILE A 311 -29.05 -8.79 -10.52
C ILE A 311 -28.12 -9.01 -9.32
N ASN A 312 -28.65 -9.48 -8.19
CA ASN A 312 -27.86 -9.81 -7.00
C ASN A 312 -26.89 -10.94 -7.28
N PHE A 313 -27.26 -11.91 -8.12
CA PHE A 313 -26.37 -13.00 -8.52
C PHE A 313 -25.17 -12.50 -9.32
N LEU A 314 -25.39 -11.56 -10.24
CA LEU A 314 -24.30 -10.93 -10.99
C LEU A 314 -23.38 -10.15 -10.05
N ALA A 315 -23.93 -9.42 -9.08
CA ALA A 315 -23.13 -8.71 -8.09
C ALA A 315 -22.30 -9.66 -7.21
N ASP A 316 -22.91 -10.76 -6.78
CA ASP A 316 -22.27 -11.80 -5.97
C ASP A 316 -21.11 -12.48 -6.72
N MET A 317 -21.27 -12.73 -8.02
CA MET A 317 -20.16 -13.22 -8.87
C MET A 317 -18.93 -12.31 -8.86
N ALA A 318 -19.13 -10.99 -8.88
CA ALA A 318 -18.00 -10.05 -8.86
C ALA A 318 -17.34 -9.98 -7.48
N VAL A 319 -18.15 -9.99 -6.41
CA VAL A 319 -17.67 -10.00 -5.02
C VAL A 319 -16.80 -11.23 -4.78
N GLU A 320 -17.28 -12.42 -5.13
CA GLU A 320 -16.49 -13.65 -4.96
C GLU A 320 -15.33 -13.76 -5.95
N GLY A 321 -15.49 -13.16 -7.13
CA GLY A 321 -14.47 -13.07 -8.16
C GLY A 321 -13.37 -12.05 -7.89
N GLY A 322 -13.40 -11.34 -6.76
CA GLY A 322 -12.36 -10.36 -6.38
C GLY A 322 -12.42 -9.03 -7.14
N GLY A 323 -13.45 -8.82 -7.96
CA GLY A 323 -13.66 -7.59 -8.75
C GLY A 323 -14.84 -6.76 -8.25
N LYS A 324 -15.30 -5.82 -9.09
CA LYS A 324 -16.43 -4.92 -8.78
C LYS A 324 -17.68 -5.29 -9.56
N ALA A 325 -18.83 -5.10 -8.92
CA ALA A 325 -20.14 -5.22 -9.53
C ALA A 325 -20.62 -3.85 -10.04
N PHE A 326 -21.09 -3.82 -11.28
CA PHE A 326 -21.68 -2.65 -11.91
C PHE A 326 -23.09 -2.96 -12.41
N LYS A 327 -23.89 -1.91 -12.57
CA LYS A 327 -25.24 -2.01 -13.15
C LYS A 327 -25.40 -0.94 -14.21
N VAL A 328 -26.08 -1.29 -15.30
CA VAL A 328 -26.39 -0.37 -16.38
C VAL A 328 -27.76 -0.70 -16.94
N THR A 329 -28.56 0.32 -17.28
CA THR A 329 -29.89 0.05 -17.82
C THR A 329 -29.80 -0.46 -19.26
N ALA A 330 -30.78 -1.26 -19.66
CA ALA A 330 -30.89 -1.94 -20.95
C ALA A 330 -30.82 -1.00 -22.17
N GLU A 331 -31.06 0.29 -21.97
CA GLU A 331 -30.99 1.36 -22.97
C GLU A 331 -29.68 2.19 -22.91
N ASN A 332 -28.86 2.06 -21.87
CA ASN A 332 -27.72 2.94 -21.59
C ASN A 332 -26.37 2.39 -22.09
N HIS A 333 -26.21 2.37 -23.41
CA HIS A 333 -24.96 2.03 -24.11
C HIS A 333 -23.73 2.88 -23.68
N ALA A 334 -23.92 4.16 -23.31
CA ALA A 334 -22.82 5.04 -22.92
C ALA A 334 -22.29 4.68 -21.53
N GLY A 335 -23.19 4.45 -20.57
CA GLY A 335 -22.83 3.97 -19.24
C GLY A 335 -22.15 2.61 -19.29
N LEU A 336 -22.57 1.71 -20.19
CA LEU A 336 -21.87 0.43 -20.39
C LEU A 336 -20.46 0.65 -20.92
N ALA A 337 -20.25 1.62 -21.82
CA ALA A 337 -18.92 1.96 -22.31
C ALA A 337 -18.01 2.60 -21.26
N GLU A 338 -18.54 3.49 -20.41
CA GLU A 338 -17.81 4.11 -19.30
C GLU A 338 -17.39 3.09 -18.25
N ILE A 339 -18.29 2.18 -17.86
CA ILE A 339 -17.98 1.08 -16.93
C ILE A 339 -16.85 0.22 -17.50
N LEU A 340 -16.89 -0.11 -18.79
CA LEU A 340 -15.83 -0.89 -19.43
C LEU A 340 -14.48 -0.14 -19.44
N LEU A 341 -14.46 1.16 -19.73
CA LEU A 341 -13.24 1.98 -19.68
C LEU A 341 -12.69 2.11 -18.25
N GLN A 342 -13.56 2.23 -17.25
CA GLN A 342 -13.16 2.23 -15.84
C GLN A 342 -12.49 0.90 -15.47
N ILE A 343 -13.12 -0.24 -15.83
CA ILE A 343 -12.54 -1.55 -15.57
C ILE A 343 -11.19 -1.70 -16.29
N PHE A 344 -11.06 -1.28 -17.55
CA PHE A 344 -9.79 -1.34 -18.26
C PHE A 344 -8.69 -0.49 -17.63
N ASN A 345 -9.05 0.60 -16.96
CA ASN A 345 -8.12 1.41 -16.18
C ASN A 345 -7.66 0.67 -14.92
N GLU A 346 -8.60 0.15 -14.13
CA GLU A 346 -8.33 -0.54 -12.86
C GLU A 346 -7.48 -1.82 -13.04
N VAL A 347 -7.67 -2.52 -14.15
CA VAL A 347 -6.97 -3.78 -14.46
C VAL A 347 -5.49 -3.59 -14.85
N GLN A 348 -4.97 -2.36 -14.78
CA GLN A 348 -3.54 -2.08 -15.00
C GLN A 348 -2.70 -2.01 -13.70
N ASP A 349 -3.32 -2.00 -12.52
CA ASP A 349 -2.64 -1.81 -11.23
C ASP A 349 -2.38 -3.15 -10.50
N ILE A 350 -1.16 -3.40 -9.97
CA ILE A 350 -0.75 -4.70 -9.36
C ILE A 350 -0.34 -4.57 -7.88
N ASN A 351 -0.67 -5.59 -7.08
CA ASN A 351 -0.39 -5.75 -5.64
C ASN A 351 0.84 -6.61 -5.34
N SER A 352 1.72 -6.16 -4.42
CA SER A 352 2.81 -6.98 -3.86
C SER A 352 2.93 -6.75 -2.34
N ALA A 353 3.27 -7.79 -1.57
CA ALA A 353 3.48 -7.74 -0.12
C ALA A 353 4.98 -7.71 0.22
N PHE A 354 5.35 -7.05 1.34
CA PHE A 354 6.74 -6.85 1.76
C PHE A 354 6.95 -7.22 3.22
N SER A 355 8.20 -7.51 3.59
CA SER A 355 8.56 -8.01 4.91
C SER A 355 9.99 -7.60 5.33
N SER A 356 10.19 -7.34 6.63
CA SER A 356 11.48 -7.03 7.26
C SER A 356 11.75 -7.94 8.47
N ALA A 357 12.96 -8.50 8.56
CA ALA A 357 13.35 -9.46 9.62
C ALA A 357 14.21 -8.83 10.73
N THR A 358 14.05 -9.32 11.97
CA THR A 358 14.78 -8.90 13.19
C THR A 358 14.98 -10.08 14.16
N LEU A 359 16.02 -10.03 15.02
CA LEU A 359 16.34 -11.11 15.99
C LEU A 359 16.64 -10.55 17.41
N PRO A 360 16.25 -11.25 18.49
CA PRO A 360 16.58 -10.90 19.88
C PRO A 360 17.99 -11.29 20.30
N VAL A 361 18.68 -10.40 21.01
CA VAL A 361 19.95 -10.71 21.66
C VAL A 361 19.70 -11.56 22.93
N SER A 362 20.50 -12.62 23.14
CA SER A 362 20.43 -13.50 24.31
C SER A 362 20.84 -12.77 25.59
N ALA A 363 20.04 -12.91 26.67
CA ALA A 363 20.35 -12.36 27.99
C ALA A 363 21.49 -13.09 28.72
N ASN A 364 21.77 -14.36 28.37
CA ASN A 364 22.74 -15.20 29.07
C ASN A 364 24.15 -15.10 28.47
N THR A 365 24.25 -14.64 27.23
CA THR A 365 25.50 -14.55 26.47
C THR A 365 25.41 -13.35 25.53
N GLN A 366 25.77 -12.16 26.03
CA GLN A 366 25.87 -10.96 25.19
C GLN A 366 26.82 -11.27 24.01
N GLY A 367 26.29 -11.29 22.79
CA GLY A 367 27.06 -11.81 21.64
C GLY A 367 26.32 -12.83 20.80
N THR A 368 25.44 -13.60 21.43
CA THR A 368 24.64 -14.65 20.81
C THR A 368 23.18 -14.19 20.77
N PHE A 369 22.49 -14.34 19.64
CA PHE A 369 21.06 -14.12 19.51
C PHE A 369 20.33 -15.38 19.99
N LEU A 370 19.14 -15.20 20.58
CA LEU A 370 18.24 -16.35 20.73
C LEU A 370 17.79 -16.76 19.32
N ASN A 371 17.42 -18.02 19.18
CA ASN A 371 17.05 -18.60 17.89
C ASN A 371 15.62 -18.19 17.43
N GLN A 372 15.20 -16.95 17.72
CA GLN A 372 13.88 -16.45 17.37
C GLN A 372 14.07 -15.37 16.30
N VAL A 373 13.28 -15.43 15.24
CA VAL A 373 13.31 -14.46 14.14
C VAL A 373 11.93 -13.82 14.06
N TYR A 374 11.85 -12.52 14.33
CA TYR A 374 10.60 -11.75 14.20
C TYR A 374 10.58 -11.06 12.86
N ILE A 375 9.52 -11.31 12.10
CA ILE A 375 9.33 -10.81 10.76
C ILE A 375 8.10 -9.92 10.76
N ALA A 376 8.34 -8.62 10.57
CA ALA A 376 7.29 -7.62 10.36
C ALA A 376 6.92 -7.60 8.88
N SER A 377 5.63 -7.70 8.57
CA SER A 377 5.12 -7.77 7.21
C SER A 377 3.99 -6.77 6.98
N PHE A 378 3.85 -6.31 5.74
CA PHE A 378 2.76 -5.46 5.33
C PHE A 378 2.34 -5.73 3.89
N ARG A 379 1.12 -5.33 3.57
CA ARG A 379 0.60 -5.34 2.20
C ARG A 379 -0.14 -4.04 1.92
N PRO A 380 0.28 -3.27 0.89
CA PRO A 380 -0.46 -2.13 0.40
C PRO A 380 -1.90 -2.50 0.03
N ASP A 381 -2.81 -1.56 0.24
CA ASP A 381 -4.17 -1.72 -0.24
C ASP A 381 -4.25 -1.54 -1.75
N SER A 382 -4.91 -2.48 -2.42
CA SER A 382 -5.02 -2.54 -3.87
C SER A 382 -5.80 -1.39 -4.51
N THR A 383 -6.59 -0.68 -3.70
CA THR A 383 -7.40 0.46 -4.14
C THR A 383 -6.78 1.80 -3.75
N ALA A 384 -5.51 1.79 -3.34
CA ALA A 384 -4.82 2.94 -2.75
C ALA A 384 -5.51 3.50 -1.50
N SER A 385 -6.30 2.69 -0.79
CA SER A 385 -6.90 3.14 0.47
C SER A 385 -5.81 3.33 1.56
N PRO A 386 -5.98 4.30 2.49
CA PRO A 386 -4.96 4.60 3.50
C PRO A 386 -4.70 3.48 4.52
N ARG A 387 -5.67 2.58 4.74
CA ARG A 387 -5.54 1.45 5.67
C ARG A 387 -4.86 0.26 4.98
N TRP A 388 -3.63 -0.05 5.39
CA TRP A 388 -2.91 -1.23 4.90
C TRP A 388 -2.91 -2.33 5.95
N THR A 389 -2.86 -3.58 5.50
CA THR A 389 -2.77 -4.74 6.40
C THR A 389 -1.32 -4.98 6.81
N GLY A 390 -1.10 -5.36 8.07
CA GLY A 390 0.21 -5.74 8.56
C GLY A 390 0.17 -6.78 9.67
N ASN A 391 1.34 -7.29 10.02
CA ASN A 391 1.50 -8.30 11.06
C ASN A 391 2.95 -8.46 11.48
N VAL A 392 3.18 -9.10 12.63
CA VAL A 392 4.50 -9.60 13.06
C VAL A 392 4.40 -11.10 13.34
N LYS A 393 5.25 -11.87 12.67
CA LYS A 393 5.31 -13.34 12.77
C LYS A 393 6.64 -13.79 13.38
N GLN A 394 6.65 -14.94 14.04
CA GLN A 394 7.86 -15.50 14.65
C GLN A 394 8.24 -16.82 13.96
N TYR A 395 9.49 -16.90 13.54
CA TYR A 395 10.17 -18.07 12.99
C TYR A 395 11.45 -18.38 13.78
N GLN A 396 12.23 -19.38 13.35
CA GLN A 396 13.52 -19.72 13.96
C GLN A 396 14.54 -20.15 12.89
N LEU A 397 15.82 -20.31 13.27
CA LEU A 397 16.85 -20.83 12.38
C LEU A 397 17.10 -22.32 12.64
N GLY A 398 17.44 -23.08 11.61
CA GLY A 398 17.78 -24.50 11.68
C GLY A 398 18.87 -24.89 10.68
N PHE A 399 19.20 -26.19 10.63
CA PHE A 399 20.15 -26.74 9.66
C PHE A 399 19.46 -27.61 8.61
N ASP A 400 19.77 -27.35 7.34
CA ASP A 400 19.34 -28.20 6.23
C ASP A 400 20.17 -29.50 6.12
N ALA A 401 19.85 -30.33 5.13
CA ALA A 401 20.56 -31.59 4.89
C ALA A 401 22.03 -31.40 4.50
N GLY A 402 22.40 -30.23 3.97
CA GLY A 402 23.75 -29.84 3.61
C GLY A 402 24.56 -29.25 4.77
N GLY A 403 23.92 -28.99 5.92
CA GLY A 403 24.52 -28.32 7.06
C GLY A 403 24.54 -26.78 6.93
N ASN A 404 23.81 -26.21 5.98
CA ASN A 404 23.63 -24.77 5.86
C ASN A 404 22.58 -24.30 6.85
N ILE A 405 22.74 -23.08 7.34
CA ILE A 405 21.72 -22.40 8.15
C ILE A 405 20.56 -22.00 7.23
N VAL A 406 19.31 -22.22 7.68
CA VAL A 406 18.08 -21.85 6.95
C VAL A 406 17.03 -21.30 7.92
N LEU A 407 16.07 -20.51 7.43
CA LEU A 407 14.89 -20.10 8.18
C LEU A 407 13.86 -21.25 8.21
N THR A 408 13.28 -21.55 9.36
CA THR A 408 12.30 -22.63 9.54
C THR A 408 11.16 -22.18 10.47
N ASP A 409 10.08 -22.93 10.48
CA ASP A 409 8.81 -22.59 11.13
C ASP A 409 8.52 -23.48 12.34
N SER A 410 7.30 -23.34 12.89
CA SER A 410 6.89 -24.03 14.11
C SER A 410 6.57 -25.52 13.94
N THR A 411 6.41 -25.98 12.70
CA THR A 411 6.05 -27.38 12.41
C THR A 411 7.25 -28.32 12.39
N GLN A 412 8.48 -27.78 12.44
CA GLN A 412 9.72 -28.52 12.26
C GLN A 412 10.58 -28.59 13.53
N ASP A 413 11.19 -29.76 13.77
CA ASP A 413 12.08 -29.99 14.91
C ASP A 413 13.54 -29.70 14.53
N ILE A 414 14.10 -28.62 15.10
CA ILE A 414 15.47 -28.17 14.85
C ILE A 414 16.57 -29.07 15.42
N SER A 415 16.23 -30.09 16.22
CA SER A 415 17.18 -31.14 16.61
C SER A 415 17.52 -32.09 15.45
N GLY A 416 16.70 -32.07 14.39
CA GLY A 416 16.89 -32.81 13.15
C GLY A 416 17.28 -31.92 11.97
N THR A 417 17.15 -32.48 10.77
CA THR A 417 17.27 -31.74 9.51
C THR A 417 15.94 -31.04 9.21
N VAL A 418 15.99 -29.76 8.89
CA VAL A 418 14.83 -28.94 8.51
C VAL A 418 14.90 -28.49 7.04
N THR A 419 13.81 -27.96 6.51
CA THR A 419 13.72 -27.30 5.21
C THR A 419 13.51 -25.81 5.37
N SER A 420 14.04 -25.02 4.42
CA SER A 420 13.79 -23.58 4.39
C SER A 420 12.31 -23.30 4.16
N VAL A 421 11.74 -22.36 4.90
CA VAL A 421 10.39 -21.81 4.66
C VAL A 421 10.41 -20.55 3.78
N THR A 422 11.56 -20.23 3.19
CA THR A 422 11.66 -19.22 2.14
C THR A 422 11.45 -19.89 0.78
N ASN A 423 10.57 -19.32 -0.04
CA ASN A 423 10.40 -19.73 -1.41
C ASN A 423 11.57 -19.18 -2.25
N PRO A 424 12.42 -20.05 -2.86
CA PRO A 424 13.59 -19.60 -3.60
C PRO A 424 13.25 -18.89 -4.92
N ILE A 425 12.02 -19.02 -5.43
CA ILE A 425 11.55 -18.40 -6.67
C ILE A 425 10.97 -17.00 -6.39
N THR A 426 10.11 -16.88 -5.39
CA THR A 426 9.43 -15.61 -5.08
C THR A 426 10.19 -14.77 -4.06
N GLY A 427 11.07 -15.39 -3.26
CA GLY A 427 11.75 -14.76 -2.13
C GLY A 427 10.88 -14.57 -0.89
N ALA A 428 9.58 -14.87 -0.97
CA ALA A 428 8.62 -14.76 0.15
C ALA A 428 8.68 -15.98 1.08
N ILE A 429 7.93 -15.93 2.18
CA ILE A 429 7.69 -17.11 3.03
C ILE A 429 6.73 -18.06 2.28
N THR A 430 6.91 -19.37 2.40
CA THR A 430 6.01 -20.35 1.75
C THR A 430 4.62 -20.36 2.38
N ASP A 431 3.58 -20.62 1.57
CA ASP A 431 2.17 -20.61 1.98
C ASP A 431 1.84 -21.63 3.08
N ASP A 432 2.60 -22.71 3.18
CA ASP A 432 2.46 -23.77 4.17
C ASP A 432 3.20 -23.49 5.49
N ALA A 433 4.00 -22.44 5.55
CA ALA A 433 4.74 -22.09 6.75
C ALA A 433 3.79 -21.68 7.89
N VAL A 434 4.15 -22.08 9.12
CA VAL A 434 3.37 -21.73 10.32
C VAL A 434 4.23 -20.98 11.32
N SER A 435 3.94 -19.70 11.51
CA SER A 435 4.54 -18.90 12.60
C SER A 435 4.26 -19.53 13.97
N PHE A 436 5.19 -19.40 14.91
CA PHE A 436 5.05 -19.92 16.29
C PHE A 436 3.85 -19.41 17.06
N TRP A 437 3.27 -18.31 16.60
CA TRP A 437 2.14 -17.64 17.23
C TRP A 437 0.80 -17.99 16.58
N THR A 438 0.81 -18.80 15.52
CA THR A 438 -0.38 -19.07 14.71
C THR A 438 -1.06 -20.37 15.16
N THR A 439 -2.39 -20.34 15.36
CA THR A 439 -3.16 -21.51 15.79
C THR A 439 -4.59 -21.53 15.25
N ASN A 440 -5.15 -22.70 14.95
CA ASN A 440 -6.58 -22.82 14.60
C ASN A 440 -7.48 -23.12 15.81
N THR A 441 -6.87 -23.45 16.96
CA THR A 441 -7.59 -23.76 18.21
C THR A 441 -7.10 -22.86 19.33
N PRO A 442 -7.44 -21.57 19.28
CA PRO A 442 -6.87 -20.61 20.20
C PRO A 442 -7.32 -20.86 21.63
N THR A 443 -6.36 -20.71 22.53
CA THR A 443 -6.57 -20.70 23.98
C THR A 443 -6.26 -19.30 24.51
N ARG A 444 -6.76 -19.00 25.71
CA ARG A 444 -6.28 -17.88 26.51
C ARG A 444 -5.00 -18.28 27.23
N ALA A 445 -4.32 -17.30 27.84
CA ALA A 445 -3.09 -17.54 28.59
C ALA A 445 -3.24 -18.57 29.73
N ASP A 446 -4.42 -18.73 30.32
CA ASP A 446 -4.68 -19.74 31.34
C ASP A 446 -4.90 -21.17 30.78
N GLY A 447 -4.82 -21.34 29.46
CA GLY A 447 -5.04 -22.59 28.73
C GLY A 447 -6.51 -22.90 28.43
N SER A 448 -7.45 -22.03 28.79
CA SER A 448 -8.86 -22.21 28.45
C SER A 448 -9.12 -21.92 26.96
N SER A 449 -10.00 -22.68 26.32
CA SER A 449 -10.39 -22.43 24.93
C SER A 449 -11.20 -21.14 24.78
N VAL A 450 -11.02 -20.45 23.66
CA VAL A 450 -11.81 -19.25 23.32
C VAL A 450 -13.18 -19.68 22.78
N SER A 451 -14.23 -19.56 23.60
CA SER A 451 -15.57 -20.14 23.34
C SER A 451 -16.23 -19.68 22.05
N ASP A 452 -16.10 -18.40 21.71
CA ASP A 452 -16.78 -17.77 20.58
C ASP A 452 -15.89 -17.73 19.32
N TRP A 453 -14.72 -18.38 19.36
CA TRP A 453 -13.87 -18.47 18.19
C TRP A 453 -14.56 -19.32 17.11
N PRO A 454 -14.67 -18.82 15.86
CA PRO A 454 -15.37 -19.52 14.80
C PRO A 454 -14.63 -20.79 14.41
N LEU A 455 -15.29 -21.95 14.56
CA LEU A 455 -14.72 -23.26 14.24
C LEU A 455 -14.47 -23.46 12.74
N ASP A 456 -15.21 -22.74 11.90
CA ASP A 456 -15.02 -22.66 10.45
C ASP A 456 -13.98 -21.60 10.05
N GLY A 457 -13.39 -20.92 11.03
CA GLY A 457 -12.28 -19.98 10.85
C GLY A 457 -12.68 -18.51 10.90
N PHE A 458 -11.74 -17.68 11.39
CA PHE A 458 -11.96 -16.24 11.52
C PHE A 458 -12.14 -15.58 10.14
N TRP A 459 -11.43 -16.07 9.14
CA TRP A 459 -11.39 -15.55 7.78
C TRP A 459 -12.43 -16.21 6.86
N ARG A 460 -13.50 -16.82 7.40
CA ARG A 460 -14.54 -17.46 6.58
C ARG A 460 -15.20 -16.55 5.53
N ASN A 461 -15.20 -15.23 5.77
CA ASN A 461 -15.73 -14.22 4.85
C ASN A 461 -14.65 -13.60 3.93
N SER A 462 -13.40 -14.05 4.06
CA SER A 462 -12.25 -13.64 3.24
C SER A 462 -11.26 -14.81 3.07
N PRO A 463 -11.71 -15.97 2.56
CA PRO A 463 -10.92 -17.20 2.54
C PRO A 463 -9.80 -17.11 1.50
N GLU A 464 -8.56 -16.96 1.95
CA GLU A 464 -7.36 -16.84 1.10
C GLU A 464 -6.24 -17.80 1.59
N GLY A 465 -5.44 -18.29 0.65
CA GLY A 465 -4.24 -19.12 0.86
C GLY A 465 -4.50 -20.56 1.32
N ALA A 466 -3.44 -21.33 1.55
CA ALA A 466 -3.50 -22.76 1.89
C ALA A 466 -4.35 -23.11 3.14
N GLY A 467 -4.46 -22.18 4.10
CA GLY A 467 -5.34 -22.30 5.28
C GLY A 467 -6.80 -21.88 5.05
N PHE A 468 -7.12 -21.24 3.93
CA PHE A 468 -8.44 -20.69 3.62
C PHE A 468 -9.00 -19.81 4.76
N GLY A 469 -10.20 -20.09 5.25
CA GLY A 469 -10.85 -19.36 6.34
C GLY A 469 -10.16 -19.47 7.70
N LEU A 470 -9.18 -20.36 7.84
CA LEU A 470 -8.40 -20.56 9.07
C LEU A 470 -7.12 -19.74 9.04
N ASP A 471 -6.64 -19.29 10.20
CA ASP A 471 -5.37 -18.55 10.30
C ASP A 471 -4.14 -19.43 9.96
N SER A 472 -4.14 -20.72 10.32
CA SER A 472 -3.04 -21.66 10.02
C SER A 472 -3.34 -22.56 8.80
N PRO A 473 -2.37 -22.80 7.91
CA PRO A 473 -1.08 -22.10 7.82
C PRO A 473 -1.27 -20.62 7.46
N ASP A 474 -0.41 -19.77 8.03
CA ASP A 474 -0.46 -18.33 7.83
C ASP A 474 0.48 -17.85 6.71
N GLY A 475 1.55 -18.58 6.42
CA GLY A 475 2.39 -18.43 5.23
C GLY A 475 2.75 -16.98 4.85
N GLU A 476 2.67 -16.66 3.55
CA GLU A 476 2.91 -15.31 3.02
C GLU A 476 1.76 -14.31 3.28
N LEU A 477 0.56 -14.80 3.65
CA LEU A 477 -0.59 -13.93 3.90
C LEU A 477 -0.38 -13.12 5.17
N VAL A 478 -0.22 -11.81 4.99
CA VAL A 478 0.19 -10.87 6.02
C VAL A 478 -0.75 -10.89 7.23
N GLU A 479 -2.04 -10.71 7.01
CA GLU A 479 -3.09 -10.54 8.02
C GLU A 479 -3.40 -11.79 8.85
N LYS A 480 -3.03 -12.97 8.36
CA LYS A 480 -3.29 -14.26 9.01
C LYS A 480 -2.25 -14.58 10.06
N GLY A 481 -2.69 -15.22 11.14
CA GLY A 481 -1.79 -15.71 12.18
C GLY A 481 -1.02 -14.60 12.90
N GLY A 482 0.11 -14.95 13.49
CA GLY A 482 1.04 -14.00 14.11
C GLY A 482 0.43 -13.13 15.22
N ALA A 483 1.08 -12.02 15.53
CA ALA A 483 0.64 -11.06 16.54
C ALA A 483 -0.78 -10.51 16.26
N GLY A 484 -1.14 -10.33 14.98
CA GLY A 484 -2.47 -9.91 14.56
C GLY A 484 -3.56 -10.88 15.00
N GLN A 485 -3.31 -12.20 14.90
CA GLN A 485 -4.26 -13.21 15.39
C GLN A 485 -4.40 -13.16 16.91
N LEU A 486 -3.30 -13.09 17.66
CA LEU A 486 -3.37 -13.02 19.12
C LEU A 486 -4.12 -11.77 19.59
N LEU A 487 -3.93 -10.64 18.88
CA LEU A 487 -4.66 -9.42 19.17
C LEU A 487 -6.18 -9.58 18.96
N ARG A 488 -6.61 -10.32 17.92
CA ARG A 488 -8.02 -10.69 17.71
C ARG A 488 -8.53 -11.65 18.78
N ILE A 489 -7.74 -12.65 19.17
CA ILE A 489 -8.09 -13.63 20.20
C ILE A 489 -8.38 -12.94 21.54
N ASP A 490 -7.50 -12.04 21.94
CA ASP A 490 -7.60 -11.36 23.24
C ASP A 490 -8.75 -10.33 23.25
N ASN A 491 -9.15 -9.81 22.09
CA ASN A 491 -10.16 -8.76 21.94
C ASN A 491 -11.37 -9.18 21.06
N LEU A 492 -11.71 -10.47 21.04
CA LEU A 492 -12.66 -11.05 20.08
C LEU A 492 -14.06 -10.40 20.13
N LEU A 493 -14.56 -10.14 21.34
CA LEU A 493 -15.93 -9.68 21.59
C LEU A 493 -16.01 -8.19 21.96
N ASN A 494 -14.91 -7.60 22.43
CA ASN A 494 -14.73 -6.18 22.72
C ASN A 494 -13.26 -5.94 23.05
N SER A 495 -12.89 -4.66 23.13
CA SER A 495 -11.54 -4.22 23.42
C SER A 495 -11.35 -3.66 24.84
N ASP A 496 -12.31 -3.84 25.77
CA ASP A 496 -12.31 -3.21 27.09
C ASP A 496 -11.06 -3.56 27.93
N SER A 497 -10.57 -4.79 27.80
CA SER A 497 -9.37 -5.26 28.52
C SER A 497 -8.05 -4.90 27.83
N ARG A 498 -8.06 -4.36 26.60
CA ARG A 498 -6.84 -3.97 25.88
C ARG A 498 -6.13 -2.83 26.61
N VAL A 499 -4.85 -3.01 26.92
CA VAL A 499 -4.06 -1.95 27.59
C VAL A 499 -3.46 -1.03 26.54
N VAL A 500 -4.18 0.03 26.20
CA VAL A 500 -3.67 1.09 25.32
C VAL A 500 -3.38 2.33 26.17
N TYR A 501 -2.15 2.84 26.10
CA TYR A 501 -1.69 4.06 26.76
C TYR A 501 -1.69 5.25 25.80
N THR A 502 -1.73 6.45 26.36
CA THR A 502 -1.59 7.70 25.63
C THR A 502 -1.07 8.82 26.54
N CYS A 503 -1.01 10.03 26.02
CA CYS A 503 -0.92 11.24 26.81
C CYS A 503 -2.17 12.10 26.60
N ASN A 504 -2.59 12.85 27.62
CA ASN A 504 -3.82 13.64 27.54
C ASN A 504 -3.73 14.82 26.55
N SER A 505 -2.52 15.26 26.23
CA SER A 505 -2.22 16.28 25.22
C SER A 505 -0.76 16.18 24.78
N ALA A 506 -0.42 16.76 23.62
CA ALA A 506 0.96 16.89 23.18
C ALA A 506 1.78 17.65 24.25
N GLY A 507 2.78 16.98 24.84
CA GLY A 507 3.65 17.54 25.88
C GLY A 507 3.07 17.51 27.28
N GLY A 508 1.86 16.98 27.45
CA GLY A 508 1.19 16.77 28.73
C GLY A 508 1.33 15.35 29.27
N CYS A 509 2.33 14.59 28.82
CA CYS A 509 2.60 13.25 29.33
C CYS A 509 3.10 13.34 30.79
N PRO A 510 2.54 12.57 31.73
CA PRO A 510 3.01 12.62 33.11
C PRO A 510 4.38 11.95 33.25
N THR A 511 5.27 12.60 33.99
CA THR A 511 6.57 12.02 34.36
C THR A 511 6.51 11.38 35.75
N GLY A 512 7.02 10.16 35.88
CA GLY A 512 7.10 9.44 37.16
C GLY A 512 5.82 8.77 37.67
N THR A 513 4.67 8.96 37.02
CA THR A 513 3.43 8.20 37.26
C THR A 513 3.07 7.32 36.07
N GLU A 514 2.01 6.52 36.20
CA GLU A 514 1.46 5.74 35.10
C GLU A 514 0.90 6.66 34.00
N MET A 515 1.03 6.22 32.74
CA MET A 515 0.47 6.95 31.59
C MET A 515 -1.05 6.80 31.56
N PRO A 516 -1.80 7.83 31.14
CA PRO A 516 -3.23 7.73 30.93
C PRO A 516 -3.59 6.63 29.93
N SER A 517 -4.75 5.99 30.12
CA SER A 517 -5.26 5.01 29.15
C SER A 517 -5.89 5.72 27.94
N PHE A 518 -5.66 5.16 26.75
CA PHE A 518 -6.40 5.46 25.53
C PHE A 518 -7.73 4.69 25.54
N ALA A 519 -8.69 5.16 26.32
CA ALA A 519 -9.99 4.51 26.50
C ALA A 519 -11.11 5.56 26.56
N SER A 520 -12.33 5.15 26.22
CA SER A 520 -13.53 5.99 26.32
C SER A 520 -13.81 6.46 27.76
N SER A 521 -13.30 5.75 28.77
CA SER A 521 -13.34 6.17 30.18
C SER A 521 -12.39 7.32 30.53
N ASN A 522 -11.39 7.63 29.68
CA ASN A 522 -10.50 8.77 29.87
C ASN A 522 -11.18 10.05 29.36
N SER A 523 -11.87 10.76 30.26
CA SER A 523 -12.61 11.99 29.92
C SER A 523 -11.74 13.08 29.31
N THR A 524 -10.43 13.13 29.63
CA THR A 524 -9.53 14.15 29.05
C THR A 524 -9.20 13.81 27.60
N LEU A 525 -8.91 12.54 27.30
CA LEU A 525 -8.73 12.07 25.93
C LEU A 525 -9.99 12.30 25.10
N VAL A 526 -11.15 11.88 25.63
CA VAL A 526 -12.44 12.08 24.97
C VAL A 526 -12.68 13.55 24.67
N ALA A 527 -12.42 14.45 25.62
CA ALA A 527 -12.52 15.90 25.39
C ALA A 527 -11.54 16.40 24.32
N SER A 528 -10.29 15.91 24.32
CA SER A 528 -9.27 16.25 23.32
C SER A 528 -9.66 15.78 21.92
N LEU A 529 -10.11 14.53 21.77
CA LEU A 529 -10.59 13.99 20.50
C LEU A 529 -11.87 14.66 20.04
N ASN A 530 -12.83 14.94 20.94
CA ASN A 530 -14.00 15.74 20.59
C ASN A 530 -13.60 17.14 20.10
N THR A 531 -12.57 17.75 20.68
CA THR A 531 -12.05 19.04 20.19
C THR A 531 -11.44 18.90 18.79
N LEU A 532 -10.69 17.82 18.55
CA LEU A 532 -9.97 17.58 17.30
C LEU A 532 -10.86 17.16 16.14
N LEU A 533 -11.83 16.28 16.41
CA LEU A 533 -12.90 15.91 15.48
C LEU A 533 -13.79 17.14 15.20
N GLY A 534 -13.76 18.12 16.10
CA GLY A 534 -14.73 19.20 16.18
C GLY A 534 -15.87 18.72 17.07
N ALA A 535 -16.22 19.50 18.09
CA ALA A 535 -17.43 19.23 18.84
C ALA A 535 -18.57 19.48 17.86
N ALA A 536 -19.06 18.42 17.24
CA ALA A 536 -20.37 18.46 16.64
C ALA A 536 -21.33 18.74 17.78
N GLN A 537 -21.78 19.99 17.85
CA GLN A 537 -22.95 20.27 18.66
C GLN A 537 -24.04 19.36 18.10
N GLN A 538 -24.86 18.77 18.97
CA GLN A 538 -26.17 18.32 18.51
C GLN A 538 -26.86 19.59 18.03
N GLY A 539 -26.76 19.86 16.74
CA GLY A 539 -27.61 20.84 16.13
C GLY A 539 -29.05 20.39 16.36
N GLY A 540 -29.97 21.35 16.36
CA GLY A 540 -31.40 21.05 16.48
C GLY A 540 -31.90 20.12 15.37
N GLY A 541 -33.21 20.05 15.19
CA GLY A 541 -33.77 19.36 14.02
C GLY A 541 -33.07 19.84 12.75
N ALA A 542 -32.56 18.90 11.97
CA ALA A 542 -31.90 19.19 10.71
C ALA A 542 -32.92 19.19 9.59
N SER A 543 -32.69 20.02 8.58
CA SER A 543 -33.41 19.91 7.33
C SER A 543 -32.46 19.65 6.18
N ILE A 544 -32.78 18.68 5.35
CA ILE A 544 -31.98 18.36 4.16
C ILE A 544 -32.64 19.03 2.96
N SER A 545 -31.83 19.77 2.21
CA SER A 545 -32.10 20.17 0.83
C SER A 545 -31.04 19.54 -0.07
N VAL A 546 -31.45 18.80 -1.07
CA VAL A 546 -30.51 18.13 -1.99
C VAL A 546 -31.03 18.23 -3.40
N GLY A 547 -30.18 18.69 -4.31
CA GLY A 547 -30.61 19.12 -5.62
C GLY A 547 -31.49 20.38 -5.58
N ARG A 548 -32.04 20.74 -6.73
CA ARG A 548 -32.88 21.93 -6.96
C ARG A 548 -33.70 21.81 -8.23
N ILE A 549 -34.73 22.64 -8.39
CA ILE A 549 -35.62 22.72 -9.54
C ILE A 549 -35.72 24.17 -9.97
N ASP A 550 -35.05 24.50 -11.08
CA ASP A 550 -35.08 25.81 -11.70
C ASP A 550 -36.20 25.84 -12.75
N THR A 551 -37.35 26.43 -12.41
CA THR A 551 -38.48 26.55 -13.36
C THR A 551 -38.40 27.85 -14.16
N GLY A 552 -38.80 27.80 -15.43
CA GLY A 552 -38.96 29.01 -16.24
C GLY A 552 -37.74 29.39 -17.07
N GLU A 553 -36.68 28.59 -17.04
CA GLU A 553 -35.43 28.83 -17.74
C GLU A 553 -35.62 28.91 -19.26
N ALA A 554 -34.94 29.86 -19.90
CA ALA A 554 -34.69 29.80 -21.33
C ALA A 554 -33.42 28.97 -21.59
N ILE A 555 -33.59 27.79 -22.16
CA ILE A 555 -32.49 26.88 -22.48
C ILE A 555 -32.27 26.84 -23.98
N SER A 556 -31.02 26.90 -24.40
CA SER A 556 -30.57 26.63 -25.76
C SER A 556 -29.54 25.51 -25.76
N THR A 557 -29.48 24.74 -26.83
CA THR A 557 -28.62 23.56 -26.90
C THR A 557 -27.69 23.69 -28.08
N SER A 558 -26.41 23.40 -27.86
CA SER A 558 -25.38 23.31 -28.89
C SER A 558 -24.74 21.96 -28.77
N CYS A 559 -25.08 21.07 -29.69
CA CYS A 559 -24.65 19.69 -29.65
C CYS A 559 -23.58 19.43 -30.69
N SER A 560 -22.56 18.69 -30.29
CA SER A 560 -21.51 18.21 -31.18
C SER A 560 -21.45 16.70 -31.13
N GLY A 561 -20.99 16.10 -32.22
CA GLY A 561 -21.12 14.65 -32.44
C GLY A 561 -22.47 14.26 -33.05
N GLY A 562 -22.69 12.96 -33.24
CA GLY A 562 -23.91 12.44 -33.88
C GLY A 562 -24.29 11.07 -33.35
N GLY A 563 -25.59 10.81 -33.26
CA GLY A 563 -26.12 9.59 -32.65
C GLY A 563 -25.72 9.56 -31.18
N ASN A 564 -25.27 8.43 -30.68
CA ASN A 564 -25.07 8.22 -29.24
C ASN A 564 -23.85 8.90 -28.61
N ASN A 565 -22.97 9.49 -29.42
CA ASN A 565 -21.86 10.34 -28.98
C ASN A 565 -22.23 11.83 -29.03
N THR A 566 -23.51 12.16 -29.20
CA THR A 566 -23.98 13.54 -29.14
C THR A 566 -23.80 14.06 -27.72
N VAL A 567 -22.85 14.97 -27.56
CA VAL A 567 -22.65 15.78 -26.36
C VAL A 567 -23.27 17.13 -26.62
N CYS A 568 -24.29 17.45 -25.85
CA CYS A 568 -25.04 18.68 -25.93
C CYS A 568 -24.61 19.61 -24.82
N THR A 569 -23.96 20.71 -25.19
CA THR A 569 -23.80 21.85 -24.31
C THR A 569 -25.18 22.50 -24.14
N ILE A 570 -25.68 22.46 -22.92
CA ILE A 570 -26.91 23.10 -22.50
C ILE A 570 -26.53 24.48 -22.00
N THR A 571 -26.95 25.52 -22.71
CA THR A 571 -26.75 26.92 -22.30
C THR A 571 -28.07 27.49 -21.83
N HIS A 572 -28.13 28.03 -20.62
CA HIS A 572 -29.35 28.57 -20.01
C HIS A 572 -29.17 30.04 -19.60
N ASP A 573 -30.27 30.76 -19.37
CA ASP A 573 -30.26 32.21 -19.15
C ASP A 573 -29.78 32.66 -17.75
N GLY A 574 -29.53 31.68 -16.87
CA GLY A 574 -28.96 31.89 -15.54
C GLY A 574 -29.93 32.54 -14.55
N THR A 575 -31.23 32.65 -14.88
CA THR A 575 -32.21 33.31 -14.00
C THR A 575 -32.50 32.53 -12.71
N GLY A 576 -32.25 31.22 -12.66
CA GLY A 576 -32.23 30.35 -11.48
C GLY A 576 -30.84 30.04 -10.87
N GLY A 577 -29.75 30.51 -11.49
CA GLY A 577 -28.35 30.22 -11.12
C GLY A 577 -27.83 28.84 -11.61
N THR A 578 -26.52 28.60 -11.60
CA THR A 578 -25.94 27.24 -11.66
C THR A 578 -24.84 27.04 -10.64
N ASN A 579 -25.04 26.04 -9.78
CA ASN A 579 -24.05 25.55 -8.83
C ASN A 579 -23.92 24.03 -8.96
N LEU A 580 -23.90 23.55 -10.20
CA LEU A 580 -23.76 22.14 -10.54
C LEU A 580 -22.30 21.68 -10.35
N ASP A 581 -22.11 20.46 -9.83
CA ASP A 581 -20.82 19.80 -9.65
C ASP A 581 -20.85 18.42 -10.32
N ALA A 582 -20.09 18.26 -11.40
CA ALA A 582 -20.04 17.02 -12.19
C ALA A 582 -19.63 15.77 -11.40
N ASN A 583 -18.97 15.93 -10.24
CA ASN A 583 -18.60 14.81 -9.39
C ASN A 583 -19.76 14.32 -8.53
N THR A 584 -20.74 15.17 -8.21
CA THR A 584 -21.81 14.87 -7.25
C THR A 584 -23.20 15.04 -7.79
N ASP A 585 -23.37 15.64 -8.95
CA ASP A 585 -24.67 16.07 -9.45
C ASP A 585 -24.97 15.40 -10.78
N GLN A 586 -26.27 15.22 -11.00
CA GLN A 586 -26.87 14.87 -12.26
C GLN A 586 -28.05 15.80 -12.49
N VAL A 587 -28.51 15.91 -13.73
CA VAL A 587 -29.60 16.81 -14.10
C VAL A 587 -30.74 16.06 -14.77
N VAL A 588 -31.92 16.63 -14.64
CA VAL A 588 -33.18 16.22 -15.24
C VAL A 588 -33.74 17.46 -15.95
N LEU A 589 -34.13 17.36 -17.22
CA LEU A 589 -34.58 18.50 -18.01
C LEU A 589 -36.08 18.39 -18.29
N LEU A 590 -36.87 19.01 -17.44
CA LEU A 590 -38.32 19.08 -17.57
C LEU A 590 -38.74 20.15 -18.58
N ASN A 591 -39.84 19.90 -19.32
CA ASN A 591 -40.37 20.77 -20.39
C ASN A 591 -39.41 21.09 -21.56
N ALA A 592 -38.24 20.44 -21.62
CA ALA A 592 -37.33 20.44 -22.78
C ALA A 592 -37.59 19.19 -23.63
N TRP A 593 -38.72 19.19 -24.34
CA TRP A 593 -39.18 18.02 -25.09
C TRP A 593 -38.58 18.00 -26.49
N ASN A 594 -37.93 16.89 -26.86
CA ASN A 594 -37.56 16.68 -28.25
C ASN A 594 -38.82 16.31 -29.06
N GLU A 595 -39.43 17.29 -29.73
CA GLU A 595 -40.65 17.08 -30.51
C GLU A 595 -40.48 16.11 -31.69
N VAL A 596 -39.27 16.05 -32.25
CA VAL A 596 -38.98 15.17 -33.40
C VAL A 596 -38.95 13.70 -32.96
N GLN A 597 -38.41 13.42 -31.78
CA GLN A 597 -38.30 12.08 -31.22
C GLN A 597 -39.41 11.72 -30.23
N ASN A 598 -40.28 12.69 -29.91
CA ASN A 598 -41.35 12.61 -28.94
C ASN A 598 -40.91 12.02 -27.58
N LYS A 599 -39.79 12.53 -27.05
CA LYS A 599 -39.18 12.04 -25.81
C LYS A 599 -38.61 13.18 -24.98
N GLN A 600 -38.70 13.03 -23.66
CA GLN A 600 -38.05 13.90 -22.69
C GLN A 600 -36.69 13.34 -22.31
N VAL A 601 -35.71 14.22 -22.24
CA VAL A 601 -34.31 13.86 -22.01
C VAL A 601 -33.92 14.20 -20.59
N CYS A 602 -33.13 13.34 -19.95
CA CYS A 602 -32.72 13.50 -18.56
C CYS A 602 -33.96 13.51 -17.65
N THR A 603 -34.44 12.33 -17.27
CA THR A 603 -35.70 12.18 -16.52
C THR A 603 -35.43 11.71 -15.10
N PHE A 604 -36.37 11.81 -14.18
CA PHE A 604 -36.16 11.27 -12.83
C PHE A 604 -35.83 9.77 -12.81
N ALA A 605 -36.27 8.97 -13.78
CA ALA A 605 -35.88 7.56 -13.86
C ALA A 605 -34.46 7.35 -14.41
N ALA A 606 -33.91 8.36 -15.10
CA ALA A 606 -32.56 8.35 -15.68
C ALA A 606 -32.01 9.79 -15.72
N PRO A 607 -31.56 10.33 -14.57
CA PRO A 607 -30.90 11.62 -14.51
C PRO A 607 -29.60 11.56 -15.31
N CYS A 608 -29.28 12.62 -16.03
CA CYS A 608 -28.09 12.69 -16.86
C CYS A 608 -26.89 13.13 -16.04
N SER A 609 -25.80 12.37 -16.15
CA SER A 609 -24.48 12.86 -15.76
C SER A 609 -24.13 14.11 -16.57
N ILE A 610 -23.45 15.03 -15.91
CA ILE A 610 -23.03 16.30 -16.47
C ILE A 610 -21.51 16.38 -16.47
N SER A 611 -20.97 17.14 -17.41
CA SER A 611 -19.54 17.45 -17.50
C SER A 611 -19.34 18.88 -17.99
N ASN A 612 -18.10 19.38 -17.99
CA ASN A 612 -17.75 20.73 -18.47
C ASN A 612 -18.66 21.85 -17.94
N VAL A 613 -19.01 21.78 -16.65
CA VAL A 613 -19.95 22.71 -16.01
C VAL A 613 -19.34 24.12 -15.92
N GLN A 614 -20.14 25.13 -16.28
CA GLN A 614 -19.87 26.58 -16.22
C GLN A 614 -21.11 27.34 -15.70
N ASP A 615 -20.93 28.61 -15.34
CA ASP A 615 -21.96 29.50 -14.74
C ASP A 615 -23.27 29.66 -15.54
N THR A 616 -23.26 29.35 -16.84
CA THR A 616 -24.47 29.42 -17.69
C THR A 616 -24.56 28.26 -18.67
N SER A 617 -23.72 27.22 -18.49
CA SER A 617 -23.76 26.07 -19.39
C SER A 617 -23.15 24.82 -18.78
N PHE A 618 -23.61 23.65 -19.21
CA PHE A 618 -22.99 22.37 -18.86
C PHE A 618 -23.22 21.38 -19.98
N ASP A 619 -22.35 20.39 -20.08
CA ASP A 619 -22.46 19.36 -21.10
C ASP A 619 -23.27 18.18 -20.58
N ILE A 620 -24.21 17.72 -21.41
CA ILE A 620 -24.92 16.47 -21.24
C ILE A 620 -24.59 15.57 -22.42
N ALA A 621 -24.09 14.36 -22.15
CA ALA A 621 -24.02 13.31 -23.15
C ALA A 621 -25.41 12.72 -23.39
N SER A 622 -26.19 13.35 -24.27
CA SER A 622 -27.49 12.82 -24.66
C SER A 622 -27.89 13.20 -26.09
N LYS A 623 -28.02 12.15 -26.88
CA LYS A 623 -28.50 12.16 -28.27
C LYS A 623 -29.96 12.49 -28.45
N ASP A 624 -30.72 12.48 -27.36
CA ASP A 624 -32.13 12.78 -27.38
C ASP A 624 -32.34 14.31 -27.27
N ILE A 625 -31.29 15.10 -27.02
CA ILE A 625 -31.35 16.57 -27.05
C ILE A 625 -31.03 17.04 -28.49
N PRO A 626 -31.96 17.73 -29.17
CA PRO A 626 -31.70 18.21 -30.53
C PRO A 626 -30.68 19.35 -30.52
N ASP A 627 -29.76 19.34 -31.49
CA ASP A 627 -28.83 20.44 -31.72
C ASP A 627 -29.56 21.72 -32.15
N GLY A 628 -29.15 22.87 -31.61
CA GLY A 628 -29.73 24.18 -31.91
C GLY A 628 -31.16 24.39 -31.40
N ALA A 629 -31.65 23.56 -30.46
CA ALA A 629 -32.98 23.70 -29.90
C ALA A 629 -33.04 24.90 -28.94
N SER A 630 -34.23 25.47 -28.78
CA SER A 630 -34.48 26.55 -27.82
C SER A 630 -35.83 26.32 -27.13
N TYR A 631 -35.79 26.29 -25.81
CA TYR A 631 -36.95 26.02 -24.96
C TYR A 631 -37.22 27.24 -24.08
N SER A 632 -38.39 27.85 -24.25
CA SER A 632 -38.87 28.90 -23.34
C SER A 632 -39.66 28.26 -22.21
N ASN A 633 -39.33 28.55 -20.95
CA ASN A 633 -39.99 28.01 -19.76
C ASN A 633 -39.69 26.52 -19.49
N ALA A 634 -38.45 26.11 -19.77
CA ALA A 634 -37.93 24.80 -19.40
C ALA A 634 -37.72 24.73 -17.88
N THR A 635 -37.47 23.52 -17.38
CA THR A 635 -37.20 23.32 -15.97
C THR A 635 -35.98 22.43 -15.79
N ILE A 636 -34.91 22.94 -15.19
CA ILE A 636 -33.70 22.16 -14.89
C ILE A 636 -33.84 21.63 -13.48
N VAL A 637 -33.75 20.32 -13.33
CA VAL A 637 -33.83 19.66 -12.04
C VAL A 637 -32.49 19.00 -11.74
N GLU A 638 -31.78 19.48 -10.75
CA GLU A 638 -30.57 18.87 -10.23
C GLU A 638 -30.96 17.75 -9.25
N VAL A 639 -30.39 16.56 -9.42
CA VAL A 639 -30.38 15.51 -8.40
C VAL A 639 -28.94 15.31 -7.97
N SER A 640 -28.69 15.16 -6.68
CA SER A 640 -27.34 15.24 -6.16
C SER A 640 -27.08 14.20 -5.08
N ARG A 641 -25.84 13.74 -4.97
CA ARG A 641 -25.31 13.03 -3.80
C ARG A 641 -24.59 13.97 -2.83
N ALA A 642 -24.53 15.26 -3.15
CA ALA A 642 -24.10 16.34 -2.28
C ALA A 642 -25.34 17.02 -1.67
N ALA A 643 -25.80 16.52 -0.54
CA ALA A 643 -26.97 17.05 0.14
C ALA A 643 -26.60 18.23 1.03
N THR A 644 -27.18 19.40 0.79
CA THR A 644 -27.08 20.53 1.72
C THR A 644 -27.96 20.26 2.93
N VAL A 645 -27.35 20.19 4.10
CA VAL A 645 -28.06 20.04 5.37
C VAL A 645 -27.99 21.37 6.08
N THR A 646 -29.16 21.98 6.34
CA THR A 646 -29.29 23.12 7.24
C THR A 646 -29.60 22.61 8.64
N GLN A 647 -28.71 22.90 9.57
CA GLN A 647 -28.82 22.50 10.96
C GLN A 647 -28.12 23.56 11.82
N ALA A 648 -28.92 24.31 12.59
CA ALA A 648 -28.40 25.43 13.36
C ALA A 648 -27.33 24.99 14.36
N GLY A 649 -26.16 25.64 14.28
CA GLY A 649 -25.00 25.41 15.12
C GLY A 649 -24.49 23.98 15.05
N HIS A 650 -24.34 23.36 13.88
CA HIS A 650 -23.99 21.93 13.75
C HIS A 650 -22.54 21.59 14.15
N GLY A 651 -21.59 22.51 14.01
CA GLY A 651 -20.20 22.34 14.47
C GLY A 651 -19.36 21.27 13.75
N LEU A 652 -19.76 20.85 12.54
CA LEU A 652 -19.11 19.78 11.75
C LEU A 652 -17.95 20.26 10.86
N ASN A 653 -17.02 19.35 10.56
CA ASN A 653 -15.86 19.51 9.69
C ASN A 653 -15.90 18.55 8.49
N ILE A 654 -15.15 18.86 7.42
CA ILE A 654 -15.00 17.97 6.25
C ILE A 654 -14.50 16.58 6.68
N GLY A 655 -15.10 15.54 6.11
CA GLY A 655 -14.88 14.13 6.40
C GLY A 655 -15.58 13.60 7.66
N ASP A 656 -16.33 14.43 8.40
CA ASP A 656 -17.13 13.94 9.55
C ASP A 656 -18.21 12.97 9.06
N GLN A 657 -18.36 11.82 9.71
CA GLN A 657 -19.48 10.92 9.44
C GLN A 657 -20.71 11.38 10.21
N VAL A 658 -21.82 11.60 9.51
CA VAL A 658 -23.06 12.13 10.08
C VAL A 658 -24.16 11.10 9.96
N LYS A 659 -24.90 10.91 11.06
CA LYS A 659 -26.16 10.18 11.11
C LYS A 659 -27.29 11.13 11.47
N LEU A 660 -28.25 11.27 10.57
CA LEU A 660 -29.49 12.00 10.78
C LEU A 660 -30.60 10.97 11.05
N GLU A 661 -31.13 10.97 12.26
CA GLU A 661 -32.16 10.01 12.67
C GLU A 661 -33.58 10.56 12.50
N ASN A 662 -34.56 9.65 12.46
CA ASN A 662 -35.98 9.97 12.35
C ASN A 662 -36.29 10.93 11.18
N CYS A 663 -35.55 10.81 10.08
CA CYS A 663 -35.78 11.60 8.89
C CYS A 663 -37.13 11.27 8.27
N THR A 664 -37.91 12.31 8.04
CA THR A 664 -39.22 12.26 7.43
C THR A 664 -39.26 13.25 6.28
N VAL A 665 -39.88 12.83 5.18
CA VAL A 665 -40.04 13.67 3.99
C VAL A 665 -41.41 14.33 4.06
N GLY A 666 -41.45 15.66 4.01
CA GLY A 666 -42.69 16.42 4.20
C GLY A 666 -43.62 16.39 2.98
N ASN A 667 -43.09 16.65 1.79
CA ASN A 667 -43.80 16.69 0.51
C ASN A 667 -43.10 15.80 -0.51
N GLU A 668 -43.76 14.76 -1.02
CA GLU A 668 -43.19 13.85 -2.01
C GLU A 668 -43.36 14.35 -3.47
N SER A 669 -43.81 15.60 -3.67
CA SER A 669 -43.96 16.17 -5.01
C SER A 669 -42.61 16.61 -5.58
N ASN A 670 -42.25 16.10 -6.75
CA ASN A 670 -40.99 16.37 -7.47
C ASN A 670 -39.71 15.96 -6.71
N THR A 671 -39.71 14.76 -6.14
CA THR A 671 -38.57 14.21 -5.37
C THR A 671 -38.01 12.93 -6.00
N TYR A 672 -36.71 12.64 -5.77
CA TYR A 672 -36.00 11.47 -6.34
C TYR A 672 -35.25 10.68 -5.24
N ASN A 673 -35.34 9.34 -5.27
CA ASN A 673 -34.72 8.41 -4.30
C ASN A 673 -34.98 8.73 -2.81
N ILE A 674 -36.20 9.16 -2.49
CA ILE A 674 -36.52 9.69 -1.15
C ILE A 674 -36.41 8.69 -0.02
N ASP A 675 -36.45 7.38 -0.30
CA ASP A 675 -36.32 6.35 0.72
C ASP A 675 -34.92 6.34 1.35
N ALA A 676 -33.90 6.79 0.61
CA ALA A 676 -32.56 7.07 1.15
C ALA A 676 -32.54 8.27 2.11
N LEU A 677 -33.63 9.05 2.15
CA LEU A 677 -33.82 10.19 3.04
C LEU A 677 -34.85 9.92 4.15
N LYS A 678 -35.33 8.66 4.30
CA LYS A 678 -36.30 8.26 5.34
C LYS A 678 -35.63 7.42 6.44
N GLY A 679 -36.07 7.63 7.68
CA GLY A 679 -35.55 6.89 8.83
C GLY A 679 -34.17 7.38 9.24
N THR A 680 -33.11 6.67 8.84
CA THR A 680 -31.73 7.05 9.16
C THR A 680 -30.99 7.40 7.88
N VAL A 681 -30.45 8.62 7.81
CA VAL A 681 -29.60 9.08 6.69
C VAL A 681 -28.16 9.14 7.16
N LEU A 682 -27.29 8.43 6.45
CA LEU A 682 -25.85 8.37 6.71
C LEU A 682 -25.08 9.06 5.58
N GLY A 683 -23.98 9.73 5.93
CA GLY A 683 -23.06 10.26 4.94
C GLY A 683 -21.84 10.91 5.58
N ALA A 684 -20.87 11.30 4.75
CA ALA A 684 -19.68 12.01 5.19
C ALA A 684 -19.79 13.50 4.83
N VAL A 685 -19.40 14.44 5.69
CA VAL A 685 -19.37 15.86 5.34
C VAL A 685 -18.37 16.08 4.22
N ARG A 686 -18.86 16.53 3.07
CA ARG A 686 -18.04 16.81 1.89
C ARG A 686 -17.44 18.21 1.95
N SER A 687 -18.24 19.19 2.35
CA SER A 687 -17.83 20.58 2.49
C SER A 687 -18.65 21.28 3.57
N LYS A 688 -18.08 22.31 4.21
CA LYS A 688 -18.79 23.18 5.15
C LYS A 688 -19.24 24.44 4.40
N ILE A 689 -20.51 24.81 4.50
CA ILE A 689 -21.05 26.03 3.87
C ILE A 689 -20.90 27.20 4.84
N ASP A 690 -21.46 27.07 6.03
CA ASP A 690 -21.34 28.03 7.14
C ASP A 690 -21.53 27.30 8.49
N ASP A 691 -21.81 28.02 9.59
CA ASP A 691 -21.99 27.42 10.93
C ASP A 691 -23.35 26.74 11.13
N ASP A 692 -24.31 26.98 10.24
CA ASP A 692 -25.67 26.46 10.27
C ASP A 692 -25.97 25.55 9.06
N SER A 693 -25.02 25.32 8.14
CA SER A 693 -25.20 24.48 6.95
C SER A 693 -23.92 23.80 6.45
N TYR A 694 -24.05 22.57 5.95
CA TYR A 694 -22.96 21.76 5.39
C TYR A 694 -23.44 20.87 4.23
N VAL A 695 -22.50 20.36 3.43
CA VAL A 695 -22.79 19.38 2.38
C VAL A 695 -22.45 17.98 2.88
N LEU A 696 -23.43 17.10 2.87
CA LEU A 696 -23.30 15.68 3.18
C LEU A 696 -23.15 14.88 1.88
N GLN A 697 -22.07 14.11 1.78
CA GLN A 697 -21.88 13.10 0.76
C GLN A 697 -22.76 11.90 1.10
N LEU A 698 -23.82 11.72 0.31
CA LEU A 698 -24.70 10.57 0.37
C LEU A 698 -24.14 9.43 -0.50
N SER A 699 -24.56 8.21 -0.18
CA SER A 699 -24.26 7.01 -0.97
C SER A 699 -25.08 6.92 -2.26
N GLN A 700 -26.11 7.75 -2.43
CA GLN A 700 -27.03 7.75 -3.56
C GLN A 700 -27.37 9.18 -4.02
N TYR A 701 -27.70 9.35 -5.30
CA TYR A 701 -28.25 10.59 -5.85
C TYR A 701 -29.71 10.73 -5.46
N VAL A 702 -30.10 11.89 -4.94
CA VAL A 702 -31.42 12.16 -4.40
C VAL A 702 -31.88 13.59 -4.77
N LEU A 703 -33.18 13.86 -4.67
CA LEU A 703 -33.74 15.21 -4.75
C LEU A 703 -34.79 15.42 -3.67
N ALA A 704 -34.60 16.48 -2.89
CA ALA A 704 -35.58 17.05 -1.98
C ALA A 704 -35.23 18.52 -1.78
N GLU A 705 -35.97 19.44 -2.41
CA GLU A 705 -35.69 20.88 -2.34
C GLU A 705 -36.21 21.54 -1.06
N ASN A 706 -35.89 22.82 -0.85
CA ASN A 706 -36.59 23.70 0.10
C ASN A 706 -36.66 23.14 1.53
N ASN A 707 -35.61 22.43 1.97
CA ASN A 707 -35.54 21.84 3.30
C ASN A 707 -36.68 20.83 3.59
N ASN A 708 -37.08 20.09 2.56
CA ASN A 708 -38.25 19.21 2.57
C ASN A 708 -38.08 17.91 3.36
N VAL A 709 -36.84 17.53 3.70
CA VAL A 709 -36.61 16.44 4.66
C VAL A 709 -36.40 17.06 6.03
N SER A 710 -37.23 16.67 6.99
CA SER A 710 -37.02 17.01 8.40
C SER A 710 -36.48 15.79 9.12
N CYS A 711 -35.30 15.94 9.69
CA CYS A 711 -34.66 14.95 10.53
C CYS A 711 -34.66 15.40 11.99
N GLY A 712 -34.51 14.43 12.88
CA GLY A 712 -34.09 14.68 14.25
C GLY A 712 -32.70 15.32 14.30
N ALA A 713 -32.19 15.52 15.51
CA ALA A 713 -30.83 16.00 15.69
C ALA A 713 -29.84 15.08 14.95
N SER A 714 -28.90 15.68 14.23
CA SER A 714 -27.76 14.93 13.73
C SER A 714 -26.93 14.45 14.91
N THR A 715 -26.53 13.19 14.87
CA THR A 715 -25.45 12.67 15.69
C THR A 715 -24.31 12.35 14.75
N VAL A 716 -23.14 12.90 15.00
CA VAL A 716 -21.93 12.40 14.36
C VAL A 716 -21.75 10.95 14.79
N THR A 717 -21.67 10.03 13.83
CA THR A 717 -21.40 8.62 14.15
C THR A 717 -19.96 8.41 14.55
N LEU A 718 -19.06 9.30 14.11
CA LEU A 718 -17.70 9.39 14.62
C LEU A 718 -17.66 10.21 15.93
N THR A 719 -18.09 9.59 17.02
CA THR A 719 -17.81 10.14 18.35
C THR A 719 -16.36 9.84 18.72
N ALA A 720 -15.80 10.61 19.68
CA ALA A 720 -14.50 10.27 20.24
C ALA A 720 -14.49 8.83 20.78
N GLU A 721 -15.58 8.40 21.42
CA GLU A 721 -15.74 7.04 21.95
C GLU A 721 -15.70 5.99 20.86
N ASN A 722 -16.49 6.13 19.78
CA ASN A 722 -16.49 5.17 18.68
C ASN A 722 -15.15 5.13 17.94
N LEU A 723 -14.47 6.28 17.80
CA LEU A 723 -13.12 6.31 17.25
C LEU A 723 -12.14 5.59 18.19
N ILE A 724 -12.23 5.82 19.50
CA ILE A 724 -11.38 5.15 20.49
C ILE A 724 -11.59 3.63 20.42
N ASP A 725 -12.83 3.17 20.42
CA ASP A 725 -13.15 1.74 20.39
C ASP A 725 -12.70 1.09 19.07
N TRP A 726 -12.83 1.82 17.94
CA TRP A 726 -12.30 1.38 16.64
C TRP A 726 -10.77 1.27 16.62
N VAL A 727 -10.06 2.30 17.13
CA VAL A 727 -8.60 2.29 17.26
C VAL A 727 -8.16 1.13 18.17
N ARG A 728 -8.90 0.89 19.26
CA ARG A 728 -8.66 -0.24 20.16
C ARG A 728 -8.99 -1.60 19.55
N GLY A 729 -9.62 -1.65 18.37
CA GLY A 729 -9.69 -2.84 17.52
C GLY A 729 -11.09 -3.37 17.22
N GLU A 730 -12.13 -2.63 17.60
CA GLU A 730 -13.52 -3.01 17.30
C GLU A 730 -13.91 -2.62 15.88
N ASP A 731 -14.60 -3.53 15.20
CA ASP A 731 -15.22 -3.28 13.91
C ASP A 731 -16.53 -2.53 14.13
N ILE A 732 -16.44 -1.19 14.09
CA ILE A 732 -17.56 -0.27 14.24
C ILE A 732 -18.19 0.08 12.89
N ASN A 733 -17.38 0.18 11.83
CA ASN A 733 -17.80 0.75 10.54
C ASN A 733 -18.03 -0.31 9.45
N GLY A 734 -17.43 -1.51 9.55
CA GLY A 734 -17.62 -2.59 8.58
C GLY A 734 -17.06 -2.31 7.19
N ASN A 735 -16.23 -1.27 7.05
CA ASN A 735 -15.65 -0.77 5.80
C ASN A 735 -14.32 -1.44 5.42
N GLU A 736 -14.07 -2.66 5.91
CA GLU A 736 -12.86 -3.41 5.62
C GLU A 736 -13.06 -4.25 4.35
N ALA A 737 -12.07 -4.26 3.46
CA ALA A 737 -12.08 -5.14 2.29
C ALA A 737 -12.09 -6.63 2.70
N ARG A 738 -11.31 -6.97 3.74
CA ARG A 738 -11.20 -8.33 4.29
C ARG A 738 -11.95 -8.43 5.60
N ARG A 739 -13.21 -8.87 5.50
CA ARG A 739 -14.17 -8.80 6.59
C ARG A 739 -13.94 -9.91 7.60
N GLY A 740 -14.05 -9.56 8.88
CA GLY A 740 -14.14 -10.54 9.95
C GLY A 740 -15.42 -11.38 9.87
N PRO A 741 -15.58 -12.36 10.76
CA PRO A 741 -16.68 -13.33 10.72
C PRO A 741 -18.06 -12.69 10.96
N CYS A 742 -18.14 -11.61 11.74
CA CYS A 742 -19.37 -10.93 12.14
C CYS A 742 -19.35 -9.44 11.79
N PRO A 743 -19.56 -9.09 10.50
CA PRO A 743 -19.60 -7.69 10.10
C PRO A 743 -20.76 -6.94 10.78
N PRO A 744 -20.65 -5.61 10.97
CA PRO A 744 -21.58 -4.85 11.82
C PRO A 744 -23.05 -4.99 11.44
N GLU A 745 -23.37 -5.11 10.14
CA GLU A 745 -24.76 -5.21 9.66
C GLU A 745 -25.46 -6.55 9.98
N VAL A 746 -24.71 -7.61 10.31
CA VAL A 746 -25.26 -8.92 10.69
C VAL A 746 -24.89 -9.32 12.14
N ARG A 747 -24.26 -8.42 12.89
CA ARG A 747 -23.85 -8.67 14.27
C ARG A 747 -25.08 -8.80 15.17
N ASP A 748 -25.21 -9.96 15.80
CA ASP A 748 -26.30 -10.28 16.72
C ASP A 748 -25.82 -11.26 17.81
N ALA A 749 -26.75 -11.82 18.59
CA ALA A 749 -26.42 -12.79 19.64
C ALA A 749 -25.82 -14.11 19.12
N ASN A 750 -26.01 -14.45 17.83
CA ASN A 750 -25.46 -15.64 17.19
C ASN A 750 -24.11 -15.37 16.50
N CYS A 751 -23.82 -14.10 16.22
CA CYS A 751 -22.54 -13.64 15.67
C CYS A 751 -22.01 -12.44 16.48
N PRO A 752 -21.52 -12.65 17.72
CA PRO A 752 -21.18 -11.57 18.65
C PRO A 752 -19.78 -10.98 18.46
N ILE A 753 -19.01 -11.44 17.46
CA ILE A 753 -17.61 -11.05 17.27
C ILE A 753 -17.54 -9.58 16.84
N THR A 754 -16.73 -8.79 17.56
CA THR A 754 -16.51 -7.38 17.26
C THR A 754 -15.09 -7.10 16.81
N ALA A 755 -14.14 -8.02 16.99
CA ALA A 755 -12.77 -7.83 16.53
C ALA A 755 -12.71 -7.56 15.03
N ARG A 756 -11.97 -6.50 14.68
CA ARG A 756 -11.69 -6.09 13.31
C ARG A 756 -10.78 -7.10 12.59
N GLY A 757 -10.99 -7.31 11.31
CA GLY A 757 -10.16 -8.24 10.52
C GLY A 757 -8.72 -7.73 10.43
N SER A 758 -8.57 -6.49 9.96
CA SER A 758 -7.28 -5.81 9.87
C SER A 758 -6.86 -5.09 11.17
N ILE A 759 -7.19 -5.67 12.35
CA ILE A 759 -6.92 -5.09 13.68
C ILE A 759 -5.46 -4.67 13.89
N HIS A 760 -4.53 -5.27 13.14
CA HIS A 760 -3.12 -4.95 13.11
C HIS A 760 -2.79 -4.35 11.73
N ALA A 761 -2.34 -3.09 11.71
CA ALA A 761 -1.92 -2.44 10.47
C ALA A 761 -0.46 -2.72 10.10
N ASP A 762 -0.03 -2.17 8.96
CA ASP A 762 1.32 -2.27 8.41
C ASP A 762 2.41 -1.83 9.38
N VAL A 763 3.44 -2.67 9.49
CA VAL A 763 4.74 -2.37 10.09
C VAL A 763 5.71 -2.15 8.94
N LEU A 764 5.68 -0.94 8.40
CA LEU A 764 6.29 -0.60 7.12
C LEU A 764 7.80 -0.35 7.25
N HIS A 765 8.20 0.61 8.10
CA HIS A 765 9.61 0.95 8.32
C HIS A 765 10.10 0.66 9.74
N SER A 766 9.18 0.54 10.70
CA SER A 766 9.53 0.15 12.07
C SER A 766 10.12 -1.26 12.08
N ARG A 767 11.26 -1.43 12.73
CA ARG A 767 11.90 -2.74 12.92
C ARG A 767 11.62 -3.21 14.34
N PRO A 768 11.13 -4.45 14.55
CA PRO A 768 10.93 -4.97 15.89
C PRO A 768 12.20 -4.91 16.74
N ALA A 769 12.14 -4.14 17.82
CA ALA A 769 13.21 -3.95 18.78
C ALA A 769 12.97 -4.88 19.98
N VAL A 770 13.97 -5.66 20.35
CA VAL A 770 13.74 -6.77 21.27
C VAL A 770 14.58 -6.68 22.53
N ILE A 771 13.93 -6.83 23.70
CA ILE A 771 14.57 -6.82 25.01
C ILE A 771 14.35 -8.17 25.68
N ASN A 772 15.43 -8.80 26.11
CA ASN A 772 15.36 -9.98 26.97
C ASN A 772 15.50 -9.56 28.45
N TYR A 773 14.44 -9.77 29.23
CA TYR A 773 14.37 -9.48 30.66
C TYR A 773 14.84 -10.65 31.53
N GLY A 774 14.97 -11.84 30.95
CA GLY A 774 15.28 -13.08 31.67
C GLY A 774 14.16 -13.53 32.63
N GLY A 775 14.46 -14.54 33.44
CA GLY A 775 13.50 -15.09 34.41
C GLY A 775 12.19 -15.55 33.76
N ASN A 776 11.07 -15.34 34.46
CA ASN A 776 9.74 -15.67 33.95
C ASN A 776 9.18 -14.65 32.94
N THR A 777 9.87 -13.52 32.74
CA THR A 777 9.46 -12.51 31.75
C THR A 777 10.00 -12.86 30.37
N GLY A 778 11.22 -13.39 30.28
CA GLY A 778 11.81 -13.77 28.99
C GLY A 778 11.91 -12.58 28.03
N VAL A 779 11.33 -12.70 26.85
CA VAL A 779 11.52 -11.76 25.72
C VAL A 779 10.30 -10.87 25.49
N VAL A 780 10.51 -9.57 25.30
CA VAL A 780 9.47 -8.60 24.90
C VAL A 780 9.92 -7.87 23.63
N VAL A 781 9.00 -7.77 22.67
CA VAL A 781 9.24 -7.15 21.35
C VAL A 781 8.45 -5.85 21.24
N PHE A 782 9.10 -4.80 20.73
CA PHE A 782 8.56 -3.44 20.61
C PHE A 782 8.60 -2.97 19.15
N TYR A 783 7.51 -2.39 18.64
CA TYR A 783 7.46 -1.86 17.27
C TYR A 783 6.29 -0.90 17.09
N GLY A 784 6.40 0.04 16.15
CA GLY A 784 5.27 0.86 15.72
C GLY A 784 4.61 0.36 14.43
N SER A 785 3.32 0.69 14.29
CA SER A 785 2.48 0.40 13.13
C SER A 785 1.75 1.66 12.66
N ASN A 786 1.34 1.69 11.39
CA ASN A 786 0.71 2.86 10.79
C ASN A 786 -0.82 2.96 10.98
N ASP A 787 -1.39 2.21 11.94
CA ASP A 787 -2.67 2.52 12.58
C ASP A 787 -2.53 3.44 13.80
N GLY A 788 -1.29 3.77 14.19
CA GLY A 788 -0.95 4.70 15.26
C GLY A 788 -0.57 4.06 16.58
N HIS A 789 -0.57 2.73 16.65
CA HIS A 789 -0.07 2.02 17.81
C HIS A 789 1.46 1.88 17.77
N PHE A 790 2.06 2.03 18.94
CA PHE A 790 3.36 1.47 19.26
C PHE A 790 3.18 0.30 20.22
N HIS A 791 3.42 -0.91 19.75
CA HIS A 791 3.13 -2.16 20.44
C HIS A 791 4.29 -2.63 21.31
N ALA A 792 3.94 -3.28 22.42
CA ALA A 792 4.80 -4.18 23.17
C ALA A 792 4.11 -5.54 23.24
N ILE A 793 4.75 -6.59 22.71
CA ILE A 793 4.18 -7.94 22.65
C ILE A 793 5.07 -8.95 23.36
N ASN A 794 4.47 -10.06 23.78
CA ASN A 794 5.18 -11.18 24.36
C ASN A 794 5.99 -11.87 23.25
N GLY A 795 7.30 -11.66 23.27
CA GLY A 795 8.23 -12.21 22.28
C GLY A 795 8.62 -13.67 22.53
N ASN A 796 8.18 -14.28 23.63
CA ASN A 796 8.47 -15.68 23.90
C ASN A 796 7.82 -16.59 22.85
N GLN A 797 8.36 -17.80 22.73
CA GLN A 797 7.88 -18.80 21.77
C GLN A 797 6.73 -19.62 22.35
N ASP A 798 6.80 -19.97 23.64
CA ASP A 798 5.91 -20.94 24.30
C ASP A 798 5.52 -20.56 25.73
N SER A 799 6.02 -19.43 26.24
CA SER A 799 5.84 -19.01 27.63
C SER A 799 5.08 -17.70 27.76
N ASN A 800 4.15 -17.68 28.71
CA ASN A 800 3.39 -16.47 29.02
C ASN A 800 4.25 -15.46 29.80
N ILE A 801 3.99 -14.18 29.56
CA ILE A 801 4.40 -13.10 30.47
C ILE A 801 3.18 -12.73 31.30
N SER A 802 3.15 -13.14 32.57
CA SER A 802 1.96 -13.00 33.40
C SER A 802 0.74 -13.64 32.72
N SER A 803 -0.32 -12.88 32.45
CA SER A 803 -1.53 -13.33 31.75
C SER A 803 -1.51 -13.09 30.23
N VAL A 804 -0.35 -12.78 29.65
CA VAL A 804 -0.20 -12.52 28.21
C VAL A 804 0.52 -13.68 27.54
N GLN A 805 -0.14 -14.33 26.59
CA GLN A 805 0.38 -15.49 25.87
C GLN A 805 1.44 -15.11 24.82
N PRO A 806 2.28 -16.06 24.33
CA PRO A 806 3.20 -15.83 23.21
C PRO A 806 2.52 -15.12 22.04
N GLY A 807 3.16 -14.06 21.50
CA GLY A 807 2.60 -13.22 20.43
C GLY A 807 1.52 -12.23 20.88
N GLY A 808 0.99 -12.35 22.11
CA GLY A 808 -0.03 -11.46 22.66
C GLY A 808 0.49 -10.07 23.02
N GLU A 809 -0.38 -9.06 22.94
CA GLU A 809 -0.07 -7.67 23.26
C GLU A 809 -0.04 -7.45 24.78
N LEU A 810 1.07 -6.95 25.32
CA LEU A 810 1.16 -6.51 26.73
C LEU A 810 0.50 -5.15 26.89
N TRP A 811 0.84 -4.23 25.98
CA TRP A 811 0.26 -2.91 25.88
C TRP A 811 0.59 -2.30 24.52
N SER A 812 -0.10 -1.22 24.16
CA SER A 812 0.30 -0.33 23.08
C SER A 812 0.22 1.14 23.49
N PHE A 813 0.85 2.03 22.72
CA PHE A 813 0.85 3.47 22.97
C PHE A 813 0.44 4.25 21.72
N VAL A 814 -0.46 5.23 21.86
CA VAL A 814 -0.86 6.15 20.79
C VAL A 814 -0.51 7.58 21.20
N ALA A 815 0.36 8.24 20.44
CA ALA A 815 0.79 9.61 20.73
C ALA A 815 -0.25 10.67 20.30
N PRO A 816 -0.45 11.75 21.09
CA PRO A 816 -1.40 12.81 20.75
C PRO A 816 -1.13 13.54 19.43
N GLU A 817 0.13 13.61 19.00
CA GLU A 817 0.55 14.18 17.73
C GLU A 817 -0.09 13.49 16.52
N PHE A 818 -0.55 12.25 16.70
CA PHE A 818 -1.14 11.45 15.64
C PHE A 818 -2.67 11.38 15.66
N PHE A 819 -3.32 11.91 16.69
CA PHE A 819 -4.79 11.82 16.80
C PHE A 819 -5.51 12.38 15.57
N GLY A 820 -4.96 13.39 14.91
CA GLY A 820 -5.58 14.01 13.73
C GLY A 820 -5.61 13.11 12.51
N LYS A 821 -4.74 12.09 12.47
CA LYS A 821 -4.61 11.12 11.38
C LYS A 821 -5.59 9.95 11.54
N LEU A 822 -6.03 9.66 12.78
CA LEU A 822 -6.90 8.52 13.10
C LEU A 822 -8.26 8.59 12.39
N LYS A 823 -8.80 9.81 12.19
CA LYS A 823 -10.04 10.01 11.43
C LYS A 823 -9.95 9.50 10.00
N ARG A 824 -8.82 9.73 9.32
CA ARG A 824 -8.60 9.23 7.96
C ARG A 824 -8.51 7.70 7.94
N GLN A 825 -7.83 7.11 8.92
CA GLN A 825 -7.73 5.66 9.07
C GLN A 825 -9.10 5.00 9.33
N PHE A 826 -9.93 5.62 10.18
CA PHE A 826 -11.30 5.19 10.44
C PHE A 826 -12.16 5.24 9.18
N ASN A 827 -12.14 6.38 8.48
CA ASN A 827 -12.93 6.62 7.27
C ASN A 827 -12.45 5.80 6.07
N ASN A 828 -11.16 5.48 6.02
CA ASN A 828 -10.47 4.91 4.87
C ASN A 828 -10.50 5.81 3.60
N ASP A 829 -10.57 7.13 3.78
CA ASP A 829 -10.63 8.17 2.72
C ASP A 829 -10.09 9.51 3.27
N PRO A 830 -9.48 10.39 2.45
CA PRO A 830 -9.17 10.22 1.03
C PRO A 830 -8.05 9.22 0.73
N LEU A 831 -8.02 8.73 -0.52
CA LEU A 831 -7.03 7.78 -1.02
C LEU A 831 -5.58 8.26 -0.85
N VAL A 832 -4.65 7.32 -0.83
CA VAL A 832 -3.20 7.55 -0.89
C VAL A 832 -2.85 8.07 -2.27
N LYS A 833 -2.07 9.15 -2.30
CA LYS A 833 -1.57 9.74 -3.54
C LYS A 833 -0.41 8.92 -4.08
N TYR A 834 -0.66 8.20 -5.18
CA TYR A 834 0.37 7.56 -6.01
C TYR A 834 0.48 8.24 -7.38
N PRO A 835 1.55 8.00 -8.15
CA PRO A 835 1.71 8.53 -9.51
C PRO A 835 0.55 8.19 -10.47
N ASN A 836 -0.10 7.04 -10.29
CA ASN A 836 -1.22 6.55 -11.11
C ASN A 836 -2.62 6.91 -10.55
N VAL A 837 -2.72 7.46 -9.34
CA VAL A 837 -4.01 7.83 -8.72
C VAL A 837 -4.44 9.24 -9.15
N VAL A 838 -5.59 9.34 -9.82
CA VAL A 838 -6.11 10.60 -10.39
C VAL A 838 -7.14 11.33 -9.51
N ASP A 839 -7.52 10.79 -8.34
CA ASP A 839 -8.45 11.47 -7.41
C ASP A 839 -7.82 12.78 -6.89
N PRO A 840 -8.40 13.96 -7.19
CA PRO A 840 -7.82 15.24 -6.77
C PRO A 840 -7.85 15.46 -5.24
N ARG A 841 -8.62 14.67 -4.49
CA ARG A 841 -8.63 14.66 -3.02
C ARG A 841 -7.53 13.79 -2.43
N ALA A 842 -6.87 12.94 -3.22
CA ALA A 842 -5.84 12.02 -2.73
C ALA A 842 -4.73 12.77 -2.00
N LEU A 843 -4.36 12.27 -0.82
CA LEU A 843 -3.35 12.86 0.04
C LEU A 843 -2.17 11.90 0.20
N LYS A 844 -0.99 12.44 0.50
CA LYS A 844 0.17 11.65 0.93
C LYS A 844 -0.21 10.68 2.05
N ARG A 845 0.48 9.54 2.16
CA ARG A 845 0.20 8.55 3.20
C ARG A 845 0.42 9.14 4.60
N ASP A 846 -0.41 8.74 5.55
CA ASP A 846 -0.22 9.07 6.96
C ASP A 846 0.71 8.05 7.62
N TYR A 847 1.76 8.55 8.26
CA TYR A 847 2.76 7.77 9.00
C TYR A 847 2.68 8.07 10.51
N PHE A 848 3.05 7.10 11.35
CA PHE A 848 2.98 7.21 12.81
C PHE A 848 4.36 7.00 13.45
N PHE A 849 4.52 6.13 14.46
CA PHE A 849 5.85 5.73 14.92
C PHE A 849 6.45 4.68 13.98
N ASP A 850 6.82 5.15 12.78
CA ASP A 850 7.28 4.29 11.70
C ASP A 850 8.82 4.15 11.68
N GLY A 851 9.55 4.76 12.62
CA GLY A 851 11.00 4.66 12.69
C GLY A 851 11.51 3.47 13.51
N SER A 852 12.81 3.18 13.38
CA SER A 852 13.48 2.18 14.23
C SER A 852 13.46 2.62 15.69
N THR A 853 13.22 1.66 16.59
CA THR A 853 13.24 1.91 18.04
C THR A 853 14.64 1.68 18.60
N THR A 854 15.16 2.64 19.37
CA THR A 854 16.42 2.49 20.09
C THR A 854 16.16 1.90 21.47
N ILE A 855 17.04 1.01 21.92
CA ILE A 855 16.99 0.39 23.25
C ILE A 855 18.24 0.79 24.05
N LEU A 856 18.03 1.14 25.32
CA LEU A 856 19.07 1.14 26.34
C LEU A 856 18.69 0.09 27.38
N GLN A 857 19.54 -0.91 27.60
CA GLN A 857 19.39 -1.85 28.71
C GLN A 857 20.68 -1.91 29.50
N ASP A 858 20.63 -1.51 30.78
CA ASP A 858 21.79 -1.49 31.67
C ASP A 858 21.57 -2.46 32.83
N LYS A 859 22.31 -3.58 32.79
CA LYS A 859 22.28 -4.62 33.83
C LYS A 859 23.39 -4.46 34.89
N ARG A 860 24.24 -3.44 34.76
CA ARG A 860 25.34 -3.19 35.70
C ARG A 860 24.82 -2.67 37.04
N THR A 861 25.66 -2.71 38.07
CA THR A 861 25.39 -2.10 39.39
C THR A 861 26.13 -0.79 39.56
N GLY A 862 25.52 0.19 40.23
CA GLY A 862 26.22 1.42 40.66
C GLY A 862 26.28 2.56 39.63
N THR A 863 25.62 2.41 38.47
CA THR A 863 25.42 3.47 37.47
C THR A 863 24.06 4.15 37.66
N ALA A 864 23.88 5.36 37.09
CA ALA A 864 22.59 6.07 37.12
C ALA A 864 21.44 5.27 36.45
N THR A 865 21.78 4.43 35.48
CA THR A 865 20.86 3.54 34.75
C THR A 865 20.87 2.10 35.24
N SER A 866 21.48 1.81 36.40
CA SER A 866 21.59 0.45 36.93
C SER A 866 20.23 -0.26 37.03
N GLY A 867 20.11 -1.41 36.36
CA GLY A 867 18.89 -2.21 36.32
C GLY A 867 17.78 -1.65 35.43
N LYS A 868 18.06 -0.64 34.61
CA LYS A 868 17.07 0.04 33.78
C LYS A 868 17.00 -0.51 32.35
N ALA A 869 15.80 -0.44 31.78
CA ALA A 869 15.55 -0.64 30.36
C ALA A 869 14.71 0.53 29.83
N PHE A 870 15.24 1.28 28.87
CA PHE A 870 14.58 2.39 28.21
C PHE A 870 14.42 2.13 26.72
N ILE A 871 13.36 2.66 26.12
CA ILE A 871 13.13 2.66 24.68
C ILE A 871 12.94 4.09 24.17
N TYR A 872 13.42 4.35 22.95
CA TYR A 872 13.29 5.63 22.28
C TYR A 872 12.62 5.44 20.92
N LEU A 873 11.42 5.99 20.79
CA LEU A 873 10.53 5.82 19.66
C LEU A 873 10.77 6.97 18.69
N SER A 874 11.18 6.66 17.46
CA SER A 874 11.36 7.64 16.38
C SER A 874 10.17 7.59 15.42
N ALA A 875 9.76 8.73 14.87
CA ALA A 875 8.57 8.81 14.01
C ALA A 875 8.86 8.62 12.51
N ARG A 876 10.11 8.68 12.06
CA ARG A 876 10.47 8.76 10.63
C ARG A 876 9.58 9.80 9.90
N ARG A 877 8.81 9.41 8.87
CA ARG A 877 7.87 10.27 8.14
C ARG A 877 6.67 10.72 8.97
N GLY A 878 6.42 10.07 10.11
CA GLY A 878 5.32 10.41 11.00
C GLY A 878 5.45 11.78 11.67
N GLY A 879 6.68 12.28 11.83
CA GLY A 879 6.92 13.63 12.33
C GLY A 879 8.34 13.91 12.82
N ARG A 880 8.51 15.07 13.45
CA ARG A 880 9.77 15.59 14.00
C ARG A 880 9.79 15.40 15.52
N LEU A 881 9.69 14.15 15.96
CA LEU A 881 9.59 13.84 17.38
C LEU A 881 10.26 12.52 17.75
N ILE A 882 10.82 12.47 18.96
CA ILE A 882 11.26 11.25 19.63
C ILE A 882 10.60 11.17 21.00
N TYR A 883 10.12 9.99 21.38
CA TYR A 883 9.57 9.72 22.72
C TYR A 883 10.49 8.77 23.47
N ALA A 884 10.77 9.05 24.74
CA ALA A 884 11.53 8.15 25.62
C ALA A 884 10.61 7.52 26.67
N MET A 885 10.75 6.21 26.89
CA MET A 885 9.98 5.48 27.89
C MET A 885 10.86 4.57 28.74
N ASP A 886 10.59 4.53 30.05
CA ASP A 886 11.11 3.53 30.98
C ASP A 886 10.23 2.27 30.90
N VAL A 887 10.81 1.20 30.38
CA VAL A 887 10.20 -0.14 30.25
C VAL A 887 10.87 -1.15 31.16
N SER A 888 11.62 -0.72 32.18
CA SER A 888 12.29 -1.61 33.15
C SER A 888 11.32 -2.62 33.77
N ASN A 889 10.07 -2.19 33.99
CA ASN A 889 8.95 -3.10 34.15
C ASN A 889 8.16 -3.14 32.82
N PRO A 890 8.25 -4.22 32.03
CA PRO A 890 7.62 -4.27 30.72
C PRO A 890 6.09 -4.33 30.77
N LEU A 891 5.47 -4.55 31.95
CA LEU A 891 4.02 -4.51 32.12
C LEU A 891 3.49 -3.13 32.52
N ALA A 892 4.36 -2.19 32.88
CA ALA A 892 3.97 -0.86 33.35
C ALA A 892 4.96 0.20 32.83
N PRO A 893 4.92 0.51 31.52
CA PRO A 893 5.81 1.49 30.91
C PRO A 893 5.55 2.89 31.47
N ARG A 894 6.59 3.73 31.50
CA ARG A 894 6.50 5.13 31.97
C ARG A 894 7.12 6.09 30.98
N PHE A 895 6.41 7.17 30.67
CA PHE A 895 6.98 8.27 29.90
C PHE A 895 8.13 8.94 30.66
N MET A 896 9.21 9.26 29.94
CA MET A 896 10.37 9.98 30.47
C MET A 896 10.40 11.42 29.96
N TRP A 897 10.55 11.58 28.64
CA TRP A 897 10.68 12.87 27.96
C TRP A 897 10.33 12.72 26.49
N ARG A 898 10.20 13.85 25.78
CA ARG A 898 10.12 13.89 24.32
C ARG A 898 11.07 14.95 23.75
N LEU A 899 11.58 14.69 22.56
CA LEU A 899 12.30 15.64 21.73
C LEU A 899 11.38 16.15 20.62
N THR A 900 11.40 17.43 20.32
CA THR A 900 10.62 18.08 19.25
C THR A 900 11.36 19.28 18.68
N GLU A 901 10.85 19.87 17.60
CA GLU A 901 11.41 21.11 17.05
C GLU A 901 11.37 22.30 18.02
N GLN A 902 10.53 22.23 19.06
CA GLN A 902 10.47 23.30 20.06
C GLN A 902 11.75 23.35 20.91
N GLN A 903 12.42 22.21 21.11
CA GLN A 903 13.72 22.13 21.77
C GLN A 903 14.89 22.33 20.79
N VAL A 904 14.71 21.86 19.55
CA VAL A 904 15.74 21.95 18.49
C VAL A 904 15.07 22.43 17.20
N PRO A 905 15.08 23.74 16.87
CA PRO A 905 14.38 24.25 15.69
C PRO A 905 14.83 23.66 14.35
N GLU A 906 16.07 23.17 14.26
CA GLU A 906 16.61 22.45 13.09
C GLU A 906 16.19 20.97 13.03
N LEU A 907 15.43 20.43 13.99
CA LEU A 907 14.99 19.04 13.96
C LEU A 907 14.11 18.81 12.72
N GLY A 908 14.51 17.86 11.88
CA GLY A 908 13.74 17.35 10.75
C GLY A 908 12.91 16.13 11.13
N GLN A 909 12.41 15.41 10.14
CA GLN A 909 11.77 14.11 10.37
C GLN A 909 12.80 13.14 10.97
N THR A 910 12.46 12.47 12.06
CA THR A 910 13.42 11.70 12.87
C THR A 910 13.65 10.31 12.27
N TRP A 911 14.45 10.24 11.21
CA TRP A 911 14.78 9.01 10.48
C TRP A 911 15.96 8.26 11.11
N SER A 912 16.90 9.02 11.69
CA SER A 912 18.10 8.51 12.34
C SER A 912 17.70 7.70 13.58
N GLN A 913 18.06 6.42 13.62
CA GLN A 913 18.01 5.64 14.83
C GLN A 913 19.08 6.18 15.78
N ALA A 914 18.65 6.73 16.91
CA ALA A 914 19.57 7.23 17.93
C ALA A 914 20.49 6.11 18.43
N GLN A 915 21.79 6.39 18.51
CA GLN A 915 22.77 5.45 19.06
C GLN A 915 23.06 5.78 20.52
N VAL A 916 23.17 4.73 21.35
CA VAL A 916 23.45 4.87 22.79
C VAL A 916 24.95 4.68 23.03
N GLY A 917 25.57 5.59 23.79
CA GLY A 917 26.97 5.48 24.22
C GLY A 917 27.24 6.23 25.51
N MET A 918 28.43 6.06 26.08
CA MET A 918 28.93 6.97 27.13
C MET A 918 29.97 7.90 26.53
N LEU A 919 29.96 9.15 27.00
CA LEU A 919 30.97 10.14 26.68
C LEU A 919 31.82 10.39 27.91
N LYS A 920 33.10 10.69 27.70
CA LYS A 920 33.96 11.12 28.78
C LYS A 920 33.44 12.42 29.36
N HIS A 921 33.65 12.61 30.65
CA HIS A 921 33.20 13.81 31.37
C HIS A 921 31.68 14.03 31.40
N HIS A 922 30.89 13.03 31.01
CA HIS A 922 29.45 13.01 31.20
C HIS A 922 29.01 11.73 31.93
N ASP A 923 28.26 11.89 33.02
CA ASP A 923 27.96 10.78 33.94
C ASP A 923 26.91 9.79 33.40
N ASN A 924 25.96 10.29 32.60
CA ASN A 924 24.86 9.49 32.07
C ASN A 924 25.18 8.94 30.68
N PRO A 925 24.49 7.88 30.23
CA PRO A 925 24.47 7.53 28.82
C PRO A 925 23.86 8.66 27.99
N VAL A 926 24.31 8.80 26.75
CA VAL A 926 23.78 9.75 25.76
C VAL A 926 23.09 9.05 24.60
N LEU A 927 22.26 9.80 23.89
CA LEU A 927 21.71 9.48 22.58
C LEU A 927 22.37 10.36 21.52
N ILE A 928 22.92 9.74 20.49
CA ILE A 928 23.63 10.40 19.40
C ILE A 928 22.87 10.14 18.11
N LEU A 929 22.47 11.20 17.40
CA LEU A 929 21.60 11.10 16.23
C LEU A 929 21.83 12.23 15.22
N GLY A 930 21.47 11.97 13.96
CA GLY A 930 21.35 13.01 12.95
C GLY A 930 20.12 13.89 13.24
N ALA A 931 20.19 15.17 12.86
CA ALA A 931 19.11 16.12 13.09
C ALA A 931 17.84 15.82 12.26
N GLY A 932 17.89 14.90 11.29
CA GLY A 932 16.72 14.34 10.61
C GLY A 932 16.65 14.62 9.11
N TYR A 933 15.53 14.21 8.48
CA TYR A 933 15.24 14.38 7.06
C TYR A 933 14.42 15.65 6.79
N ASP A 934 14.68 16.32 5.66
CA ASP A 934 13.82 17.39 5.14
C ASP A 934 12.96 16.86 3.97
N PRO A 935 11.61 16.86 4.06
CA PRO A 935 10.72 16.49 2.96
C PRO A 935 10.94 17.25 1.65
N ALA A 936 11.64 18.39 1.69
CA ALA A 936 12.05 19.07 0.46
C ALA A 936 12.95 18.18 -0.44
N GLU A 937 13.60 17.16 0.12
CA GLU A 937 14.37 16.16 -0.64
C GLU A 937 13.49 15.17 -1.43
N ASP A 938 12.17 15.14 -1.21
CA ASP A 938 11.19 14.40 -2.04
C ASP A 938 10.95 15.10 -3.40
N GLN A 939 11.55 16.27 -3.65
CA GLN A 939 11.50 16.98 -4.94
C GLN A 939 12.44 16.37 -5.98
N GLU A 940 12.01 16.41 -7.23
CA GLU A 940 12.73 15.87 -8.39
C GLU A 940 12.98 16.95 -9.46
N PRO A 941 14.21 17.47 -9.64
CA PRO A 941 15.40 17.24 -8.80
C PRO A 941 15.32 17.88 -7.40
N ALA A 942 16.06 17.32 -6.44
CA ALA A 942 16.11 17.82 -5.08
C ALA A 942 16.77 19.23 -4.99
N PRO A 943 16.34 20.08 -4.04
CA PRO A 943 16.87 21.43 -3.88
C PRO A 943 18.35 21.44 -3.44
N ALA A 944 19.07 22.51 -3.75
CA ALA A 944 20.49 22.64 -3.40
C ALA A 944 20.76 22.73 -1.88
N SER A 945 19.77 23.13 -1.10
CA SER A 945 19.86 23.29 0.37
C SER A 945 18.55 22.89 1.04
N ASN A 946 18.66 22.33 2.26
CA ASN A 946 17.52 22.03 3.12
C ASN A 946 17.24 23.16 4.11
N SER A 947 16.04 23.14 4.67
CA SER A 947 15.53 24.08 5.67
C SER A 947 15.57 23.53 7.09
N GLN A 948 15.58 22.21 7.23
CA GLN A 948 15.59 21.47 8.50
C GLN A 948 16.44 20.20 8.37
N GLY A 949 16.67 19.52 9.49
CA GLY A 949 17.40 18.26 9.56
C GLY A 949 18.92 18.39 9.46
N ARG A 950 19.47 19.60 9.54
CA ARG A 950 20.89 19.86 9.21
C ARG A 950 21.79 19.81 10.44
N GLY A 951 22.37 18.64 10.70
CA GLY A 951 23.44 18.47 11.67
C GLY A 951 23.37 17.22 12.53
N VAL A 952 24.09 17.23 13.65
CA VAL A 952 24.23 16.13 14.61
C VAL A 952 23.82 16.61 15.99
N LEU A 953 23.14 15.75 16.74
CA LEU A 953 22.65 15.99 18.09
C LEU A 953 23.20 14.93 19.05
N ILE A 954 23.54 15.36 20.26
CA ILE A 954 23.85 14.51 21.41
C ILE A 954 22.95 14.95 22.56
N LEU A 955 22.15 14.02 23.06
CA LEU A 955 21.18 14.23 24.13
C LEU A 955 21.55 13.39 25.34
N ASP A 956 21.35 13.90 26.55
CA ASP A 956 21.36 13.04 27.74
C ASP A 956 20.19 12.04 27.66
N ALA A 957 20.47 10.75 27.80
CA ALA A 957 19.46 9.71 27.55
C ALA A 957 18.35 9.65 28.61
N ILE A 958 18.61 10.17 29.82
CA ILE A 958 17.66 10.14 30.94
C ILE A 958 16.73 11.34 30.92
N SER A 959 17.26 12.53 30.61
CA SER A 959 16.55 13.81 30.67
C SER A 959 16.07 14.31 29.30
N GLY A 960 16.73 13.89 28.22
CA GLY A 960 16.46 14.37 26.86
C GLY A 960 17.01 15.77 26.57
N GLU A 961 17.81 16.36 27.47
CA GLU A 961 18.44 17.66 27.27
C GLU A 961 19.60 17.57 26.26
N VAL A 962 19.78 18.61 25.45
CA VAL A 962 20.85 18.67 24.44
C VAL A 962 22.18 18.97 25.14
N VAL A 963 23.08 18.01 25.20
CA VAL A 963 24.42 18.18 25.80
C VAL A 963 25.43 18.69 24.77
N TRP A 964 25.26 18.31 23.49
CA TRP A 964 26.03 18.89 22.40
C TRP A 964 25.23 18.85 21.10
N ALA A 965 25.44 19.84 20.25
CA ALA A 965 24.90 19.84 18.90
C ALA A 965 25.86 20.55 17.93
N ALA A 966 25.91 20.08 16.68
CA ALA A 966 26.49 20.81 15.57
C ALA A 966 25.43 20.96 14.49
N LEU A 967 24.97 22.19 14.26
CA LEU A 967 23.80 22.47 13.42
C LEU A 967 24.12 23.55 12.38
N ALA A 968 23.30 23.61 11.33
CA ALA A 968 23.32 24.75 10.40
C ALA A 968 22.96 26.07 11.10
N ASN A 969 22.15 26.01 12.16
CA ASN A 969 21.76 27.16 12.98
C ASN A 969 21.41 26.73 14.40
N CYS A 970 22.14 27.24 15.39
CA CYS A 970 21.89 26.97 16.80
C CYS A 970 20.87 27.90 17.48
N SER A 971 20.29 28.85 16.75
CA SER A 971 19.33 29.81 17.31
C SER A 971 18.08 29.10 17.88
N GLY A 972 17.82 29.30 19.17
CA GLY A 972 16.65 28.75 19.86
C GLY A 972 16.79 27.32 20.37
N VAL A 973 17.99 26.71 20.28
CA VAL A 973 18.26 25.38 20.85
C VAL A 973 18.26 25.45 22.38
N ALA A 974 17.52 24.53 23.02
CA ALA A 974 17.50 24.38 24.47
C ALA A 974 18.63 23.43 24.94
N LEU A 975 19.73 24.01 25.43
CA LEU A 975 20.90 23.29 25.90
C LEU A 975 20.79 22.88 27.37
N ALA A 976 21.38 21.72 27.70
CA ALA A 976 21.67 21.30 29.05
C ALA A 976 22.65 22.26 29.74
N SER A 977 22.74 22.21 31.06
CA SER A 977 23.79 22.93 31.79
C SER A 977 25.17 22.42 31.37
N GLY A 978 26.04 23.32 30.89
CA GLY A 978 27.37 22.96 30.36
C GLY A 978 27.34 22.33 28.96
N GLY A 979 26.18 22.33 28.30
CA GLY A 979 26.06 21.89 26.92
C GLY A 979 26.46 22.98 25.92
N HIS A 980 26.81 22.56 24.71
CA HIS A 980 27.28 23.43 23.63
C HIS A 980 26.51 23.22 22.33
N CYS A 981 26.35 24.27 21.52
CA CYS A 981 25.85 24.16 20.15
C CYS A 981 26.74 24.93 19.19
N GLU A 982 27.38 24.20 18.27
CA GLU A 982 28.25 24.76 17.24
C GLU A 982 27.48 25.02 15.94
N THR A 983 27.57 26.25 15.42
CA THR A 983 26.97 26.60 14.12
C THR A 983 27.96 26.33 12.99
N VAL A 984 27.71 25.28 12.20
CA VAL A 984 28.66 24.82 11.18
C VAL A 984 28.38 25.46 9.82
N THR A 985 29.33 26.28 9.34
CA THR A 985 29.24 26.91 8.02
C THR A 985 29.28 25.87 6.89
N GLY A 986 28.33 25.94 5.96
CA GLY A 986 28.28 25.04 4.79
C GLY A 986 27.61 23.68 5.05
N MET A 987 26.99 23.49 6.21
CA MET A 987 26.13 22.36 6.56
C MET A 987 24.72 22.54 5.93
N ASN A 988 24.66 22.49 4.61
CA ASN A 988 23.46 22.87 3.85
C ASN A 988 22.43 21.74 3.67
N LYS A 989 22.76 20.51 4.06
CA LYS A 989 22.01 19.30 3.73
C LYS A 989 21.59 18.53 4.99
N SER A 990 20.45 17.85 4.92
CA SER A 990 19.85 17.13 6.04
C SER A 990 20.58 15.81 6.37
N PHE A 991 20.54 15.38 7.63
CA PHE A 991 21.25 14.23 8.21
C PHE A 991 20.22 13.20 8.71
N PRO A 992 19.61 12.41 7.80
CA PRO A 992 18.60 11.41 8.16
C PRO A 992 19.22 10.09 8.64
N ALA A 993 20.51 9.87 8.37
CA ALA A 993 21.20 8.62 8.61
C ALA A 993 21.55 8.40 10.09
N ASP A 994 21.69 7.14 10.48
CA ASP A 994 22.26 6.73 11.78
C ASP A 994 23.71 7.20 11.89
N ILE A 995 24.13 7.60 13.10
CA ILE A 995 25.49 8.06 13.38
C ILE A 995 26.36 6.88 13.82
N THR A 996 27.53 6.70 13.23
CA THR A 996 28.41 5.60 13.62
C THR A 996 29.37 6.01 14.71
N LEU A 997 29.40 5.22 15.79
CA LEU A 997 30.21 5.46 16.98
C LEU A 997 31.52 4.67 16.90
N LEU A 998 32.63 5.29 17.31
CA LEU A 998 33.93 4.65 17.41
C LEU A 998 34.55 4.91 18.79
N ASP A 999 34.73 3.83 19.56
CA ASP A 999 35.64 3.73 20.71
C ASP A 999 36.89 3.02 20.22
N LYS A 1000 38.00 3.76 20.13
CA LYS A 1000 39.23 3.32 19.46
C LYS A 1000 40.24 2.77 20.45
N ASP A 1001 40.30 3.30 21.66
CA ASP A 1001 41.23 2.84 22.69
C ASP A 1001 40.63 1.77 23.63
N PHE A 1002 39.34 1.44 23.44
CA PHE A 1002 38.58 0.42 24.15
C PHE A 1002 38.45 0.72 25.65
N ASP A 1003 38.46 2.00 26.05
CA ASP A 1003 38.25 2.39 27.44
C ASP A 1003 36.77 2.35 27.86
N GLY A 1004 35.87 2.21 26.89
CA GLY A 1004 34.43 2.28 27.09
C GLY A 1004 33.94 3.73 27.15
N TYR A 1005 34.49 4.62 26.34
CA TYR A 1005 33.92 5.92 26.03
C TYR A 1005 34.03 6.14 24.52
N ILE A 1006 33.06 6.84 23.94
CA ILE A 1006 33.10 7.10 22.49
C ILE A 1006 34.07 8.25 22.23
N ASP A 1007 35.08 8.00 21.41
CA ASP A 1007 36.08 8.99 21.02
C ASP A 1007 35.61 9.81 19.81
N ARG A 1008 34.92 9.14 18.88
CA ARG A 1008 34.67 9.70 17.55
C ARG A 1008 33.35 9.25 16.95
N LEU A 1009 32.74 10.14 16.18
CA LEU A 1009 31.52 9.91 15.41
C LEU A 1009 31.77 10.06 13.91
N TYR A 1010 31.06 9.26 13.11
CA TYR A 1010 30.95 9.46 11.67
C TYR A 1010 29.48 9.64 11.29
N ALA A 1011 29.18 10.76 10.63
CA ALA A 1011 27.85 11.15 10.20
C ALA A 1011 27.79 11.34 8.68
N THR A 1012 26.69 10.99 8.06
CA THR A 1012 26.46 11.18 6.61
C THR A 1012 25.26 12.09 6.37
N ASP A 1013 25.31 12.86 5.28
CA ASP A 1013 24.19 13.73 4.86
C ASP A 1013 23.69 13.42 3.45
N VAL A 1014 22.49 13.91 3.13
CA VAL A 1014 21.87 13.77 1.80
C VAL A 1014 22.60 14.54 0.70
N GLY A 1015 23.64 15.31 1.04
CA GLY A 1015 24.56 15.94 0.10
C GLY A 1015 25.72 15.05 -0.33
N GLY A 1016 25.80 13.82 0.17
CA GLY A 1016 26.89 12.91 -0.12
C GLY A 1016 28.17 13.28 0.63
N ASN A 1017 28.07 13.92 1.79
CA ASN A 1017 29.22 14.23 2.64
C ASN A 1017 29.36 13.20 3.77
N ILE A 1018 30.60 12.97 4.19
CA ILE A 1018 30.96 12.26 5.42
C ILE A 1018 31.58 13.28 6.37
N TRP A 1019 31.03 13.36 7.57
CA TRP A 1019 31.48 14.24 8.65
C TRP A 1019 32.04 13.40 9.79
N ARG A 1020 33.12 13.88 10.38
CA ARG A 1020 33.76 13.31 11.55
C ARG A 1020 33.56 14.27 12.72
N VAL A 1021 33.15 13.74 13.87
CA VAL A 1021 33.12 14.50 15.13
C VAL A 1021 34.12 13.88 16.10
N ASP A 1022 35.02 14.70 16.62
CA ASP A 1022 36.01 14.34 17.62
C ASP A 1022 35.51 14.78 18.99
N LEU A 1023 35.21 13.80 19.86
CA LEU A 1023 34.58 14.03 21.16
C LEU A 1023 35.60 14.33 22.26
N GLU A 1024 36.88 14.13 21.98
CA GLU A 1024 37.99 14.47 22.86
C GLU A 1024 39.02 15.32 22.12
N ALA A 1025 39.51 16.38 22.77
CA ALA A 1025 40.69 17.11 22.31
C ALA A 1025 41.98 16.32 22.63
N ASP A 1026 43.04 16.53 21.84
CA ASP A 1026 44.38 15.96 22.10
C ASP A 1026 44.99 16.47 23.43
N ASP A 1027 44.68 17.72 23.84
CA ASP A 1027 45.10 18.36 25.10
C ASP A 1027 43.96 19.23 25.68
N PRO A 1028 42.97 18.61 26.36
CA PRO A 1028 41.76 19.31 26.77
C PRO A 1028 42.04 20.37 27.84
N GLN A 1029 41.54 21.60 27.62
CA GLN A 1029 41.65 22.72 28.57
C GLN A 1029 40.45 22.80 29.51
N THR A 1030 39.33 22.19 29.11
CA THR A 1030 38.11 22.09 29.90
C THR A 1030 37.57 20.66 29.90
N THR A 1031 36.58 20.37 30.72
CA THR A 1031 35.82 19.11 30.68
C THR A 1031 34.43 19.30 30.06
N ASP A 1032 34.17 20.49 29.51
CA ASP A 1032 32.88 20.88 28.92
C ASP A 1032 32.87 20.52 27.43
N PHE A 1033 31.68 20.48 26.83
CA PHE A 1033 31.50 20.10 25.41
C PHE A 1033 31.97 21.16 24.39
N ASP A 1034 32.62 22.24 24.84
CA ASP A 1034 33.12 23.34 24.00
C ASP A 1034 34.32 22.94 23.12
N GLU A 1035 35.01 21.84 23.45
CA GLU A 1035 36.21 21.35 22.73
C GLU A 1035 35.90 20.21 21.76
N VAL A 1036 34.62 19.85 21.59
CA VAL A 1036 34.19 18.88 20.59
C VAL A 1036 34.23 19.52 19.20
N GLU A 1037 34.99 18.92 18.29
CA GLU A 1037 35.21 19.45 16.95
C GLU A 1037 34.47 18.62 15.89
N ILE A 1038 33.95 19.29 14.88
CA ILE A 1038 33.33 18.64 13.71
C ILE A 1038 34.06 19.04 12.43
N THR A 1039 34.48 18.01 11.68
CA THR A 1039 35.22 18.16 10.43
C THR A 1039 34.48 17.49 9.28
N LYS A 1040 34.37 18.16 8.13
CA LYS A 1040 33.95 17.51 6.88
C LYS A 1040 35.08 16.64 6.36
N LEU A 1041 35.04 15.34 6.66
CA LEU A 1041 36.04 14.37 6.25
C LEU A 1041 36.05 14.17 4.74
N ALA A 1042 34.87 14.00 4.12
CA ALA A 1042 34.76 13.77 2.68
C ALA A 1042 33.53 14.47 2.07
N SER A 1043 33.69 14.94 0.83
CA SER A 1043 32.63 15.51 -0.02
C SER A 1043 32.53 14.67 -1.29
N LEU A 1044 31.65 13.67 -1.29
CA LEU A 1044 31.52 12.64 -2.32
C LEU A 1044 30.29 12.84 -3.24
N GLY A 1045 29.40 13.76 -2.86
CA GLY A 1045 28.31 14.26 -3.70
C GLY A 1045 28.65 15.57 -4.43
N GLY A 1046 27.63 16.17 -5.06
CA GLY A 1046 27.77 17.33 -5.96
C GLY A 1046 26.42 17.78 -6.50
N THR A 1047 26.38 18.31 -7.72
CA THR A 1047 25.14 18.76 -8.39
C THR A 1047 24.84 17.95 -9.65
N GLY A 1048 23.62 18.03 -10.18
CA GLY A 1048 23.22 17.26 -11.37
C GLY A 1048 23.38 15.76 -11.11
N ASN A 1049 23.93 15.00 -12.05
CA ASN A 1049 24.11 13.55 -11.89
C ASN A 1049 25.10 13.17 -10.78
N ASN A 1050 25.83 14.13 -10.21
CA ASN A 1050 26.69 13.92 -9.04
C ASN A 1050 25.97 14.18 -7.70
N ASN A 1051 24.67 14.54 -7.69
CA ASN A 1051 23.88 14.83 -6.49
C ASN A 1051 23.52 13.56 -5.70
N ARG A 1052 24.56 12.82 -5.28
CA ARG A 1052 24.49 11.58 -4.52
C ARG A 1052 23.97 11.86 -3.11
N LYS A 1053 23.00 11.05 -2.65
CA LYS A 1053 22.48 11.10 -1.29
C LYS A 1053 23.04 9.95 -0.47
N PHE A 1054 23.40 10.21 0.79
CA PHE A 1054 23.54 9.17 1.80
C PHE A 1054 22.30 9.20 2.70
N LEU A 1055 21.42 8.22 2.53
CA LEU A 1055 20.24 8.03 3.39
C LEU A 1055 20.51 7.11 4.58
N PHE A 1056 21.64 6.40 4.55
CA PHE A 1056 22.05 5.44 5.56
C PHE A 1056 23.42 5.80 6.14
N GLY A 1057 23.68 5.34 7.37
CA GLY A 1057 24.94 5.59 8.07
C GLY A 1057 26.12 4.90 7.38
N ALA A 1058 27.32 5.45 7.56
CA ALA A 1058 28.56 4.77 7.16
C ALA A 1058 28.89 3.66 8.16
N ASP A 1059 29.54 2.56 7.76
CA ASP A 1059 30.15 1.61 8.72
C ASP A 1059 31.65 1.89 8.82
N VAL A 1060 32.25 1.62 9.98
CA VAL A 1060 33.66 1.95 10.25
C VAL A 1060 34.41 0.76 10.82
N VAL A 1061 35.55 0.44 10.20
CA VAL A 1061 36.47 -0.60 10.67
C VAL A 1061 37.82 0.04 11.01
N PRO A 1062 38.17 0.18 12.31
CA PRO A 1062 39.47 0.73 12.68
C PRO A 1062 40.61 -0.21 12.30
N THR A 1063 41.72 0.35 11.82
CA THR A 1063 42.97 -0.37 11.56
C THR A 1063 44.15 0.38 12.18
N ASN A 1064 45.34 -0.25 12.17
CA ASN A 1064 46.55 0.39 12.68
C ASN A 1064 47.04 1.59 11.85
N ARG A 1065 46.52 1.79 10.62
CA ARG A 1065 46.99 2.83 9.68
C ARG A 1065 45.93 3.85 9.29
N TYR A 1066 44.67 3.47 9.33
CA TYR A 1066 43.52 4.31 9.01
C TYR A 1066 42.25 3.70 9.63
N ASP A 1067 41.22 4.49 9.80
CA ASP A 1067 39.87 3.98 10.05
C ASP A 1067 39.17 3.84 8.69
N ALA A 1068 38.74 2.63 8.34
CA ALA A 1068 38.10 2.34 7.04
C ALA A 1068 36.61 2.68 7.13
N VAL A 1069 36.20 3.78 6.52
CA VAL A 1069 34.83 4.31 6.53
C VAL A 1069 34.14 3.94 5.23
N VAL A 1070 33.10 3.12 5.29
CA VAL A 1070 32.37 2.64 4.10
C VAL A 1070 30.97 3.22 4.03
N ALA A 1071 30.58 3.69 2.84
CA ALA A 1071 29.27 4.30 2.59
C ALA A 1071 28.76 3.93 1.21
N VAL A 1072 27.44 3.87 1.04
CA VAL A 1072 26.80 3.63 -0.25
C VAL A 1072 25.79 4.75 -0.51
N SER A 1073 25.84 5.34 -1.71
CA SER A 1073 24.88 6.37 -2.10
C SER A 1073 23.64 5.77 -2.76
N GLY A 1074 22.50 6.43 -2.58
CA GLY A 1074 21.25 6.03 -3.18
C GLY A 1074 20.07 6.86 -2.67
N ASP A 1075 19.04 6.96 -3.51
CA ASP A 1075 17.80 7.67 -3.19
C ASP A 1075 16.63 6.69 -3.19
N ARG A 1076 16.44 6.03 -2.05
CA ARG A 1076 15.39 5.03 -1.81
C ARG A 1076 13.98 5.60 -2.01
N GLU A 1077 13.79 6.89 -1.76
CA GLU A 1077 12.49 7.57 -1.82
C GLU A 1077 12.00 7.82 -3.24
N HIS A 1078 12.85 7.58 -4.23
CA HIS A 1078 12.51 7.69 -5.65
C HIS A 1078 12.77 6.35 -6.34
N PRO A 1079 12.06 5.26 -5.98
CA PRO A 1079 12.40 3.90 -6.42
C PRO A 1079 12.05 3.63 -7.90
N LEU A 1080 11.41 4.58 -8.58
CA LEU A 1080 10.86 4.39 -9.91
C LEU A 1080 11.88 4.66 -11.02
N TYR A 1081 11.71 3.95 -12.14
CA TYR A 1081 12.36 4.30 -13.40
C TYR A 1081 11.89 5.67 -13.91
N SER A 1082 12.78 6.42 -14.56
CA SER A 1082 12.43 7.64 -15.28
C SER A 1082 13.12 7.70 -16.64
N ALA A 1083 12.35 7.96 -17.69
CA ALA A 1083 12.88 8.20 -19.02
C ALA A 1083 13.47 9.62 -19.19
N SER A 1084 13.29 10.50 -18.20
CA SER A 1084 13.80 11.86 -18.26
C SER A 1084 15.34 11.87 -18.25
N THR A 1085 15.95 12.73 -19.06
CA THR A 1085 17.40 12.94 -19.09
C THR A 1085 17.83 14.16 -18.28
N THR A 1086 16.90 14.78 -17.53
CA THR A 1086 17.19 15.95 -16.70
C THR A 1086 18.28 15.62 -15.68
N PRO A 1087 19.37 16.41 -15.61
CA PRO A 1087 20.41 16.14 -14.64
C PRO A 1087 19.94 16.26 -13.21
N GLY A 1088 20.37 15.33 -12.35
CA GLY A 1088 20.08 15.36 -10.92
C GLY A 1088 18.73 14.79 -10.51
N ILE A 1089 17.96 14.25 -11.47
CA ILE A 1089 16.87 13.35 -11.11
C ILE A 1089 17.44 12.03 -10.58
N ALA A 1090 16.76 11.42 -9.62
CA ALA A 1090 17.30 10.28 -8.85
C ALA A 1090 17.70 9.08 -9.73
N TYR A 1091 16.98 8.85 -10.85
CA TYR A 1091 17.35 7.81 -11.82
C TYR A 1091 18.68 8.11 -12.55
N ASN A 1092 18.97 9.39 -12.82
CA ASN A 1092 20.19 9.82 -13.52
C ASN A 1092 21.38 10.09 -12.59
N VAL A 1093 21.18 10.09 -11.28
CA VAL A 1093 22.27 10.24 -10.31
C VAL A 1093 23.18 9.00 -10.37
N GLU A 1094 24.47 9.22 -10.57
CA GLU A 1094 25.48 8.17 -10.65
C GLU A 1094 25.89 7.73 -9.24
N ASN A 1095 25.16 6.76 -8.68
CA ASN A 1095 25.42 6.24 -7.34
C ASN A 1095 26.68 5.38 -7.27
N LYS A 1096 27.29 5.35 -6.09
CA LYS A 1096 28.56 4.66 -5.85
C LYS A 1096 28.62 4.05 -4.45
N PHE A 1097 29.40 2.98 -4.32
CA PHE A 1097 29.96 2.53 -3.05
C PHE A 1097 31.33 3.18 -2.83
N PHE A 1098 31.64 3.52 -1.57
CA PHE A 1098 32.88 4.17 -1.17
C PHE A 1098 33.53 3.42 -0.01
N MET A 1099 34.85 3.31 -0.04
CA MET A 1099 35.69 3.05 1.13
C MET A 1099 36.69 4.20 1.26
N VAL A 1100 36.58 4.96 2.33
CA VAL A 1100 37.44 6.10 2.66
C VAL A 1100 38.36 5.71 3.82
N MET A 1101 39.65 5.95 3.66
CA MET A 1101 40.67 5.75 4.68
C MET A 1101 40.87 7.03 5.47
N ASP A 1102 40.27 7.13 6.65
CA ASP A 1102 40.59 8.21 7.58
C ASP A 1102 41.96 7.95 8.22
N LYS A 1103 42.98 8.61 7.68
CA LYS A 1103 44.38 8.49 8.14
C LYS A 1103 44.68 9.32 9.39
N ASN A 1104 43.74 10.14 9.86
CA ASN A 1104 43.94 10.99 11.04
C ASN A 1104 43.61 10.19 12.31
N LEU A 1105 44.54 9.33 12.74
CA LEU A 1105 44.31 8.40 13.84
C LEU A 1105 44.32 9.03 15.25
N GLY A 1106 44.77 10.29 15.39
CA GLY A 1106 44.79 11.04 16.66
C GLY A 1106 43.41 11.44 17.18
N LYS A 1107 43.32 12.11 18.34
CA LYS A 1107 42.01 12.45 18.93
C LYS A 1107 41.34 13.58 18.16
N SER A 1108 42.09 14.52 17.59
CA SER A 1108 41.56 15.55 16.68
C SER A 1108 42.08 15.39 15.23
N VAL A 1109 41.40 16.07 14.30
CA VAL A 1109 41.89 16.28 12.93
C VAL A 1109 42.82 17.49 12.89
N SER A 1110 43.92 17.42 12.14
CA SER A 1110 44.82 18.56 11.95
C SER A 1110 44.11 19.74 11.27
N ASP A 1111 44.35 20.97 11.74
CA ASP A 1111 43.91 22.22 11.08
C ASP A 1111 44.31 22.32 9.60
N SER A 1112 45.37 21.61 9.21
CA SER A 1112 45.85 21.55 7.82
C SER A 1112 45.14 20.52 6.95
N PHE A 1113 44.18 19.78 7.50
CA PHE A 1113 43.44 18.75 6.77
C PHE A 1113 42.59 19.36 5.68
N THR A 1114 42.56 18.68 4.53
CA THR A 1114 41.71 19.04 3.40
C THR A 1114 40.68 17.94 3.21
N THR A 1115 39.41 18.31 3.15
CA THR A 1115 38.29 17.40 2.86
C THR A 1115 38.60 16.53 1.65
N TYR A 1116 38.46 15.22 1.79
CA TYR A 1116 38.63 14.28 0.70
C TYR A 1116 37.53 14.43 -0.36
N THR A 1117 37.93 14.27 -1.60
CA THR A 1117 37.06 14.34 -2.78
C THR A 1117 37.21 13.07 -3.61
N LEU A 1118 36.41 12.93 -4.66
CA LEU A 1118 36.52 11.79 -5.57
C LEU A 1118 37.91 11.66 -6.21
N ASN A 1119 38.66 12.76 -6.38
CA ASN A 1119 40.02 12.76 -6.95
C ASN A 1119 41.07 12.12 -6.01
N ASP A 1120 40.76 12.02 -4.72
CA ASP A 1120 41.65 11.42 -3.74
C ASP A 1120 41.43 9.90 -3.63
N LEU A 1121 40.41 9.35 -4.31
CA LEU A 1121 40.02 7.95 -4.29
C LEU A 1121 40.36 7.24 -5.61
N VAL A 1122 40.68 5.95 -5.53
CA VAL A 1122 40.89 5.11 -6.71
C VAL A 1122 39.55 4.63 -7.27
N ASN A 1123 39.36 4.71 -8.59
CA ASN A 1123 38.22 4.09 -9.26
C ASN A 1123 38.44 2.57 -9.38
N GLN A 1124 37.69 1.78 -8.60
CA GLN A 1124 37.68 0.31 -8.61
C GLN A 1124 36.42 -0.28 -9.27
N THR A 1125 35.70 0.50 -10.09
CA THR A 1125 34.59 -0.01 -10.91
C THR A 1125 35.05 -1.17 -11.79
N THR A 1126 36.25 -1.09 -12.33
CA THR A 1126 36.98 -2.28 -12.82
C THR A 1126 38.15 -2.51 -11.87
N LEU A 1127 38.30 -3.73 -11.35
CA LEU A 1127 39.39 -4.05 -10.42
C LEU A 1127 40.75 -3.78 -11.08
N GLN A 1128 41.55 -2.92 -10.45
CA GLN A 1128 42.81 -2.43 -11.03
C GLN A 1128 44.04 -3.17 -10.48
N CYS A 1129 44.94 -3.53 -11.37
CA CYS A 1129 46.23 -4.17 -11.09
C CYS A 1129 47.37 -3.40 -11.77
N SER A 1130 48.60 -3.64 -11.32
CA SER A 1130 49.81 -3.23 -12.03
C SER A 1130 50.30 -4.35 -12.95
N ASP A 1131 50.78 -4.02 -14.14
CA ASP A 1131 51.50 -4.95 -15.02
C ASP A 1131 53.00 -5.04 -14.66
N ASP A 1132 53.76 -5.87 -15.38
CA ASP A 1132 55.22 -6.02 -15.20
C ASP A 1132 56.01 -4.71 -15.40
N THR A 1133 55.41 -3.68 -16.00
CA THR A 1133 56.01 -2.35 -16.21
C THR A 1133 55.61 -1.34 -15.13
N GLY A 1134 54.71 -1.72 -14.22
CA GLY A 1134 54.12 -0.85 -13.20
C GLY A 1134 53.00 0.05 -13.74
N ALA A 1135 52.49 -0.20 -14.94
CA ALA A 1135 51.34 0.52 -15.50
C ALA A 1135 50.04 -0.03 -14.91
N VAL A 1136 49.06 0.87 -14.69
CA VAL A 1136 47.73 0.50 -14.19
C VAL A 1136 46.92 -0.12 -15.32
N VAL A 1137 46.48 -1.37 -15.12
CA VAL A 1137 45.69 -2.17 -16.06
C VAL A 1137 44.51 -2.82 -15.32
N ALA A 1138 43.50 -3.29 -16.05
CA ALA A 1138 42.46 -4.13 -15.45
C ALA A 1138 43.07 -5.47 -15.00
N CYS A 1139 42.70 -5.97 -13.82
CA CYS A 1139 43.27 -7.21 -13.26
C CYS A 1139 43.06 -8.46 -14.12
N GLU A 1140 42.03 -8.47 -14.97
CA GLU A 1140 41.76 -9.55 -15.93
C GLU A 1140 42.68 -9.51 -17.17
N THR A 1141 43.48 -8.46 -17.33
CA THR A 1141 44.41 -8.32 -18.46
C THR A 1141 45.57 -9.30 -18.34
N THR A 1142 45.89 -10.01 -19.43
CA THR A 1142 47.08 -10.85 -19.52
C THR A 1142 48.35 -10.03 -19.24
N GLY A 1143 49.07 -10.38 -18.16
CA GLY A 1143 50.27 -9.64 -17.71
C GLY A 1143 50.05 -8.76 -16.47
N ALA A 1144 48.83 -8.70 -15.92
CA ALA A 1144 48.58 -8.16 -14.59
C ALA A 1144 49.29 -9.01 -13.51
N THR A 1145 49.95 -8.36 -12.56
CA THR A 1145 50.81 -9.03 -11.56
C THR A 1145 50.35 -8.86 -10.12
N SER A 1146 49.91 -7.67 -9.74
CA SER A 1146 49.57 -7.31 -8.35
C SER A 1146 48.47 -6.25 -8.32
N LEU A 1147 47.67 -6.23 -7.25
CA LEU A 1147 46.63 -5.22 -7.08
C LEU A 1147 47.23 -3.82 -7.03
N TYR A 1148 46.59 -2.88 -7.73
CA TYR A 1148 47.00 -1.46 -7.74
C TYR A 1148 46.68 -0.76 -6.42
N PHE A 1149 45.61 -1.21 -5.75
CA PHE A 1149 45.22 -0.76 -4.42
C PHE A 1149 45.16 -1.98 -3.49
N GLY A 1150 46.09 -2.05 -2.55
CA GLY A 1150 46.15 -3.06 -1.50
C GLY A 1150 45.74 -2.54 -0.12
N GLY A 1151 45.29 -1.29 -0.01
CA GLY A 1151 44.94 -0.63 1.24
C GLY A 1151 46.14 -0.31 2.12
N LEU A 1152 47.34 -0.18 1.53
CA LEU A 1152 48.58 0.19 2.21
C LEU A 1152 49.21 1.47 1.63
N GLU A 1153 48.59 2.05 0.61
CA GLU A 1153 49.12 3.15 -0.18
C GLU A 1153 48.90 4.51 0.52
N ASP A 1154 49.98 5.28 0.65
CA ASP A 1154 49.91 6.61 1.25
C ASP A 1154 49.31 7.67 0.30
N SER A 1155 49.38 7.45 -1.01
CA SER A 1155 48.96 8.40 -2.05
C SER A 1155 47.45 8.51 -2.28
N PHE A 1156 46.67 7.56 -1.75
CA PHE A 1156 45.22 7.52 -1.94
C PHE A 1156 44.50 7.61 -0.60
N ALA A 1157 43.30 8.19 -0.60
CA ALA A 1157 42.41 8.24 0.55
C ALA A 1157 41.37 7.12 0.53
N GLY A 1158 41.47 6.13 -0.38
CA GLY A 1158 40.55 4.99 -0.46
C GLY A 1158 40.19 4.63 -1.90
N TYR A 1159 39.00 4.04 -2.08
CA TYR A 1159 38.46 3.70 -3.40
C TYR A 1159 36.94 3.90 -3.49
N TYR A 1160 36.42 3.89 -4.72
CA TYR A 1160 34.99 3.83 -5.00
C TYR A 1160 34.66 2.81 -6.09
N ILE A 1161 33.40 2.38 -6.12
CA ILE A 1161 32.83 1.51 -7.14
C ILE A 1161 31.54 2.17 -7.66
N ASP A 1162 31.42 2.32 -8.97
CA ASP A 1162 30.18 2.75 -9.60
C ASP A 1162 29.12 1.65 -9.49
N LEU A 1163 27.90 2.02 -9.07
CA LEU A 1163 26.73 1.17 -9.20
C LEU A 1163 26.21 1.22 -10.65
N LEU A 1164 25.34 0.29 -11.01
CA LEU A 1164 24.72 0.27 -12.34
C LEU A 1164 23.86 1.52 -12.57
N ALA A 1165 23.54 1.82 -13.84
CA ALA A 1165 22.68 2.95 -14.17
C ALA A 1165 21.30 2.80 -13.51
N GLY A 1166 20.85 3.84 -12.81
CA GLY A 1166 19.61 3.83 -12.03
C GLY A 1166 19.67 3.06 -10.71
N GLU A 1167 20.72 2.27 -10.47
CA GLU A 1167 20.89 1.49 -9.23
C GLU A 1167 21.23 2.37 -8.03
N LYS A 1168 20.66 2.02 -6.87
CA LYS A 1168 20.71 2.83 -5.65
C LYS A 1168 21.02 1.92 -4.48
N GLY A 1169 21.90 2.36 -3.57
CA GLY A 1169 21.95 1.78 -2.23
C GLY A 1169 20.65 2.06 -1.49
N VAL A 1170 19.99 1.02 -0.97
CA VAL A 1170 18.68 1.14 -0.31
C VAL A 1170 18.68 0.70 1.16
N ASN A 1171 19.87 0.40 1.68
CA ASN A 1171 20.08 0.10 3.08
C ASN A 1171 21.52 0.43 3.55
N ALA A 1172 21.76 0.31 4.86
CA ALA A 1172 23.06 0.57 5.47
C ALA A 1172 24.09 -0.54 5.16
N PRO A 1173 25.35 -0.20 4.85
CA PRO A 1173 26.40 -1.18 4.68
C PRO A 1173 26.79 -1.84 6.02
N LEU A 1174 27.20 -3.10 5.97
CA LEU A 1174 27.67 -3.88 7.12
C LEU A 1174 29.02 -4.54 6.82
N ALA A 1175 30.07 -4.13 7.51
CA ALA A 1175 31.40 -4.72 7.43
C ALA A 1175 31.56 -5.88 8.42
N VAL A 1176 31.70 -7.11 7.94
CA VAL A 1176 31.95 -8.30 8.77
C VAL A 1176 32.86 -9.28 8.05
N ALA A 1177 33.74 -9.95 8.80
CA ALA A 1177 34.63 -10.99 8.28
C ALA A 1177 35.54 -10.57 7.11
N GLY A 1178 35.90 -9.28 7.02
CA GLY A 1178 36.73 -8.71 5.94
C GLY A 1178 35.97 -8.30 4.68
N LYS A 1179 34.63 -8.40 4.71
CA LYS A 1179 33.74 -8.06 3.61
C LYS A 1179 32.72 -7.01 4.05
N VAL A 1180 32.19 -6.26 3.11
CA VAL A 1180 31.12 -5.28 3.28
C VAL A 1180 29.90 -5.79 2.52
N TYR A 1181 28.78 -5.86 3.21
CA TYR A 1181 27.50 -6.32 2.69
C TYR A 1181 26.54 -5.13 2.62
N PHE A 1182 25.88 -4.94 1.48
CA PHE A 1182 24.81 -3.96 1.35
C PHE A 1182 23.84 -4.36 0.25
N GLY A 1183 22.60 -3.88 0.35
CA GLY A 1183 21.55 -4.09 -0.63
C GLY A 1183 21.36 -2.90 -1.55
N THR A 1184 21.02 -3.18 -2.79
CA THR A 1184 20.65 -2.19 -3.80
C THR A 1184 19.27 -2.48 -4.36
N ASN A 1185 18.64 -1.46 -4.91
CA ASN A 1185 17.54 -1.61 -5.85
C ASN A 1185 17.94 -0.91 -7.14
N GLN A 1186 17.76 -1.60 -8.26
CA GLN A 1186 17.84 -1.01 -9.58
C GLN A 1186 16.44 -1.04 -10.17
N PRO A 1187 15.79 0.11 -10.38
CA PRO A 1187 14.52 0.16 -11.08
C PRO A 1187 14.73 -0.49 -12.44
N ASP A 1188 13.93 -1.50 -12.75
CA ASP A 1188 14.09 -2.17 -14.01
C ASP A 1188 13.80 -1.18 -15.12
N VAL A 1189 14.72 -1.12 -16.09
CA VAL A 1189 14.43 -0.42 -17.33
C VAL A 1189 13.25 -1.16 -17.90
N PRO A 1190 12.11 -0.49 -18.05
CA PRO A 1190 10.92 -1.18 -18.41
C PRO A 1190 11.18 -1.98 -19.75
N ASP A 1191 11.07 -3.33 -19.75
CA ASP A 1191 11.32 -4.24 -20.91
C ASP A 1191 10.04 -4.89 -21.47
N ALA A 1192 9.93 -4.88 -22.81
CA ALA A 1192 8.73 -5.20 -23.56
C ALA A 1192 8.44 -6.70 -23.64
N GLN A 1193 9.30 -7.50 -23.00
CA GLN A 1193 9.28 -8.97 -23.03
C GLN A 1193 9.08 -9.59 -21.64
N SER A 1194 8.83 -8.79 -20.58
CA SER A 1194 8.78 -9.24 -19.18
C SER A 1194 7.37 -9.32 -18.59
N CYS A 1195 6.95 -10.51 -18.11
CA CYS A 1195 5.66 -10.79 -17.45
C CYS A 1195 5.33 -9.97 -16.23
N SER A 1196 6.35 -9.65 -15.46
CA SER A 1196 6.20 -9.15 -14.11
C SER A 1196 6.38 -7.64 -14.15
N ALA A 1197 5.42 -6.91 -13.60
CA ALA A 1197 5.78 -5.69 -12.88
C ALA A 1197 6.78 -6.15 -11.82
N ASN A 1198 8.03 -5.78 -11.99
CA ASN A 1198 9.07 -6.09 -11.04
C ASN A 1198 9.30 -4.85 -10.19
N LEU A 1199 9.60 -5.10 -8.93
CA LEU A 1199 9.84 -4.08 -7.93
C LEU A 1199 11.25 -3.49 -8.07
N GLY A 1200 11.79 -3.49 -9.29
CA GLY A 1200 13.22 -3.38 -9.56
C GLY A 1200 14.01 -4.62 -9.16
N ASN A 1201 15.21 -4.72 -9.71
CA ASN A 1201 16.21 -5.72 -9.38
C ASN A 1201 16.83 -5.42 -8.01
N ALA A 1202 16.50 -6.24 -7.01
CA ALA A 1202 17.10 -6.17 -5.69
C ALA A 1202 18.47 -6.87 -5.68
N GLY A 1203 19.56 -6.12 -5.48
CA GLY A 1203 20.91 -6.65 -5.45
C GLY A 1203 21.46 -6.80 -4.04
N ALA A 1204 22.25 -7.84 -3.79
CA ALA A 1204 23.12 -7.98 -2.62
C ALA A 1204 24.59 -7.91 -3.06
N TYR A 1205 25.27 -6.86 -2.62
CA TYR A 1205 26.70 -6.69 -2.83
C TYR A 1205 27.50 -7.29 -1.69
N ILE A 1206 28.58 -7.98 -2.05
CA ILE A 1206 29.61 -8.49 -1.15
C ILE A 1206 30.93 -7.93 -1.65
N VAL A 1207 31.51 -6.97 -0.93
CA VAL A 1207 32.74 -6.28 -1.33
C VAL A 1207 33.85 -6.61 -0.35
N ASN A 1208 35.02 -7.05 -0.82
CA ASN A 1208 36.20 -7.15 0.02
C ASN A 1208 36.57 -5.75 0.50
N LEU A 1209 36.61 -5.58 1.82
CA LEU A 1209 36.77 -4.27 2.46
C LEU A 1209 38.02 -3.54 1.97
N VAL A 1210 39.12 -4.27 1.76
CA VAL A 1210 40.43 -3.70 1.43
C VAL A 1210 40.61 -3.54 -0.08
N THR A 1211 40.33 -4.58 -0.88
CA THR A 1211 40.71 -4.58 -2.30
C THR A 1211 39.64 -4.01 -3.23
N GLY A 1212 38.38 -3.95 -2.79
CA GLY A 1212 37.24 -3.61 -3.65
C GLY A 1212 36.81 -4.72 -4.61
N GLU A 1213 37.41 -5.91 -4.52
CA GLU A 1213 36.90 -7.11 -5.21
C GLU A 1213 35.49 -7.39 -4.74
N ARG A 1214 34.57 -7.73 -5.65
CA ARG A 1214 33.15 -7.80 -5.30
C ARG A 1214 32.36 -8.83 -6.08
N GLN A 1215 31.25 -9.23 -5.47
CA GLN A 1215 30.20 -10.02 -6.07
C GLN A 1215 28.86 -9.32 -5.86
N ARG A 1216 27.98 -9.38 -6.87
CA ARG A 1216 26.58 -8.96 -6.77
C ARG A 1216 25.71 -10.20 -6.99
N ASN A 1217 24.85 -10.50 -6.02
CA ASN A 1217 23.79 -11.49 -6.14
C ASN A 1217 22.46 -10.77 -6.33
N GLU A 1218 21.52 -11.38 -7.02
CA GLU A 1218 20.16 -10.85 -7.14
C GLU A 1218 19.24 -11.60 -6.18
N PHE A 1219 18.40 -10.87 -5.47
CA PHE A 1219 17.35 -11.41 -4.62
C PHE A 1219 16.09 -11.69 -5.46
N SER A 1220 15.59 -12.92 -5.34
CA SER A 1220 14.28 -13.32 -5.83
C SER A 1220 13.18 -12.41 -5.24
N GLY A 1221 12.21 -12.03 -6.07
CA GLY A 1221 11.10 -11.14 -5.69
C GLY A 1221 11.36 -9.64 -5.89
N GLY A 1222 12.62 -9.21 -6.03
CA GLY A 1222 12.96 -7.81 -6.24
C GLY A 1222 12.71 -6.90 -5.03
N GLY A 1223 12.51 -5.60 -5.27
CA GLY A 1223 12.08 -4.65 -4.24
C GLY A 1223 13.21 -4.01 -3.43
N LEU A 1224 12.88 -3.56 -2.23
CA LEU A 1224 13.80 -2.83 -1.34
C LEU A 1224 14.32 -3.77 -0.22
N PRO A 1225 15.48 -4.43 -0.38
CA PRO A 1225 15.99 -5.34 0.63
C PRO A 1225 16.30 -4.63 1.96
N PRO A 1226 15.98 -5.25 3.11
CA PRO A 1226 16.32 -4.71 4.44
C PRO A 1226 17.84 -4.65 4.65
N SER A 1227 18.30 -3.82 5.59
CA SER A 1227 19.75 -3.78 5.93
C SER A 1227 20.23 -5.15 6.40
N PRO A 1228 21.41 -5.60 5.95
CA PRO A 1228 22.00 -6.85 6.42
C PRO A 1228 22.17 -6.86 7.94
N ILE A 1229 21.95 -8.02 8.56
CA ILE A 1229 22.16 -8.23 9.99
C ILE A 1229 23.09 -9.42 10.16
N ALA A 1230 24.15 -9.28 10.96
CA ALA A 1230 25.06 -10.36 11.29
C ALA A 1230 25.18 -10.59 12.80
N GLY A 1231 25.41 -11.83 13.19
CA GLY A 1231 25.48 -12.22 14.59
C GLY A 1231 26.01 -13.63 14.80
N LEU A 1232 26.01 -14.07 16.05
CA LEU A 1232 26.15 -15.46 16.43
C LEU A 1232 24.79 -15.97 16.92
N VAL A 1233 24.41 -17.19 16.60
CA VAL A 1233 23.17 -17.82 17.08
C VAL A 1233 23.48 -19.22 17.58
N THR A 1234 22.80 -19.67 18.64
CA THR A 1234 22.89 -21.06 19.10
C THR A 1234 21.71 -21.85 18.54
N ILE A 1235 22.02 -22.83 17.68
CA ILE A 1235 21.05 -23.76 17.07
C ILE A 1235 21.43 -25.16 17.54
N ASP A 1236 20.50 -25.85 18.22
CA ASP A 1236 20.73 -27.20 18.77
C ASP A 1236 22.07 -27.33 19.54
N GLY A 1237 22.32 -26.37 20.45
CA GLY A 1237 23.54 -26.33 21.27
C GLY A 1237 24.83 -25.95 20.52
N LYS A 1238 24.79 -25.70 19.20
CA LYS A 1238 25.93 -25.24 18.40
C LYS A 1238 25.84 -23.75 18.15
N THR A 1239 26.91 -23.01 18.49
CA THR A 1239 26.99 -21.57 18.20
C THR A 1239 27.64 -21.34 16.84
N VAL A 1240 26.92 -20.71 15.92
CA VAL A 1240 27.37 -20.45 14.55
C VAL A 1240 27.18 -18.97 14.18
N PRO A 1241 28.06 -18.39 13.34
CA PRO A 1241 27.83 -17.05 12.80
C PRO A 1241 26.79 -17.10 11.69
N PHE A 1242 25.99 -16.05 11.60
CA PHE A 1242 25.00 -15.86 10.53
C PHE A 1242 25.06 -14.44 9.98
N ILE A 1243 24.61 -14.29 8.74
CA ILE A 1243 24.21 -13.03 8.13
C ILE A 1243 22.88 -13.24 7.38
N ILE A 1244 21.90 -12.36 7.62
CA ILE A 1244 20.62 -12.31 6.90
C ILE A 1244 20.61 -11.02 6.07
N GLY A 1245 20.07 -11.05 4.85
CA GLY A 1245 20.02 -9.91 3.94
C GLY A 1245 21.37 -9.51 3.33
N GLY A 1246 22.44 -10.25 3.60
CA GLY A 1246 23.77 -9.99 3.03
C GLY A 1246 24.15 -10.88 1.85
N ALA A 1247 23.61 -12.10 1.78
CA ALA A 1247 23.84 -13.06 0.72
C ALA A 1247 22.69 -14.08 0.68
N GLY A 1248 22.57 -14.85 -0.40
CA GLY A 1248 21.50 -15.84 -0.60
C GLY A 1248 20.53 -15.45 -1.72
N PRO A 1249 19.58 -16.33 -2.08
CA PRO A 1249 18.59 -16.05 -3.11
C PRO A 1249 17.45 -15.15 -2.61
N SER A 1250 17.20 -15.03 -1.31
CA SER A 1250 16.21 -14.11 -0.73
C SER A 1250 16.80 -13.26 0.41
N PRO A 1251 16.25 -12.06 0.70
CA PRO A 1251 16.68 -11.27 1.85
C PRO A 1251 16.45 -11.96 3.21
N PHE A 1252 15.59 -12.98 3.28
CA PHE A 1252 15.32 -13.74 4.51
C PHE A 1252 16.26 -14.92 4.71
N ASP A 1253 16.99 -15.33 3.66
CA ASP A 1253 17.84 -16.50 3.76
C ASP A 1253 19.10 -16.18 4.57
N PRO A 1254 19.34 -16.90 5.68
CA PRO A 1254 20.56 -16.75 6.43
C PRO A 1254 21.71 -17.45 5.67
N THR A 1255 22.91 -16.91 5.81
CA THR A 1255 24.14 -17.56 5.34
C THR A 1255 25.23 -17.48 6.42
N THR A 1256 26.24 -18.35 6.34
CA THR A 1256 27.41 -18.29 7.22
C THR A 1256 28.48 -17.41 6.58
N PRO A 1257 28.90 -16.29 7.20
CA PRO A 1257 29.94 -15.45 6.62
C PRO A 1257 31.30 -16.17 6.60
N THR A 1258 31.96 -16.18 5.44
CA THR A 1258 33.32 -16.76 5.28
C THR A 1258 34.37 -15.81 5.85
N LEU A 1259 35.25 -16.30 6.74
CA LEU A 1259 36.32 -15.49 7.31
C LEU A 1259 37.48 -15.31 6.30
N ASP A 1260 37.69 -14.09 5.82
CA ASP A 1260 38.75 -13.77 4.83
C ASP A 1260 39.97 -13.06 5.45
N LEU A 1261 39.90 -12.70 6.74
CA LEU A 1261 40.99 -12.05 7.47
C LEU A 1261 41.32 -12.81 8.76
N SER A 1262 42.61 -12.87 9.09
CA SER A 1262 43.12 -13.47 10.34
C SER A 1262 42.78 -12.66 11.60
N GLY A 1263 42.26 -11.44 11.43
CA GLY A 1263 41.77 -10.57 12.50
C GLY A 1263 40.28 -10.81 12.76
N GLY A 1264 39.94 -11.45 13.87
CA GLY A 1264 38.55 -11.54 14.31
C GLY A 1264 38.04 -10.18 14.77
N ARG A 1265 36.88 -9.74 14.28
CA ARG A 1265 36.10 -8.67 14.92
C ARG A 1265 35.68 -9.18 16.30
N LYS A 1266 36.32 -8.69 17.36
CA LYS A 1266 35.76 -8.82 18.71
C LYS A 1266 34.78 -7.67 18.88
N ARG A 1267 33.57 -7.96 19.35
CA ARG A 1267 32.56 -6.96 19.67
C ARG A 1267 33.13 -5.95 20.66
N SER A 1268 33.00 -4.67 20.36
CA SER A 1268 33.04 -3.61 21.36
C SER A 1268 31.66 -3.58 22.01
N TYR A 1269 31.49 -4.27 23.14
CA TYR A 1269 30.47 -3.87 24.11
C TYR A 1269 31.07 -3.88 25.52
N TRP A 1270 31.13 -2.68 26.08
CA TRP A 1270 30.80 -2.31 27.45
C TRP A 1270 30.75 -3.45 28.46
N TYR A 1271 31.79 -3.43 29.30
CA TYR A 1271 32.01 -4.17 30.55
C TYR A 1271 30.91 -5.14 31.00
N TYR A 1272 31.23 -6.43 30.89
CA TYR A 1272 30.79 -7.45 31.83
C TYR A 1272 31.90 -7.61 32.88
N GLU A 1273 31.54 -7.55 34.16
CA GLU A 1273 32.34 -8.15 35.24
C GLU A 1273 31.83 -9.57 35.49
#